data_AF-A0A2S9YLV3-F1
#
_entry.id   AF-A0A2S9YLV3-F1
#
_cell.length_a   1.000
_cell.length_b   1.000
_cell.length_c   1.000
_cell.angle_alpha   90.00
_cell.angle_beta   90.00
_cell.angle_gamma   90.00
#
_symmetry.space_group_name_H-M   'P 1'
#
loop_
_entity.id
_entity.type
_entity.pdbx_description
1 polymer ?
#
loop_
_entity_poly.entity_id
_entity_poly.type
_entity_poly.pdbx_seq_one_letter_code
_entity_poly.pdbx_strand_id
1 'polypeptide(L)'
;MEPQIFRDQLDGLAEQLEQRDPNPAASWVGESRTLDAIKERCVWLLDNHAGIESISDSETTARRVRLYLLDRSAAGAALLDVAGRSKEAGVLLSRCAEHCPDIGDQRLYQAGVADLSSFSKLVRASWLLRHNQLDEARRLGAALASAAPPIAELGRRIAKTPTPINGAPALFTINGCGVKFYGNLDHETDGSYTTIRFATLIFIPIIPIDAYNVTDHGDQYQIHGKVPLGLLMRVWQYGLLALLALVITFGVVSSYLDSPERHLRLAIDEVAQLESSDPEAALERYEQLAIEYNGVDDDTDLLPVVQGWVRMATAQVPDPITPAAVDPITGIIERYAALPGRVQNNELAEPFVDRLLDWSDQLDTDTPEGADASLELLIAADRFAPPSRRERVDRSIAAARMALATQLAVDWPLEALRQYARLAEDEPKARDAMGELIAALPDSPTLFADIAPELRVWGAEVDPAESARAGELANRGLALANDPERALMLQHGAPAPDPALAVEGADEGADEDAEQPQAVEEQPAPDPEQLAVEREAQLRAALEADPTDQPVVVALADLHRSRGQLDEAAAQLEVLGKPGLMTHDAQYLLASIERDRGHVEQAAALLEQMLRNRLPAFMDARRAFDTEITRLQDQLIARAEQGNIPAQHKAKLLSENEDVARAAFSAWLSEELERSGKLTTLQDEYQRQSDIVPVAILLGTVQLERARTATGEQREQLLDSAQSTFLSFRSEAGGLPDYHLSLGQVFFRLGKTEQAQAEFQHLLDDPAPGVQLLAAAGYRALGQFEQAREISETVYETSADQPGKHQAAVFRSLLAHDIDERRMWLQRGNQQDEYVRTSLLDVEADALRRDGKFAAADKKYAEVYSLYAAQAERQHGSFNNAALTLVARHACTGELRHVDDAVALMQGAVADSPDDGIVLGNYATVLDFRAQLELLDRFVPTKGLRISAPEVSSLLVEISRSSKHDELLAAVQGDPMRVRALDTWTRLETIAPQMTVPYMGQYEWQRLADDSAATAKMLERLRLVGGLDTSDGARATAEYVDGTNDEQGLQELTTRLEARAAAEQLGKRAKPATRAVLRQLDGDDLYQRSRIQQGEAALADARAAVQAYEDAQELWAEGLSTSSLASALVLVAVLEIEAEDPSVTEQWRARVRGDGFTLTLVDLRAEGAPLLNKLAAHSEFVRSVELRRAAPDASLTPMDLLIAEMIDDQTLRARALEQTARPAVDLGFEVLGVLAPYDTSSTRTRAWLVSARG
;
A
#
# COMPACT_ATOMS: atom_id res chain seq x y z
N MET A 1 50.21 70.76 87.73
CA MET A 1 50.97 69.51 87.55
C MET A 1 51.55 69.54 86.14
N GLU A 2 52.81 69.15 85.91
CA GLU A 2 53.38 69.22 84.55
C GLU A 2 52.62 68.28 83.60
N PRO A 3 52.09 68.77 82.45
CA PRO A 3 51.30 67.99 81.50
C PRO A 3 51.97 66.70 81.02
N GLN A 4 53.31 66.71 80.94
CA GLN A 4 54.11 65.57 80.53
C GLN A 4 54.00 64.40 81.50
N ILE A 5 54.00 64.66 82.83
CA ILE A 5 53.88 63.61 83.85
C ILE A 5 52.52 62.91 83.73
N PHE A 6 51.45 63.67 83.46
CA PHE A 6 50.11 63.08 83.26
C PHE A 6 50.09 62.17 82.03
N ARG A 7 50.67 62.62 80.91
CA ARG A 7 50.77 61.84 79.67
C ARG A 7 51.56 60.56 79.88
N ASP A 8 52.73 60.64 80.52
CA ASP A 8 53.58 59.47 80.79
C ASP A 8 52.89 58.44 81.69
N GLN A 9 52.08 58.89 82.68
CA GLN A 9 51.27 57.98 83.49
C GLN A 9 50.13 57.33 82.69
N LEU A 10 49.47 58.07 81.78
CA LEU A 10 48.39 57.54 80.94
C LEU A 10 48.91 56.54 79.90
N ASP A 11 50.01 56.84 79.23
CA ASP A 11 50.64 55.96 78.24
C ASP A 11 51.19 54.70 78.92
N GLY A 12 51.83 54.86 80.09
CA GLY A 12 52.29 53.73 80.90
C GLY A 12 51.15 52.85 81.44
N LEU A 13 49.97 53.42 81.70
CA LEU A 13 48.77 52.64 82.01
C LEU A 13 48.27 51.89 80.77
N ALA A 14 48.17 52.56 79.62
CA ALA A 14 47.68 51.97 78.39
C ALA A 14 48.53 50.77 77.93
N GLU A 15 49.86 50.89 78.00
CA GLU A 15 50.78 49.79 77.67
C GLU A 15 50.60 48.58 78.60
N GLN A 16 50.43 48.82 79.90
CA GLN A 16 50.22 47.75 80.89
C GLN A 16 48.90 47.01 80.67
N LEU A 17 47.86 47.71 80.23
CA LEU A 17 46.54 47.15 79.97
C LEU A 17 46.50 46.40 78.64
N GLU A 18 47.16 46.90 77.59
CA GLU A 18 47.12 46.26 76.27
C GLU A 18 47.81 44.88 76.29
N GLN A 19 48.85 44.71 77.11
CA GLN A 19 49.58 43.45 77.25
C GLN A 19 48.83 42.36 78.06
N ARG A 20 47.65 42.65 78.64
CA ARG A 20 46.93 41.75 79.55
C ARG A 20 45.52 41.43 79.05
N ASP A 21 45.27 40.18 78.66
CA ASP A 21 43.91 39.68 78.37
C ASP A 21 43.08 39.65 79.67
N PRO A 22 41.97 40.40 79.77
CA PRO A 22 41.07 40.35 80.92
C PRO A 22 40.22 39.06 80.91
N ASN A 23 40.90 37.92 80.99
CA ASN A 23 40.30 36.58 81.03
C ASN A 23 40.00 36.15 82.47
N PRO A 24 38.74 35.84 82.82
CA PRO A 24 38.38 35.32 84.15
C PRO A 24 38.97 33.94 84.46
N ALA A 25 39.47 33.21 83.47
CA ALA A 25 40.16 31.93 83.68
C ALA A 25 41.69 32.06 83.90
N ALA A 26 42.26 33.27 83.78
CA ALA A 26 43.69 33.49 84.04
C ALA A 26 43.98 33.55 85.55
N SER A 27 45.15 33.07 85.98
CA SER A 27 45.55 33.09 87.40
C SER A 27 46.19 34.43 87.76
N TRP A 28 45.46 35.25 88.53
CA TRP A 28 45.89 36.58 88.96
C TRP A 28 46.53 36.63 90.35
N VAL A 29 46.66 35.48 91.02
CA VAL A 29 47.11 35.34 92.41
C VAL A 29 48.52 35.93 92.65
N GLY A 30 49.39 35.90 91.63
CA GLY A 30 50.75 36.44 91.70
C GLY A 30 50.91 37.92 91.32
N GLU A 31 49.87 38.57 90.79
CA GLU A 31 49.94 39.93 90.22
C GLU A 31 49.33 41.03 91.12
N SER A 32 49.08 40.75 92.40
CA SER A 32 48.41 41.69 93.31
C SER A 32 49.07 43.08 93.36
N ARG A 33 50.41 43.15 93.42
CA ARG A 33 51.14 44.43 93.38
C ARG A 33 50.93 45.19 92.07
N THR A 34 50.84 44.49 90.95
CA THR A 34 50.60 45.10 89.64
C THR A 34 49.17 45.63 89.56
N LEU A 35 48.19 44.87 90.06
CA LEU A 35 46.79 45.30 90.10
C LEU A 35 46.59 46.50 91.04
N ASP A 36 47.30 46.55 92.17
CA ASP A 36 47.32 47.74 93.03
C ASP A 36 47.91 48.95 92.30
N ALA A 37 49.04 48.78 91.59
CA ALA A 37 49.64 49.85 90.82
C ALA A 37 48.72 50.35 89.70
N ILE A 38 48.05 49.45 88.97
CA ILE A 38 47.06 49.81 87.94
C ILE A 38 45.90 50.58 88.57
N LYS A 39 45.32 50.09 89.68
CA LYS A 39 44.23 50.76 90.37
C LYS A 39 44.62 52.15 90.86
N GLU A 40 45.74 52.26 91.56
CA GLU A 40 46.25 53.53 92.08
C GLU A 40 46.53 54.51 90.95
N ARG A 41 47.08 54.04 89.82
CA ARG A 41 47.32 54.85 88.64
C ARG A 41 46.04 55.30 87.97
N CYS A 42 45.04 54.42 87.79
CA CYS A 42 43.74 54.82 87.25
C CYS A 42 43.04 55.84 88.16
N VAL A 43 43.00 55.59 89.47
CA VAL A 43 42.43 56.52 90.45
C VAL A 43 43.14 57.87 90.40
N TRP A 44 44.47 57.86 90.40
CA TRP A 44 45.26 59.08 90.33
C TRP A 44 45.00 59.85 89.02
N LEU A 45 44.93 59.17 87.89
CA LEU A 45 44.66 59.80 86.60
C LEU A 45 43.24 60.38 86.52
N LEU A 46 42.24 59.68 87.06
CA LEU A 46 40.86 60.17 87.12
C LEU A 46 40.71 61.36 88.07
N ASP A 47 41.34 61.32 89.24
CA ASP A 47 41.27 62.43 90.21
C ASP A 47 42.02 63.67 89.73
N ASN A 48 43.03 63.50 88.87
CA ASN A 48 43.83 64.59 88.31
C ASN A 48 43.48 64.88 86.84
N HIS A 49 42.31 64.46 86.34
CA HIS A 49 41.91 64.61 84.92
C HIS A 49 41.82 66.07 84.45
N ALA A 50 41.73 67.05 85.36
CA ALA A 50 41.86 68.49 85.02
C ALA A 50 43.21 68.80 84.34
N GLY A 51 44.23 67.97 84.58
CA GLY A 51 45.50 68.02 83.86
C GLY A 51 45.34 67.88 82.35
N ILE A 52 44.31 67.18 81.84
CA ILE A 52 44.05 66.97 80.40
C ILE A 52 43.86 68.29 79.65
N GLU A 53 43.20 69.27 80.30
CA GLU A 53 42.96 70.60 79.72
C GLU A 53 44.26 71.41 79.56
N SER A 54 45.32 71.02 80.29
CA SER A 54 46.65 71.62 80.19
C SER A 54 47.60 70.94 79.18
N ILE A 55 47.21 69.80 78.58
CA ILE A 55 48.03 69.02 77.63
C ILE A 55 47.58 69.17 76.17
N SER A 56 46.52 69.94 75.93
CA SER A 56 45.86 70.04 74.62
C SER A 56 45.26 71.42 74.41
N ASP A 57 45.71 72.13 73.37
CA ASP A 57 45.25 73.49 73.04
C ASP A 57 43.84 73.54 72.43
N SER A 58 43.24 72.37 72.14
CA SER A 58 41.90 72.24 71.56
C SER A 58 40.96 71.43 72.45
N GLU A 59 39.73 71.92 72.62
CA GLU A 59 38.67 71.26 73.38
C GLU A 59 38.33 69.88 72.79
N THR A 60 38.40 69.73 71.47
CA THR A 60 38.17 68.44 70.80
C THR A 60 39.25 67.41 71.13
N THR A 61 40.51 67.84 71.21
CA THR A 61 41.64 66.96 71.54
C THR A 61 41.65 66.63 73.03
N ALA A 62 41.32 67.60 73.89
CA ALA A 62 41.11 67.37 75.33
C ALA A 62 39.97 66.37 75.57
N ARG A 63 38.86 66.48 74.82
CA ARG A 63 37.75 65.51 74.87
C ARG A 63 38.20 64.11 74.45
N ARG A 64 39.00 63.97 73.37
CA ARG A 64 39.53 62.66 72.92
C ARG A 64 40.44 62.02 73.96
N VAL A 65 41.35 62.79 74.55
CA VAL A 65 42.26 62.29 75.62
C VAL A 65 41.45 61.89 76.86
N ARG A 66 40.38 62.63 77.19
CA ARG A 66 39.48 62.27 78.30
C ARG A 66 38.74 60.95 78.03
N LEU A 67 38.19 60.76 76.84
CA LEU A 67 37.54 59.50 76.47
C LEU A 67 38.54 58.34 76.45
N TYR A 68 39.76 58.56 75.97
CA TYR A 68 40.83 57.55 76.00
C TYR A 68 41.21 57.16 77.43
N LEU A 69 41.39 58.12 78.34
CA LEU A 69 41.62 57.86 79.76
C LEU A 69 40.50 57.01 80.37
N LEU A 70 39.25 57.35 80.06
CA LEU A 70 38.09 56.64 80.59
C LEU A 70 38.03 55.20 80.06
N ASP A 71 38.27 54.99 78.77
CA ASP A 71 38.34 53.65 78.16
C ASP A 71 39.45 52.80 78.81
N ARG A 72 40.65 53.36 78.99
CA ARG A 72 41.76 52.67 79.67
C ARG A 72 41.44 52.38 81.14
N SER A 73 40.84 53.33 81.84
CA SER A 73 40.45 53.14 83.25
C SER A 73 39.36 52.08 83.39
N ALA A 74 38.41 52.03 82.46
CA ALA A 74 37.38 51.00 82.41
C ALA A 74 37.96 49.62 82.07
N ALA A 75 39.00 49.54 81.22
CA ALA A 75 39.75 48.30 81.01
C ALA A 75 40.51 47.85 82.28
N GLY A 76 41.07 48.80 83.04
CA GLY A 76 41.63 48.53 84.36
C GLY A 76 40.59 47.99 85.35
N ALA A 77 39.36 48.51 85.32
CA ALA A 77 38.27 47.99 86.13
C ALA A 77 37.90 46.55 85.74
N ALA A 78 37.82 46.25 84.45
CA ALA A 78 37.58 44.89 83.98
C ALA A 78 38.67 43.90 84.45
N LEU A 79 39.94 44.30 84.41
CA LEU A 79 41.05 43.48 84.93
C LEU A 79 40.94 43.23 86.44
N LEU A 80 40.55 44.24 87.22
CA LEU A 80 40.32 44.07 88.66
C LEU A 80 39.15 43.12 88.94
N ASP A 81 38.07 43.19 88.16
CA ASP A 81 36.90 42.33 88.31
C ASP A 81 37.25 40.86 88.02
N VAL A 82 37.93 40.58 86.90
CA VAL A 82 38.35 39.21 86.57
C VAL A 82 39.40 38.65 87.53
N ALA A 83 40.15 39.51 88.21
CA ALA A 83 41.07 39.12 89.29
C ALA A 83 40.36 38.90 90.65
N GLY A 84 39.03 38.99 90.71
CA GLY A 84 38.24 38.78 91.93
C GLY A 84 38.14 40.00 92.85
N ARG A 85 38.54 41.19 92.38
CA ARG A 85 38.49 42.47 93.12
C ARG A 85 37.31 43.34 92.68
N SER A 86 36.13 42.72 92.48
CA SER A 86 34.94 43.37 91.91
C SER A 86 34.47 44.63 92.65
N LYS A 87 34.66 44.71 93.98
CA LYS A 87 34.32 45.92 94.74
C LYS A 87 35.19 47.11 94.32
N GLU A 88 36.46 46.88 94.06
CA GLU A 88 37.40 47.92 93.62
C GLU A 88 37.16 48.27 92.14
N ALA A 89 36.86 47.26 91.32
CA ALA A 89 36.43 47.44 89.93
C ALA A 89 35.19 48.33 89.82
N GLY A 90 34.14 48.06 90.61
CA GLY A 90 32.92 48.85 90.62
C GLY A 90 33.14 50.31 91.06
N VAL A 91 34.01 50.54 92.04
CA VAL A 91 34.39 51.91 92.45
C VAL A 91 35.10 52.63 91.31
N LEU A 92 36.04 51.96 90.63
CA LEU A 92 36.78 52.57 89.53
C LEU A 92 35.87 52.88 88.33
N LEU A 93 34.94 51.97 88.01
CA LEU A 93 34.01 52.14 86.90
C LEU A 93 32.93 53.20 87.21
N SER A 94 32.51 53.33 88.48
CA SER A 94 31.64 54.43 88.91
C SER A 94 32.31 55.78 88.71
N ARG A 95 33.60 55.90 89.03
CA ARG A 95 34.38 57.11 88.74
C ARG A 95 34.47 57.39 87.24
N CYS A 96 34.62 56.34 86.40
CA CYS A 96 34.58 56.53 84.96
C CYS A 96 33.24 57.10 84.48
N ALA A 97 32.11 56.62 85.04
CA ALA A 97 30.78 57.14 84.72
C ALA A 97 30.59 58.60 85.19
N GLU A 98 31.13 58.96 86.35
CA GLU A 98 31.07 60.34 86.89
C GLU A 98 31.85 61.33 86.02
N HIS A 99 33.00 60.92 85.48
CA HIS A 99 33.87 61.76 84.67
C HIS A 99 33.61 61.71 83.16
N CYS A 100 32.64 60.90 82.70
CA CYS A 100 32.36 60.70 81.29
C CYS A 100 31.56 61.87 80.68
N PRO A 101 32.09 62.58 79.66
CA PRO A 101 31.40 63.70 79.04
C PRO A 101 30.35 63.28 78.00
N ASP A 102 30.34 62.00 77.57
CA ASP A 102 29.42 61.49 76.56
C ASP A 102 28.29 60.69 77.21
N ILE A 103 27.03 61.03 76.90
CA ILE A 103 25.86 60.39 77.51
C ILE A 103 25.78 58.90 77.14
N GLY A 104 26.25 58.50 75.95
CA GLY A 104 26.27 57.11 75.52
C GLY A 104 27.26 56.28 76.32
N ASP A 105 28.50 56.76 76.41
CA ASP A 105 29.57 56.09 77.16
C ASP A 105 29.31 56.14 78.68
N GLN A 106 28.71 57.22 79.19
CA GLN A 106 28.28 57.31 80.58
C GLN A 106 27.25 56.23 80.91
N ARG A 107 26.25 56.02 80.03
CA ARG A 107 25.26 54.94 80.19
C ARG A 107 25.92 53.56 80.09
N LEU A 108 26.95 53.40 79.26
CA LEU A 108 27.71 52.16 79.16
C LEU A 108 28.46 51.87 80.47
N TYR A 109 29.16 52.84 81.06
CA TYR A 109 29.85 52.67 82.33
C TYR A 109 28.89 52.46 83.50
N GLN A 110 27.74 53.15 83.54
CA GLN A 110 26.68 52.90 84.53
C GLN A 110 26.10 51.50 84.41
N ALA A 111 25.87 51.02 83.18
CA ALA A 111 25.45 49.65 82.93
C ALA A 111 26.51 48.65 83.40
N GLY A 112 27.79 48.97 83.22
CA GLY A 112 28.89 48.14 83.71
C GLY A 112 29.05 48.15 85.22
N VAL A 113 28.70 49.22 85.94
CA VAL A 113 28.65 49.21 87.41
C VAL A 113 27.54 48.27 87.90
N ALA A 114 26.41 48.21 87.20
CA ALA A 114 25.30 47.33 87.52
C ALA A 114 25.58 45.85 87.17
N ASP A 115 26.31 45.60 86.08
CA ASP A 115 26.70 44.27 85.61
C ASP A 115 28.18 44.23 85.20
N LEU A 116 29.04 44.19 86.22
CA LEU A 116 30.50 44.15 86.04
C LEU A 116 30.94 42.95 85.21
N SER A 117 30.30 41.79 85.38
CA SER A 117 30.70 40.57 84.67
C SER A 117 30.48 40.70 83.16
N SER A 118 29.32 41.20 82.74
CA SER A 118 29.05 41.42 81.32
C SER A 118 29.90 42.55 80.74
N PHE A 119 30.18 43.59 81.52
CA PHE A 119 31.08 44.66 81.10
C PHE A 119 32.53 44.16 80.91
N SER A 120 33.06 43.38 81.85
CA SER A 120 34.39 42.75 81.73
C SER A 120 34.48 41.85 80.50
N LYS A 121 33.42 41.09 80.19
CA LYS A 121 33.32 40.30 78.95
C LYS A 121 33.31 41.17 77.69
N LEU A 122 32.64 42.33 77.71
CA LEU A 122 32.63 43.27 76.58
C LEU A 122 34.02 43.88 76.35
N VAL A 123 34.71 44.28 77.41
CA VAL A 123 36.09 44.78 77.35
C VAL A 123 37.00 43.69 76.80
N ARG A 124 36.86 42.45 77.28
CA ARG A 124 37.61 41.30 76.74
C ARG A 124 37.32 41.05 75.27
N ALA A 125 36.06 41.06 74.85
CA ALA A 125 35.68 40.89 73.45
C ALA A 125 36.32 41.96 72.55
N SER A 126 36.35 43.21 73.03
CA SER A 126 37.01 44.32 72.33
C SER A 126 38.53 44.17 72.30
N TRP A 127 39.13 43.65 73.38
CA TRP A 127 40.57 43.35 73.44
C TRP A 127 40.95 42.25 72.45
N LEU A 128 40.20 41.13 72.41
CA LEU A 128 40.40 40.03 71.47
C LEU A 128 40.27 40.49 70.02
N LEU A 129 39.33 41.40 69.75
CA LEU A 129 39.14 41.97 68.43
C LEU A 129 40.38 42.76 67.97
N ARG A 130 40.96 43.60 68.84
CA ARG A 130 42.22 44.32 68.52
C ARG A 130 43.41 43.39 68.31
N HIS A 131 43.40 42.20 68.93
CA HIS A 131 44.44 41.17 68.79
C HIS A 131 44.15 40.13 67.68
N ASN A 132 43.18 40.42 66.80
CA ASN A 132 42.80 39.58 65.66
C ASN A 132 42.32 38.16 66.03
N GLN A 133 41.85 37.95 67.26
CA GLN A 133 41.23 36.70 67.72
C GLN A 133 39.71 36.74 67.46
N LEU A 134 39.34 36.84 66.19
CA LEU A 134 37.99 37.20 65.74
C LEU A 134 36.91 36.23 66.19
N ASP A 135 37.16 34.92 66.17
CA ASP A 135 36.12 33.93 66.51
C ASP A 135 35.76 33.96 68.00
N GLU A 136 36.75 34.14 68.86
CA GLU A 136 36.52 34.25 70.30
C GLU A 136 35.92 35.62 70.67
N ALA A 137 36.35 36.70 70.00
CA ALA A 137 35.73 38.02 70.11
C ALA A 137 34.25 37.97 69.73
N ARG A 138 33.89 37.34 68.60
CA ARG A 138 32.51 37.20 68.16
C ARG A 138 31.68 36.33 69.09
N ARG A 139 32.24 35.22 69.58
CA ARG A 139 31.57 34.34 70.54
C ARG A 139 31.21 35.08 71.82
N LEU A 140 32.14 35.87 72.36
CA LEU A 140 31.89 36.69 73.54
C LEU A 140 30.92 37.83 73.23
N GLY A 141 31.03 38.49 72.08
CA GLY A 141 30.09 39.51 71.61
C GLY A 141 28.64 38.99 71.51
N ALA A 142 28.46 37.79 70.94
CA ALA A 142 27.15 37.16 70.82
C ALA A 142 26.58 36.76 72.19
N ALA A 143 27.43 36.31 73.13
CA ALA A 143 27.02 35.99 74.49
C ALA A 143 26.53 37.21 75.30
N LEU A 144 26.83 38.44 74.84
CA LEU A 144 26.39 39.69 75.47
C LEU A 144 25.02 40.16 74.97
N ALA A 145 24.36 39.45 74.04
CA ALA A 145 23.08 39.88 73.47
C ALA A 145 21.96 40.09 74.52
N SER A 146 22.06 39.44 75.68
CA SER A 146 21.12 39.57 76.81
C SER A 146 21.58 40.53 77.92
N ALA A 147 22.74 41.17 77.77
CA ALA A 147 23.23 42.16 78.74
C ALA A 147 22.40 43.45 78.71
N ALA A 148 22.69 44.39 79.62
CA ALA A 148 22.06 45.70 79.60
C ALA A 148 22.20 46.37 78.22
N PRO A 149 21.20 47.13 77.73
CA PRO A 149 21.13 47.55 76.33
C PRO A 149 22.41 48.20 75.76
N PRO A 150 23.14 49.09 76.48
CA PRO A 150 24.40 49.63 75.98
C PRO A 150 25.49 48.57 75.77
N ILE A 151 25.57 47.56 76.65
CA ILE A 151 26.54 46.46 76.57
C ILE A 151 26.14 45.49 75.45
N ALA A 152 24.85 45.14 75.35
CA ALA A 152 24.33 44.24 74.33
C ALA A 152 24.49 44.79 72.91
N GLU A 153 24.33 46.10 72.75
CA GLU A 153 24.49 46.76 71.44
C GLU A 153 25.94 46.67 70.94
N LEU A 154 26.93 46.96 71.79
CA LEU A 154 28.34 46.81 71.42
C LEU A 154 28.72 45.34 71.23
N GLY A 155 28.18 44.43 72.06
CA GLY A 155 28.37 42.99 71.89
C GLY A 155 27.89 42.48 70.52
N ARG A 156 26.72 42.92 70.06
CA ARG A 156 26.19 42.58 68.72
C ARG A 156 27.08 43.10 67.59
N ARG A 157 27.64 44.30 67.71
CA ARG A 157 28.57 44.85 66.70
C ARG A 157 29.84 44.03 66.59
N ILE A 158 30.42 43.62 67.73
CA ILE A 158 31.59 42.73 67.75
C ILE A 158 31.24 41.34 67.17
N ALA A 159 30.04 40.81 67.46
CA ALA A 159 29.59 39.52 66.93
C ALA A 159 29.47 39.48 65.39
N LYS A 160 29.22 40.64 64.75
CA LYS A 160 29.03 40.77 63.31
C LYS A 160 30.27 41.22 62.53
N THR A 161 31.40 41.48 63.18
CA THR A 161 32.60 41.98 62.50
C THR A 161 33.05 41.01 61.38
N PRO A 162 33.28 41.45 60.14
CA PRO A 162 33.63 40.57 59.02
C PRO A 162 35.03 39.92 59.17
N THR A 163 35.25 38.76 58.55
CA THR A 163 36.58 38.14 58.44
C THR A 163 37.35 38.69 57.23
N PRO A 164 38.65 38.99 57.36
CA PRO A 164 39.49 39.36 56.23
C PRO A 164 39.50 38.28 55.16
N ILE A 165 39.53 38.68 53.88
CA ILE A 165 39.62 37.76 52.74
C ILE A 165 41.01 37.85 52.11
N ASN A 166 41.57 36.71 51.71
CA ASN A 166 42.91 36.64 51.09
C ASN A 166 42.88 36.86 49.57
N GLY A 167 41.70 37.04 48.97
CA GLY A 167 41.50 37.28 47.54
C GLY A 167 40.01 37.50 47.21
N ALA A 168 39.74 38.15 46.09
CA ALA A 168 38.37 38.38 45.63
C ALA A 168 37.68 37.03 45.25
N PRO A 169 36.41 36.83 45.61
CA PRO A 169 35.66 35.64 45.20
C PRO A 169 35.41 35.65 43.70
N ALA A 170 35.50 34.47 43.08
CA ALA A 170 35.17 34.31 41.67
C ALA A 170 33.67 34.57 41.43
N LEU A 171 33.39 35.49 40.52
CA LEU A 171 32.06 35.83 40.01
C LEU A 171 32.11 35.73 38.49
N PHE A 172 31.51 34.68 37.93
CA PHE A 172 31.40 34.49 36.49
C PHE A 172 30.16 33.69 36.18
N THR A 173 29.53 33.97 35.05
CA THR A 173 28.40 33.18 34.54
C THR A 173 28.56 33.06 33.04
N ILE A 174 28.44 31.85 32.49
CA ILE A 174 28.34 31.60 31.05
C ILE A 174 26.89 31.20 30.79
N ASN A 175 26.16 32.00 30.01
CA ASN A 175 24.73 31.79 29.72
C ASN A 175 23.86 31.58 30.98
N GLY A 176 24.19 32.31 32.06
CA GLY A 176 23.49 32.25 33.35
C GLY A 176 23.91 31.10 34.26
N CYS A 177 24.77 30.20 33.81
CA CYS A 177 25.35 29.13 34.63
C CYS A 177 26.71 29.55 35.19
N GLY A 178 26.87 29.56 36.51
CA GLY A 178 28.11 29.97 37.15
C GLY A 178 27.93 30.40 38.60
N VAL A 179 28.66 31.41 39.05
CA VAL A 179 28.61 31.96 40.42
C VAL A 179 28.41 33.46 40.37
N LYS A 180 27.40 33.97 41.08
CA LYS A 180 27.08 35.39 41.15
C LYS A 180 26.52 35.77 42.52
N PHE A 181 26.67 37.03 42.90
CA PHE A 181 26.06 37.58 44.12
C PHE A 181 24.57 37.86 43.92
N TYR A 182 23.77 37.54 44.95
CA TYR A 182 22.35 37.83 45.01
C TYR A 182 21.96 38.37 46.39
N GLY A 183 21.06 39.35 46.37
CA GLY A 183 20.43 39.93 47.56
C GLY A 183 21.30 40.96 48.27
N ASN A 184 20.63 41.93 48.90
CA ASN A 184 21.24 43.03 49.63
C ASN A 184 20.59 43.07 51.02
N LEU A 185 21.28 42.56 52.05
CA LEU A 185 20.78 42.40 53.41
C LEU A 185 21.62 43.22 54.40
N ASP A 186 21.06 43.59 55.56
CA ASP A 186 21.79 44.24 56.65
C ASP A 186 22.61 45.48 56.21
N HIS A 187 21.94 46.51 55.67
CA HIS A 187 22.59 47.78 55.33
C HIS A 187 23.14 48.50 56.57
N GLU A 188 24.40 48.90 56.50
CA GLU A 188 25.04 49.76 57.50
C GLU A 188 25.01 51.23 57.07
N THR A 189 25.20 52.13 58.03
CA THR A 189 25.12 53.59 57.79
C THR A 189 26.22 54.12 56.88
N ASP A 190 27.27 53.33 56.61
CA ASP A 190 28.36 53.64 55.68
C ASP A 190 28.08 53.19 54.22
N GLY A 191 26.91 52.59 53.98
CA GLY A 191 26.48 52.12 52.65
C GLY A 191 26.89 50.68 52.34
N SER A 192 27.62 50.00 53.22
CA SER A 192 27.93 48.58 53.07
C SER A 192 26.72 47.69 53.39
N TYR A 193 26.65 46.51 52.77
CA TYR A 193 25.58 45.52 52.98
C TYR A 193 26.09 44.09 52.78
N THR A 194 25.37 43.12 53.33
CA THR A 194 25.66 41.70 53.16
C THR A 194 24.98 41.15 51.92
N THR A 195 25.76 40.55 51.01
CA THR A 195 25.26 39.80 49.86
C THR A 195 25.67 38.33 49.94
N ILE A 196 24.94 37.44 49.26
CA ILE A 196 25.20 36.00 49.26
C ILE A 196 25.64 35.57 47.86
N ARG A 197 26.74 34.82 47.78
CA ARG A 197 27.19 34.20 46.53
C ARG A 197 26.47 32.88 46.32
N PHE A 198 25.81 32.75 45.18
CA PHE A 198 25.12 31.53 44.77
C PHE A 198 25.80 30.90 43.58
N ALA A 199 25.80 29.57 43.51
CA ALA A 199 25.88 28.87 42.24
C ALA A 199 24.54 29.01 41.52
N THR A 200 24.58 29.54 40.30
CA THR A 200 23.41 29.81 39.46
C THR A 200 23.33 28.82 38.31
N LEU A 201 22.11 28.47 37.94
CA LEU A 201 21.79 27.77 36.70
C LEU A 201 20.79 28.64 35.94
N ILE A 202 21.12 29.07 34.72
CA ILE A 202 20.29 29.98 33.91
C ILE A 202 19.80 31.20 34.72
N PHE A 203 20.73 31.87 35.41
CA PHE A 203 20.49 33.06 36.25
C PHE A 203 19.60 32.85 37.50
N ILE A 204 19.17 31.63 37.79
CA ILE A 204 18.41 31.28 39.00
C ILE A 204 19.41 30.89 40.11
N PRO A 205 19.39 31.52 41.30
CA PRO A 205 20.27 31.17 42.42
C PRO A 205 19.83 29.85 43.06
N ILE A 206 20.62 28.78 42.90
CA ILE A 206 20.25 27.43 43.37
C ILE A 206 20.91 27.13 44.71
N ILE A 207 22.24 27.21 44.79
CA ILE A 207 23.01 26.79 45.97
C ILE A 207 23.74 27.99 46.58
N PRO A 208 23.39 28.43 47.81
CA PRO A 208 24.17 29.45 48.51
C PRO A 208 25.52 28.87 48.93
N ILE A 209 26.61 29.58 48.61
CA ILE A 209 27.99 29.13 48.88
C ILE A 209 28.55 29.84 50.11
N ASP A 210 28.50 31.17 50.12
CA ASP A 210 29.00 32.04 51.20
C ASP A 210 28.41 33.45 51.15
N ALA A 211 28.54 34.20 52.24
CA ALA A 211 28.07 35.57 52.35
C ALA A 211 29.24 36.55 52.56
N TYR A 212 29.13 37.74 51.98
CA TYR A 212 30.16 38.78 52.03
C TYR A 212 29.53 40.12 52.36
N ASN A 213 30.22 40.92 53.18
CA ASN A 213 29.89 42.32 53.35
C ASN A 213 30.60 43.11 52.24
N VAL A 214 29.82 43.85 51.45
CA VAL A 214 30.25 44.54 50.24
C VAL A 214 29.67 45.95 50.19
N THR A 215 30.33 46.82 49.44
CA THR A 215 29.75 48.07 48.93
C THR A 215 29.66 47.97 47.42
N ASP A 216 28.52 48.35 46.88
CA ASP A 216 28.21 48.28 45.45
C ASP A 216 28.54 49.60 44.77
N HIS A 217 29.36 49.55 43.72
CA HIS A 217 29.75 50.69 42.90
C HIS A 217 29.25 50.53 41.44
N GLY A 218 28.10 49.89 41.24
CA GLY A 218 27.44 49.69 39.95
C GLY A 218 27.90 48.43 39.24
N ASP A 219 29.05 48.50 38.55
CA ASP A 219 29.60 47.36 37.80
C ASP A 219 30.68 46.60 38.60
N GLN A 220 31.02 47.06 39.81
CA GLN A 220 32.05 46.47 40.66
C GLN A 220 31.61 46.45 42.13
N TYR A 221 31.99 45.38 42.83
CA TYR A 221 31.81 45.25 44.28
C TYR A 221 33.13 45.48 45.00
N GLN A 222 33.12 46.35 46.01
CA GLN A 222 34.19 46.44 46.99
C GLN A 222 33.86 45.52 48.16
N ILE A 223 34.70 44.52 48.41
CA ILE A 223 34.40 43.48 49.41
C ILE A 223 35.19 43.76 50.68
N HIS A 224 34.48 44.00 51.77
CA HIS A 224 35.07 44.33 53.08
C HIS A 224 35.47 43.09 53.85
N GLY A 225 34.79 41.97 53.62
CA GLY A 225 35.17 40.68 54.16
C GLY A 225 34.05 39.66 54.14
N LYS A 226 34.38 38.42 54.50
CA LYS A 226 33.42 37.31 54.55
C LYS A 226 32.64 37.34 55.85
N VAL A 227 31.33 37.10 55.78
CA VAL A 227 30.42 37.03 56.93
C VAL A 227 29.75 35.65 56.97
N PRO A 228 29.39 35.16 58.16
CA PRO A 228 28.75 33.85 58.29
C PRO A 228 27.38 33.83 57.62
N LEU A 229 27.12 32.79 56.81
CA LEU A 229 25.79 32.50 56.24
C LEU A 229 24.74 32.35 57.34
N GLY A 230 23.57 32.97 57.15
CA GLY A 230 22.43 32.86 58.06
C GLY A 230 21.88 31.43 58.20
N LEU A 231 21.23 31.15 59.32
CA LEU A 231 20.78 29.80 59.71
C LEU A 231 19.85 29.15 58.66
N LEU A 232 18.90 29.91 58.12
CA LEU A 232 17.98 29.49 57.05
C LEU A 232 18.71 29.05 55.78
N MET A 233 19.76 29.77 55.38
CA MET A 233 20.55 29.47 54.19
C MET A 233 21.45 28.24 54.38
N ARG A 234 21.92 27.98 55.61
CA ARG A 234 22.62 26.73 55.93
C ARG A 234 21.71 25.52 55.88
N VAL A 235 20.47 25.64 56.38
CA VAL A 235 19.47 24.56 56.29
C VAL A 235 19.13 24.27 54.82
N TRP A 236 18.98 25.32 53.98
CA TRP A 236 18.79 25.16 52.55
C TRP A 236 19.98 24.46 51.86
N GLN A 237 21.21 24.85 52.20
CA GLN A 237 22.44 24.25 51.67
C GLN A 237 22.56 22.76 52.02
N TYR A 238 22.30 22.37 53.27
CA TYR A 238 22.32 20.97 53.69
C TYR A 238 21.10 20.17 53.19
N GLY A 239 19.94 20.80 53.07
CA GLY A 239 18.75 20.21 52.46
C GLY A 239 18.96 19.86 50.99
N LEU A 240 19.58 20.76 50.21
CA LEU A 240 19.95 20.50 48.82
C LEU A 240 21.03 19.45 48.68
N LEU A 241 22.01 19.39 49.58
CA LEU A 241 23.05 18.33 49.56
C LEU A 241 22.49 16.96 49.96
N ALA A 242 21.55 16.91 50.92
CA ALA A 242 20.84 15.68 51.26
C ALA A 242 19.91 15.23 50.13
N LEU A 243 19.20 16.18 49.49
CA LEU A 243 18.43 15.93 48.28
C LEU A 243 19.32 15.45 47.14
N LEU A 244 20.50 16.05 46.92
CA LEU A 244 21.44 15.64 45.89
C LEU A 244 21.99 14.24 46.17
N ALA A 245 22.34 13.92 47.42
CA ALA A 245 22.76 12.57 47.80
C ALA A 245 21.62 11.55 47.62
N LEU A 246 20.38 11.94 47.94
CA LEU A 246 19.20 11.11 47.74
C LEU A 246 18.85 10.97 46.25
N VAL A 247 19.07 12.00 45.43
CA VAL A 247 18.92 11.99 43.96
C VAL A 247 20.05 11.22 43.29
N ILE A 248 21.26 11.19 43.84
CA ILE A 248 22.36 10.34 43.34
C ILE A 248 22.11 8.89 43.73
N THR A 249 21.66 8.62 44.96
CA THR A 249 21.34 7.25 45.41
C THR A 249 20.08 6.73 44.71
N PHE A 250 19.05 7.57 44.58
CA PHE A 250 17.87 7.31 43.74
C PHE A 250 18.28 7.24 42.27
N GLY A 251 19.23 8.03 41.78
CA GLY A 251 19.70 7.98 40.40
C GLY A 251 20.43 6.68 40.07
N VAL A 252 21.24 6.15 40.99
CA VAL A 252 21.92 4.84 40.83
C VAL A 252 20.94 3.68 41.00
N VAL A 253 20.00 3.76 41.95
CA VAL A 253 18.98 2.72 42.16
C VAL A 253 17.90 2.77 41.07
N SER A 254 17.45 3.95 40.63
CA SER A 254 16.54 4.17 39.50
C SER A 254 17.24 3.77 38.21
N SER A 255 18.50 4.14 37.97
CA SER A 255 19.25 3.67 36.78
C SER A 255 19.40 2.15 36.74
N TYR A 256 19.49 1.46 37.88
CA TYR A 256 19.49 -0.01 37.93
C TYR A 256 18.08 -0.61 37.83
N LEU A 257 17.07 0.02 38.45
CA LEU A 257 15.68 -0.44 38.38
C LEU A 257 15.05 -0.21 37.00
N ASP A 258 15.43 0.88 36.33
CA ASP A 258 15.10 1.32 34.96
C ASP A 258 16.09 0.79 33.93
N SER A 259 17.05 -0.07 34.33
CA SER A 259 17.99 -0.66 33.38
C SER A 259 17.22 -1.55 32.38
N PRO A 260 17.44 -1.37 31.06
CA PRO A 260 16.75 -2.15 30.04
C PRO A 260 16.90 -3.66 30.26
N GLU A 261 18.04 -4.12 30.77
CA GLU A 261 18.34 -5.53 31.02
C GLU A 261 17.45 -6.13 32.11
N ARG A 262 17.16 -5.37 33.17
CA ARG A 262 16.27 -5.83 34.24
C ARG A 262 14.82 -5.85 33.79
N HIS A 263 14.39 -4.83 33.06
CA HIS A 263 13.04 -4.79 32.50
C HIS A 263 12.81 -5.93 31.49
N LEU A 264 13.81 -6.21 30.66
CA LEU A 264 13.81 -7.34 29.76
C LEU A 264 13.64 -8.67 30.51
N ARG A 265 14.39 -8.91 31.58
CA ARG A 265 14.26 -10.15 32.40
C ARG A 265 12.87 -10.30 33.02
N LEU A 266 12.32 -9.22 33.59
CA LEU A 266 10.97 -9.24 34.14
C LEU A 266 9.92 -9.48 33.05
N ALA A 267 10.09 -8.86 31.89
CA ALA A 267 9.18 -9.06 30.77
C ALA A 267 9.26 -10.49 30.22
N ILE A 268 10.44 -11.10 30.14
CA ILE A 268 10.62 -12.51 29.77
C ILE A 268 9.89 -13.43 30.76
N ASP A 269 10.00 -13.17 32.07
CA ASP A 269 9.29 -13.93 33.11
C ASP A 269 7.75 -13.79 33.00
N GLU A 270 7.27 -12.63 32.55
CA GLU A 270 5.84 -12.41 32.26
C GLU A 270 5.39 -13.18 31.01
N VAL A 271 6.18 -13.16 29.92
CA VAL A 271 5.87 -13.95 28.71
C VAL A 271 5.86 -15.45 29.00
N ALA A 272 6.77 -15.94 29.84
CA ALA A 272 6.83 -17.34 30.23
C ALA A 272 5.52 -17.86 30.86
N GLN A 273 4.72 -16.98 31.49
CA GLN A 273 3.40 -17.35 32.01
C GLN A 273 2.37 -17.51 30.89
N LEU A 274 2.48 -16.72 29.82
CA LEU A 274 1.60 -16.76 28.65
C LEU A 274 1.81 -18.02 27.81
N GLU A 275 3.04 -18.56 27.74
CA GLU A 275 3.38 -19.73 26.91
C GLU A 275 2.43 -20.92 27.10
N SER A 276 1.94 -21.13 28.33
CA SER A 276 1.05 -22.25 28.66
C SER A 276 -0.43 -21.98 28.42
N SER A 277 -0.84 -20.70 28.42
CA SER A 277 -2.25 -20.29 28.33
C SER A 277 -2.66 -19.79 26.94
N ASP A 278 -1.76 -19.05 26.29
CA ASP A 278 -1.99 -18.41 24.99
C ASP A 278 -0.64 -18.32 24.22
N PRO A 279 -0.27 -19.38 23.48
CA PRO A 279 1.01 -19.45 22.79
C PRO A 279 1.20 -18.37 21.73
N GLU A 280 0.13 -17.92 21.07
CA GLU A 280 0.22 -16.88 20.03
C GLU A 280 0.48 -15.50 20.66
N ALA A 281 -0.22 -15.17 21.75
CA ALA A 281 0.05 -13.94 22.50
C ALA A 281 1.47 -13.94 23.10
N ALA A 282 1.98 -15.11 23.51
CA ALA A 282 3.37 -15.24 23.96
C ALA A 282 4.37 -14.97 22.83
N LEU A 283 4.09 -15.50 21.64
CA LEU A 283 4.90 -15.30 20.44
C LEU A 283 4.96 -13.83 20.03
N GLU A 284 3.80 -13.16 19.89
CA GLU A 284 3.72 -11.72 19.60
C GLU A 284 4.48 -10.88 20.64
N ARG A 285 4.39 -11.26 21.92
CA ARG A 285 5.11 -10.54 22.97
C ARG A 285 6.63 -10.73 22.86
N TYR A 286 7.12 -11.92 22.51
CA TYR A 286 8.55 -12.11 22.23
C TYR A 286 9.04 -11.28 21.04
N GLU A 287 8.25 -11.16 19.97
CA GLU A 287 8.54 -10.27 18.82
C GLU A 287 8.65 -8.81 19.27
N GLN A 288 7.71 -8.35 20.10
CA GLN A 288 7.73 -7.01 20.65
C GLN A 288 8.94 -6.77 21.56
N LEU A 289 9.33 -7.75 22.38
CA LEU A 289 10.53 -7.64 23.22
C LEU A 289 11.81 -7.55 22.39
N ALA A 290 11.92 -8.31 21.29
CA ALA A 290 13.05 -8.21 20.38
C ALA A 290 13.17 -6.80 19.79
N ILE A 291 12.05 -6.14 19.47
CA ILE A 291 12.01 -4.75 18.96
C ILE A 291 12.31 -3.74 20.06
N GLU A 292 11.61 -3.82 21.20
CA GLU A 292 11.69 -2.89 22.34
C GLU A 292 13.10 -2.83 22.93
N TYR A 293 13.76 -3.99 23.02
CA TYR A 293 15.08 -4.15 23.64
C TYR A 293 16.23 -4.36 22.64
N ASN A 294 16.03 -4.06 21.35
CA ASN A 294 17.10 -4.15 20.32
C ASN A 294 18.36 -3.33 20.66
N GLY A 295 18.22 -2.29 21.50
CA GLY A 295 19.29 -1.41 21.97
C GLY A 295 20.07 -1.89 23.20
N VAL A 296 19.77 -3.06 23.78
CA VAL A 296 20.52 -3.62 24.93
C VAL A 296 21.95 -3.94 24.52
N ASP A 297 22.95 -3.55 25.31
CA ASP A 297 24.37 -3.64 24.88
C ASP A 297 24.87 -5.09 24.74
N ASP A 298 24.42 -6.02 25.59
CA ASP A 298 24.87 -7.42 25.61
C ASP A 298 23.86 -8.36 24.94
N ASP A 299 24.27 -9.01 23.86
CA ASP A 299 23.44 -9.99 23.13
C ASP A 299 23.01 -11.14 24.04
N THR A 300 23.79 -11.52 25.05
CA THR A 300 23.44 -12.64 25.95
C THR A 300 22.15 -12.41 26.75
N ASP A 301 21.74 -11.16 26.98
CA ASP A 301 20.49 -10.83 27.65
C ASP A 301 19.27 -10.97 26.71
N LEU A 302 19.46 -10.85 25.38
CA LEU A 302 18.41 -11.06 24.36
C LEU A 302 18.25 -12.54 23.95
N LEU A 303 19.26 -13.38 24.18
CA LEU A 303 19.22 -14.79 23.81
C LEU A 303 17.98 -15.56 24.34
N PRO A 304 17.52 -15.35 25.60
CA PRO A 304 16.30 -16.01 26.07
C PRO A 304 15.02 -15.56 25.34
N VAL A 305 14.98 -14.32 24.83
CA VAL A 305 13.86 -13.83 23.99
C VAL A 305 13.82 -14.63 22.70
N VAL A 306 14.96 -14.78 22.02
CA VAL A 306 15.03 -15.51 20.74
C VAL A 306 14.73 -17.00 20.95
N GLN A 307 15.27 -17.61 22.01
CA GLN A 307 14.95 -19.00 22.36
C GLN A 307 13.48 -19.20 22.71
N GLY A 308 12.86 -18.21 23.38
CA GLY A 308 11.42 -18.18 23.64
C GLY A 308 10.59 -18.08 22.37
N TRP A 309 10.96 -17.15 21.50
CA TRP A 309 10.35 -16.97 20.19
C TRP A 309 10.43 -18.25 19.37
N VAL A 310 11.61 -18.86 19.20
CA VAL A 310 11.79 -20.11 18.43
C VAL A 310 10.95 -21.22 19.03
N ARG A 311 10.94 -21.39 20.36
CA ARG A 311 10.13 -22.43 21.01
C ARG A 311 8.63 -22.24 20.76
N MET A 312 8.11 -21.02 20.83
CA MET A 312 6.69 -20.73 20.61
C MET A 312 6.30 -20.83 19.14
N ALA A 313 7.08 -20.21 18.24
CA ALA A 313 6.83 -20.20 16.80
C ALA A 313 6.82 -21.62 16.22
N THR A 314 7.68 -22.50 16.74
CA THR A 314 7.85 -23.86 16.24
C THR A 314 6.93 -24.89 16.91
N ALA A 315 6.15 -24.49 17.93
CA ALA A 315 5.37 -25.42 18.76
C ALA A 315 4.25 -26.15 18.01
N GLN A 316 3.71 -25.54 16.96
CA GLN A 316 2.62 -26.10 16.15
C GLN A 316 3.13 -26.92 14.95
N VAL A 317 4.44 -26.90 14.69
CA VAL A 317 5.04 -27.65 13.59
C VAL A 317 5.17 -29.13 14.00
N PRO A 318 4.69 -30.08 13.17
CA PRO A 318 4.83 -31.51 13.45
C PRO A 318 6.29 -31.93 13.67
N ASP A 319 6.55 -32.88 14.57
CA ASP A 319 7.90 -33.44 14.81
C ASP A 319 7.78 -34.99 14.89
N PRO A 320 8.35 -35.75 13.92
CA PRO A 320 9.17 -35.28 12.81
C PRO A 320 8.37 -34.50 11.75
N ILE A 321 9.02 -33.56 11.07
CA ILE A 321 8.42 -32.82 9.95
C ILE A 321 8.28 -33.71 8.71
N THR A 322 7.35 -33.33 7.84
CA THR A 322 7.18 -33.91 6.49
C THR A 322 7.28 -32.77 5.47
N PRO A 323 7.45 -33.04 4.16
CA PRO A 323 7.48 -31.98 3.15
C PRO A 323 6.27 -31.04 3.22
N ALA A 324 5.08 -31.54 3.56
CA ALA A 324 3.87 -30.74 3.72
C ALA A 324 3.91 -29.74 4.90
N ALA A 325 4.90 -29.86 5.80
CA ALA A 325 5.11 -28.93 6.91
C ALA A 325 6.01 -27.74 6.53
N VAL A 326 6.59 -27.69 5.32
CA VAL A 326 7.44 -26.56 4.90
C VAL A 326 6.63 -25.28 4.72
N ASP A 327 5.46 -25.33 4.08
CA ASP A 327 4.58 -24.17 3.90
C ASP A 327 4.29 -23.39 5.21
N PRO A 328 3.83 -24.04 6.31
CA PRO A 328 3.65 -23.32 7.57
C PRO A 328 4.98 -22.86 8.21
N ILE A 329 6.11 -23.51 7.92
CA ILE A 329 7.44 -23.05 8.36
C ILE A 329 7.86 -21.78 7.60
N THR A 330 7.48 -21.63 6.33
CA THR A 330 7.75 -20.40 5.56
C THR A 330 7.15 -19.17 6.23
N GLY A 331 5.93 -19.26 6.77
CA GLY A 331 5.35 -18.19 7.59
C GLY A 331 6.17 -17.87 8.86
N ILE A 332 6.78 -18.88 9.49
CA ILE A 332 7.69 -18.68 10.64
C ILE A 332 8.97 -17.96 10.19
N ILE A 333 9.55 -18.36 9.05
CA ILE A 333 10.74 -17.74 8.46
C ILE A 333 10.49 -16.26 8.16
N GLU A 334 9.34 -15.91 7.60
CA GLU A 334 8.95 -14.52 7.32
C GLU A 334 8.79 -13.69 8.60
N ARG A 335 8.15 -14.24 9.64
CA ARG A 335 8.05 -13.58 10.95
C ARG A 335 9.43 -13.33 11.56
N TYR A 336 10.34 -14.31 11.46
CA TYR A 336 11.72 -14.12 11.93
C TYR A 336 12.46 -13.03 11.14
N ALA A 337 12.27 -13.00 9.81
CA ALA A 337 12.84 -11.99 8.92
C ALA A 337 12.31 -10.57 9.18
N ALA A 338 11.19 -10.41 9.89
CA ALA A 338 10.65 -9.12 10.32
C ALA A 338 11.27 -8.60 11.63
N LEU A 339 12.02 -9.43 12.37
CA LEU A 339 12.69 -9.02 13.61
C LEU A 339 13.83 -8.02 13.33
N PRO A 340 14.35 -7.27 14.31
CA PRO A 340 15.47 -6.36 14.07
C PRO A 340 16.71 -7.06 13.52
N GLY A 341 17.42 -6.43 12.58
CA GLY A 341 18.58 -7.03 11.89
C GLY A 341 19.70 -7.49 12.83
N ARG A 342 19.79 -6.96 14.05
CA ARG A 342 20.71 -7.45 15.09
C ARG A 342 20.41 -8.90 15.49
N VAL A 343 19.14 -9.27 15.63
CA VAL A 343 18.70 -10.63 15.95
C VAL A 343 18.97 -11.60 14.78
N GLN A 344 18.87 -11.10 13.55
CA GLN A 344 18.99 -11.92 12.34
C GLN A 344 20.44 -12.24 11.93
N ASN A 345 21.39 -11.35 12.21
CA ASN A 345 22.72 -11.36 11.57
C ASN A 345 23.89 -11.64 12.52
N ASN A 346 23.64 -12.03 13.78
CA ASN A 346 24.68 -12.33 14.77
C ASN A 346 24.45 -13.72 15.41
N GLU A 347 25.22 -14.05 16.45
CA GLU A 347 25.12 -15.32 17.18
C GLU A 347 23.75 -15.53 17.86
N LEU A 348 22.87 -14.52 17.93
CA LEU A 348 21.49 -14.68 18.40
C LEU A 348 20.64 -15.51 17.43
N ALA A 349 21.02 -15.58 16.15
CA ALA A 349 20.32 -16.39 15.17
C ALA A 349 20.56 -17.89 15.31
N GLU A 350 21.60 -18.31 16.06
CA GLU A 350 21.97 -19.72 16.22
C GLU A 350 20.77 -20.64 16.58
N PRO A 351 19.91 -20.33 17.57
CA PRO A 351 18.80 -21.21 17.94
C PRO A 351 17.79 -21.44 16.81
N PHE A 352 17.56 -20.44 15.96
CA PHE A 352 16.63 -20.55 14.85
C PHE A 352 17.27 -21.33 13.69
N VAL A 353 18.52 -21.00 13.35
CA VAL A 353 19.30 -21.70 12.32
C VAL A 353 19.49 -23.17 12.67
N ASP A 354 19.82 -23.50 13.92
CA ASP A 354 19.95 -24.88 14.38
C ASP A 354 18.61 -25.63 14.28
N ARG A 355 17.47 -24.97 14.53
CA ARG A 355 16.15 -25.60 14.34
C ARG A 355 15.84 -25.88 12.87
N LEU A 356 16.17 -24.97 11.95
CA LEU A 356 16.01 -25.19 10.51
C LEU A 356 16.90 -26.34 10.01
N LEU A 357 18.15 -26.42 10.49
CA LEU A 357 19.06 -27.54 10.21
C LEU A 357 18.49 -28.88 10.73
N ASP A 358 18.01 -28.91 11.98
CA ASP A 358 17.45 -30.12 12.58
C ASP A 358 16.20 -30.60 11.83
N TRP A 359 15.35 -29.67 11.37
CA TRP A 359 14.19 -30.00 10.55
C TRP A 359 14.59 -30.53 9.17
N SER A 360 15.56 -29.90 8.52
CA SER A 360 16.12 -30.42 7.27
C SER A 360 16.63 -31.86 7.42
N ASP A 361 17.29 -32.19 8.53
CA ASP A 361 17.81 -33.53 8.81
C ASP A 361 16.71 -34.61 9.01
N GLN A 362 15.45 -34.20 9.25
CA GLN A 362 14.30 -35.10 9.41
C GLN A 362 13.62 -35.49 8.09
N LEU A 363 13.87 -34.75 7.02
CA LEU A 363 13.20 -34.95 5.73
C LEU A 363 13.85 -36.09 4.93
N ASP A 364 12.99 -36.87 4.26
CA ASP A 364 13.44 -38.01 3.46
C ASP A 364 14.00 -37.56 2.10
N THR A 365 15.31 -37.27 2.07
CA THR A 365 16.04 -36.84 0.86
C THR A 365 16.16 -37.92 -0.23
N ASP A 366 15.69 -39.16 0.02
CA ASP A 366 15.55 -40.19 -1.02
C ASP A 366 14.31 -39.99 -1.89
N THR A 367 13.50 -38.95 -1.61
CA THR A 367 12.38 -38.51 -2.45
C THR A 367 12.65 -37.12 -3.02
N PRO A 368 12.15 -36.79 -4.24
CA PRO A 368 12.27 -35.43 -4.79
C PRO A 368 11.70 -34.37 -3.84
N GLU A 369 10.51 -34.62 -3.28
CA GLU A 369 9.81 -33.68 -2.40
C GLU A 369 10.55 -33.47 -1.07
N GLY A 370 11.13 -34.52 -0.50
CA GLY A 370 11.91 -34.41 0.74
C GLY A 370 13.27 -33.76 0.54
N ALA A 371 13.95 -34.02 -0.58
CA ALA A 371 15.22 -33.36 -0.91
C ALA A 371 15.04 -31.86 -1.18
N ASP A 372 13.96 -31.51 -1.88
CA ASP A 372 13.57 -30.13 -2.18
C ASP A 372 13.19 -29.37 -0.90
N ALA A 373 12.28 -29.93 -0.10
CA ALA A 373 11.89 -29.39 1.21
C ALA A 373 13.11 -29.17 2.14
N SER A 374 14.08 -30.09 2.12
CA SER A 374 15.32 -29.96 2.87
C SER A 374 16.15 -28.78 2.35
N LEU A 375 16.32 -28.66 1.03
CA LEU A 375 17.06 -27.56 0.43
C LEU A 375 16.41 -26.20 0.73
N GLU A 376 15.09 -26.09 0.69
CA GLU A 376 14.36 -24.85 1.00
C GLU A 376 14.65 -24.36 2.43
N LEU A 377 14.53 -25.26 3.42
CA LEU A 377 14.84 -24.94 4.82
C LEU A 377 16.31 -24.54 5.01
N LEU A 378 17.22 -25.16 4.27
CA LEU A 378 18.65 -24.86 4.35
C LEU A 378 19.01 -23.53 3.68
N ILE A 379 18.36 -23.16 2.58
CA ILE A 379 18.50 -21.82 1.98
C ILE A 379 17.97 -20.75 2.94
N ALA A 380 16.86 -21.03 3.64
CA ALA A 380 16.38 -20.15 4.70
C ALA A 380 17.38 -20.07 5.87
N ALA A 381 18.03 -21.18 6.23
CA ALA A 381 19.05 -21.20 7.27
C ALA A 381 20.28 -20.36 6.89
N ASP A 382 20.73 -20.43 5.63
CA ASP A 382 21.86 -19.63 5.10
C ASP A 382 21.61 -18.13 5.23
N ARG A 383 20.38 -17.69 4.95
CA ARG A 383 19.98 -16.28 5.09
C ARG A 383 20.28 -15.70 6.48
N PHE A 384 20.17 -16.52 7.53
CA PHE A 384 20.35 -16.09 8.92
C PHE A 384 21.64 -16.65 9.56
N ALA A 385 22.48 -17.36 8.80
CA ALA A 385 23.59 -18.12 9.35
C ALA A 385 24.69 -17.21 9.94
N PRO A 386 24.92 -17.24 11.28
CA PRO A 386 26.06 -16.54 11.87
C PRO A 386 27.38 -17.20 11.42
N PRO A 387 28.52 -16.47 11.51
CA PRO A 387 29.82 -17.00 11.10
C PRO A 387 30.18 -18.36 11.71
N SER A 388 29.72 -18.64 12.93
CA SER A 388 29.89 -19.91 13.65
C SER A 388 29.17 -21.11 13.02
N ARG A 389 28.10 -20.88 12.24
CA ARG A 389 27.25 -21.93 11.62
C ARG A 389 27.38 -22.04 10.11
N ARG A 390 27.95 -21.04 9.43
CA ARG A 390 28.08 -21.03 7.95
C ARG A 390 28.65 -22.31 7.37
N GLU A 391 29.78 -22.80 7.88
CA GLU A 391 30.40 -24.03 7.35
C GLU A 391 29.48 -25.27 7.45
N ARG A 392 28.65 -25.36 8.50
CA ARG A 392 27.66 -26.45 8.64
C ARG A 392 26.53 -26.26 7.63
N VAL A 393 25.99 -25.04 7.51
CA VAL A 393 24.91 -24.72 6.57
C VAL A 393 25.34 -24.95 5.12
N ASP A 394 26.51 -24.45 4.71
CA ASP A 394 27.07 -24.62 3.38
C ASP A 394 27.20 -26.12 3.02
N ARG A 395 27.72 -26.93 3.94
CA ARG A 395 27.86 -28.37 3.75
C ARG A 395 26.50 -29.07 3.63
N SER A 396 25.53 -28.68 4.46
CA SER A 396 24.17 -29.22 4.39
C SER A 396 23.48 -28.83 3.08
N ILE A 397 23.62 -27.58 2.61
CA ILE A 397 23.11 -27.13 1.30
C ILE A 397 23.74 -27.96 0.17
N ALA A 398 25.05 -28.16 0.20
CA ALA A 398 25.73 -28.96 -0.82
C ALA A 398 25.19 -30.41 -0.86
N ALA A 399 24.97 -31.02 0.30
CA ALA A 399 24.40 -32.36 0.41
C ALA A 399 22.95 -32.42 -0.09
N ALA A 400 22.10 -31.47 0.31
CA ALA A 400 20.70 -31.41 -0.13
C ALA A 400 20.58 -31.15 -1.64
N ARG A 401 21.40 -30.25 -2.21
CA ARG A 401 21.47 -30.04 -3.67
C ARG A 401 21.88 -31.30 -4.41
N MET A 402 22.87 -32.03 -3.91
CA MET A 402 23.30 -33.30 -4.50
C MET A 402 22.17 -34.34 -4.47
N ALA A 403 21.45 -34.46 -3.36
CA ALA A 403 20.30 -35.36 -3.23
C ALA A 403 19.19 -34.97 -4.21
N LEU A 404 18.79 -33.69 -4.22
CA LEU A 404 17.76 -33.17 -5.12
C LEU A 404 18.13 -33.40 -6.60
N ALA A 405 19.36 -33.04 -6.99
CA ALA A 405 19.84 -33.26 -8.35
C ALA A 405 19.75 -34.74 -8.76
N THR A 406 20.07 -35.65 -7.85
CA THR A 406 19.98 -37.10 -8.09
C THR A 406 18.53 -37.56 -8.30
N GLN A 407 17.59 -37.02 -7.52
CA GLN A 407 16.17 -37.31 -7.67
C GLN A 407 15.59 -36.74 -8.97
N LEU A 408 16.02 -35.54 -9.36
CA LEU A 408 15.59 -34.86 -10.58
C LEU A 408 16.18 -35.50 -11.85
N ALA A 409 17.33 -36.17 -11.78
CA ALA A 409 18.09 -36.63 -12.94
C ALA A 409 17.29 -37.47 -13.96
N VAL A 410 16.27 -38.21 -13.52
CA VAL A 410 15.49 -39.12 -14.37
C VAL A 410 14.36 -38.41 -15.14
N ASP A 411 13.65 -37.51 -14.47
CA ASP A 411 12.44 -36.86 -15.02
C ASP A 411 12.66 -35.39 -15.38
N TRP A 412 13.66 -34.76 -14.76
CA TRP A 412 14.06 -33.35 -14.86
C TRP A 412 15.59 -33.19 -15.08
N PRO A 413 16.18 -33.85 -16.09
CA PRO A 413 17.63 -33.89 -16.27
C PRO A 413 18.28 -32.52 -16.46
N LEU A 414 17.63 -31.56 -17.13
CA LEU A 414 18.16 -30.21 -17.28
C LEU A 414 18.23 -29.48 -15.93
N GLU A 415 17.23 -29.69 -15.08
CA GLU A 415 17.23 -29.08 -13.74
C GLU A 415 18.27 -29.75 -12.83
N ALA A 416 18.36 -31.08 -12.87
CA ALA A 416 19.41 -31.81 -12.18
C ALA A 416 20.81 -31.29 -12.55
N LEU A 417 21.04 -31.03 -13.84
CA LEU A 417 22.29 -30.46 -14.35
C LEU A 417 22.58 -29.08 -13.76
N ARG A 418 21.58 -28.19 -13.65
CA ARG A 418 21.72 -26.88 -13.00
C ARG A 418 22.06 -27.00 -11.51
N GLN A 419 21.43 -27.94 -10.81
CA GLN A 419 21.73 -28.20 -9.40
C GLN A 419 23.15 -28.76 -9.22
N TYR A 420 23.60 -29.68 -10.08
CA TYR A 420 24.97 -30.17 -10.06
C TYR A 420 26.01 -29.11 -10.42
N ALA A 421 25.72 -28.23 -11.39
CA ALA A 421 26.64 -27.17 -11.82
C ALA A 421 27.06 -26.25 -10.67
N ARG A 422 26.15 -25.97 -9.73
CA ARG A 422 26.43 -25.17 -8.53
C ARG A 422 27.41 -25.82 -7.56
N LEU A 423 27.57 -27.14 -7.63
CA LEU A 423 28.47 -27.91 -6.79
C LEU A 423 29.77 -28.28 -7.54
N ALA A 424 29.77 -28.16 -8.86
CA ALA A 424 30.77 -28.78 -9.71
C ALA A 424 32.17 -28.17 -9.57
N GLU A 425 32.34 -26.98 -9.00
CA GLU A 425 33.68 -26.42 -8.71
C GLU A 425 34.35 -27.17 -7.55
N ASP A 426 33.60 -27.45 -6.48
CA ASP A 426 34.12 -28.01 -5.22
C ASP A 426 33.88 -29.52 -5.06
N GLU A 427 32.90 -30.09 -5.76
CA GLU A 427 32.46 -31.49 -5.62
C GLU A 427 32.64 -32.28 -6.92
N PRO A 428 33.72 -33.09 -7.07
CA PRO A 428 33.98 -33.87 -8.28
C PRO A 428 32.84 -34.81 -8.68
N LYS A 429 32.11 -35.36 -7.70
CA LYS A 429 30.96 -36.25 -7.97
C LYS A 429 29.82 -35.54 -8.70
N ALA A 430 29.58 -34.26 -8.40
CA ALA A 430 28.57 -33.48 -9.11
C ALA A 430 28.98 -33.31 -10.57
N ARG A 431 30.27 -33.03 -10.81
CA ARG A 431 30.82 -32.88 -12.16
C ARG A 431 30.77 -34.18 -12.98
N ASP A 432 31.05 -35.32 -12.35
CA ASP A 432 30.91 -36.65 -12.98
C ASP A 432 29.45 -36.91 -13.37
N ALA A 433 28.49 -36.63 -12.47
CA ALA A 433 27.06 -36.77 -12.74
C ALA A 433 26.57 -35.83 -13.85
N MET A 434 27.10 -34.60 -13.93
CA MET A 434 26.86 -33.72 -15.08
C MET A 434 27.33 -34.35 -16.38
N GLY A 435 28.52 -34.97 -16.39
CA GLY A 435 29.04 -35.66 -17.58
C GLY A 435 28.11 -36.77 -18.07
N GLU A 436 27.60 -37.59 -17.13
CA GLU A 436 26.62 -38.64 -17.44
C GLU A 436 25.32 -38.07 -18.03
N LEU A 437 24.79 -36.99 -17.44
CA LEU A 437 23.59 -36.32 -17.94
C LEU A 437 23.82 -35.69 -19.32
N ILE A 438 24.88 -34.91 -19.49
CA ILE A 438 25.23 -34.25 -20.76
C ILE A 438 25.40 -35.29 -21.88
N ALA A 439 26.02 -36.43 -21.58
CA ALA A 439 26.17 -37.51 -22.54
C ALA A 439 24.83 -38.16 -22.96
N ALA A 440 23.83 -38.16 -22.07
CA ALA A 440 22.50 -38.70 -22.30
C ALA A 440 21.52 -37.71 -22.97
N LEU A 441 21.82 -36.41 -22.98
CA LEU A 441 20.99 -35.40 -23.64
C LEU A 441 20.97 -35.59 -25.17
N PRO A 442 19.83 -35.27 -25.83
CA PRO A 442 19.75 -35.27 -27.29
C PRO A 442 20.70 -34.22 -27.88
N ASP A 443 21.28 -34.48 -29.06
CA ASP A 443 22.16 -33.56 -29.81
C ASP A 443 21.39 -32.33 -30.38
N SER A 444 20.71 -31.57 -29.51
CA SER A 444 19.95 -30.37 -29.85
C SER A 444 20.79 -29.13 -29.59
N PRO A 445 21.18 -28.36 -30.63
CA PRO A 445 21.92 -27.12 -30.44
C PRO A 445 21.21 -26.12 -29.52
N THR A 446 19.90 -25.97 -29.67
CA THR A 446 19.09 -25.02 -28.88
C THR A 446 18.97 -25.43 -27.41
N LEU A 447 18.87 -26.73 -27.12
CA LEU A 447 18.90 -27.24 -25.76
C LEU A 447 20.26 -27.01 -25.10
N PHE A 448 21.36 -27.23 -25.82
CA PHE A 448 22.71 -26.98 -25.32
C PHE A 448 23.01 -25.49 -25.13
N ALA A 449 22.37 -24.60 -25.90
CA ALA A 449 22.44 -23.17 -25.66
C ALA A 449 21.73 -22.75 -24.37
N ASP A 450 20.59 -23.37 -24.03
CA ASP A 450 19.86 -23.13 -22.78
C ASP A 450 20.70 -23.46 -21.52
N ILE A 451 21.56 -24.48 -21.61
CA ILE A 451 22.48 -24.91 -20.52
C ILE A 451 23.93 -24.46 -20.72
N ALA A 452 24.20 -23.51 -21.61
CA ALA A 452 25.56 -23.05 -21.90
C ALA A 452 26.34 -22.56 -20.67
N PRO A 453 25.73 -21.86 -19.68
CA PRO A 453 26.41 -21.49 -18.44
C PRO A 453 26.94 -22.69 -17.66
N GLU A 454 26.13 -23.73 -17.50
CA GLU A 454 26.47 -24.94 -16.77
C GLU A 454 27.56 -25.74 -17.50
N LEU A 455 27.53 -25.77 -18.83
CA LEU A 455 28.58 -26.38 -19.65
C LEU A 455 29.95 -25.71 -19.45
N ARG A 456 30.00 -24.40 -19.19
CA ARG A 456 31.27 -23.69 -18.90
C ARG A 456 31.89 -24.13 -17.58
N VAL A 457 31.06 -24.34 -16.56
CA VAL A 457 31.51 -24.84 -15.24
C VAL A 457 32.02 -26.28 -15.37
N TRP A 458 31.28 -27.12 -16.10
CA TRP A 458 31.66 -28.51 -16.33
C TRP A 458 32.93 -28.65 -17.18
N GLY A 459 33.05 -27.91 -18.29
CA GLY A 459 34.10 -28.09 -19.30
C GLY A 459 35.53 -27.74 -18.86
N ALA A 460 35.73 -27.09 -17.71
CA ALA A 460 37.05 -26.65 -17.27
C ALA A 460 38.05 -27.79 -16.95
N GLU A 461 37.55 -28.96 -16.55
CA GLU A 461 38.37 -30.08 -16.07
C GLU A 461 38.06 -31.45 -16.72
N VAL A 462 37.26 -31.47 -17.78
CA VAL A 462 36.75 -32.70 -18.44
C VAL A 462 37.54 -33.04 -19.71
N ASP A 463 37.35 -34.24 -20.26
CA ASP A 463 37.95 -34.66 -21.54
C ASP A 463 37.72 -33.58 -22.62
N PRO A 464 38.79 -33.05 -23.24
CA PRO A 464 38.69 -32.02 -24.27
C PRO A 464 37.75 -32.38 -25.44
N ALA A 465 37.58 -33.66 -25.76
CA ALA A 465 36.72 -34.10 -26.86
C ALA A 465 35.21 -33.96 -26.52
N GLU A 466 34.83 -34.33 -25.29
CA GLU A 466 33.44 -34.22 -24.82
C GLU A 466 33.06 -32.76 -24.60
N SER A 467 33.97 -31.99 -23.98
CA SER A 467 33.82 -30.54 -23.84
C SER A 467 33.70 -29.83 -25.19
N ALA A 468 34.47 -30.26 -26.21
CA ALA A 468 34.37 -29.72 -27.55
C ALA A 468 33.02 -30.00 -28.23
N ARG A 469 32.46 -31.21 -28.10
CA ARG A 469 31.11 -31.54 -28.64
C ARG A 469 30.05 -30.63 -28.02
N ALA A 470 30.00 -30.58 -26.69
CA ALA A 470 28.99 -29.79 -25.98
C ALA A 470 29.13 -28.29 -26.29
N GLY A 471 30.38 -27.79 -26.33
CA GLY A 471 30.67 -26.41 -26.72
C GLY A 471 30.30 -26.09 -28.17
N GLU A 472 30.51 -27.01 -29.12
CA GLU A 472 30.08 -26.84 -30.51
C GLU A 472 28.56 -26.74 -30.62
N LEU A 473 27.81 -27.62 -29.95
CA LEU A 473 26.35 -27.59 -29.92
C LEU A 473 25.83 -26.29 -29.30
N ALA A 474 26.36 -25.88 -28.14
CA ALA A 474 25.98 -24.64 -27.48
C ALA A 474 26.24 -23.40 -28.36
N ASN A 475 27.42 -23.33 -29.00
CA ASN A 475 27.75 -22.23 -29.91
C ASN A 475 26.83 -22.19 -31.14
N ARG A 476 26.47 -23.35 -31.69
CA ARG A 476 25.49 -23.43 -32.79
C ARG A 476 24.11 -22.96 -32.34
N GLY A 477 23.65 -23.37 -31.17
CA GLY A 477 22.38 -22.91 -30.61
C GLY A 477 22.37 -21.40 -30.33
N LEU A 478 23.45 -20.86 -29.77
CA LEU A 478 23.61 -19.41 -29.59
C LEU A 478 23.63 -18.65 -30.91
N ALA A 479 24.25 -19.21 -31.96
CA ALA A 479 24.19 -18.61 -33.30
C ALA A 479 22.76 -18.59 -33.86
N LEU A 480 21.99 -19.67 -33.66
CA LEU A 480 20.57 -19.72 -34.04
C LEU A 480 19.69 -18.76 -33.23
N ALA A 481 19.99 -18.56 -31.93
CA ALA A 481 19.27 -17.61 -31.08
C ALA A 481 19.54 -16.15 -31.48
N ASN A 482 20.74 -15.86 -32.00
CA ASN A 482 21.14 -14.52 -32.46
C ASN A 482 20.88 -14.28 -33.96
N ASP A 483 20.28 -15.23 -34.67
CA ASP A 483 19.94 -15.08 -36.08
C ASP A 483 18.65 -14.25 -36.22
N PRO A 484 18.72 -13.03 -36.79
CA PRO A 484 17.55 -12.17 -36.92
C PRO A 484 16.49 -12.72 -37.88
N GLU A 485 16.88 -13.44 -38.94
CA GLU A 485 15.91 -14.05 -39.86
C GLU A 485 15.14 -15.17 -39.16
N ARG A 486 15.85 -15.97 -38.36
CA ARG A 486 15.23 -17.01 -37.53
C ARG A 486 14.35 -16.39 -36.44
N ALA A 487 14.79 -15.31 -35.79
CA ALA A 487 13.98 -14.61 -34.80
C ALA A 487 12.64 -14.13 -35.40
N LEU A 488 12.67 -13.57 -36.61
CA LEU A 488 11.46 -13.16 -37.33
C LEU A 488 10.56 -14.34 -37.69
N MET A 489 11.11 -15.48 -38.11
CA MET A 489 10.33 -16.70 -38.39
C MET A 489 9.62 -17.24 -37.14
N LEU A 490 10.31 -17.20 -35.99
CA LEU A 490 9.79 -17.69 -34.71
C LEU A 490 8.75 -16.74 -34.11
N GLN A 491 8.92 -15.43 -34.27
CA GLN A 491 7.97 -14.43 -33.80
C GLN A 491 6.60 -14.56 -34.47
N HIS A 492 5.55 -14.18 -33.74
CA HIS A 492 4.22 -13.96 -34.32
C HIS A 492 4.22 -12.64 -35.09
N GLY A 493 3.90 -12.68 -36.38
CA GLY A 493 3.82 -11.52 -37.28
C GLY A 493 4.90 -11.52 -38.36
N ALA A 494 4.50 -11.26 -39.61
CA ALA A 494 5.38 -11.23 -40.78
C ALA A 494 6.52 -10.19 -40.64
N PRO A 495 7.63 -10.30 -41.40
CA PRO A 495 8.85 -9.53 -41.17
C PRO A 495 8.61 -8.02 -41.29
N ALA A 496 9.27 -7.22 -40.45
CA ALA A 496 9.37 -5.79 -40.66
C ALA A 496 9.96 -5.53 -42.07
N PRO A 497 9.41 -4.59 -42.86
CA PRO A 497 9.94 -4.30 -44.18
C PRO A 497 11.38 -3.82 -44.06
N ASP A 498 12.22 -4.31 -44.98
CA ASP A 498 13.64 -3.97 -45.09
C ASP A 498 13.84 -2.44 -45.02
N PRO A 499 14.56 -1.91 -44.00
CA PRO A 499 14.86 -0.49 -43.92
C PRO A 499 15.67 0.01 -45.12
N ALA A 500 16.32 -0.88 -45.89
CA ALA A 500 17.02 -0.52 -47.11
C ALA A 500 16.09 -0.09 -48.26
N LEU A 501 14.80 -0.45 -48.22
CA LEU A 501 13.82 0.02 -49.20
C LEU A 501 13.18 1.38 -48.85
N ALA A 502 13.47 1.93 -47.65
CA ALA A 502 12.93 3.22 -47.20
C ALA A 502 13.92 4.40 -47.33
N VAL A 503 15.18 4.17 -47.75
CA VAL A 503 16.23 5.21 -47.70
C VAL A 503 16.74 5.67 -49.08
N GLU A 504 16.39 5.04 -50.19
CA GLU A 504 16.71 5.57 -51.53
C GLU A 504 15.60 6.50 -52.06
N GLY A 505 15.51 7.71 -51.51
CA GLY A 505 14.56 8.70 -52.05
C GLY A 505 14.56 10.11 -51.45
N ALA A 506 15.51 10.47 -50.60
CA ALA A 506 15.56 11.81 -50.02
C ALA A 506 16.93 12.45 -50.23
N ASP A 507 17.20 12.89 -51.47
CA ASP A 507 18.17 13.97 -51.69
C ASP A 507 17.72 14.90 -52.84
N GLU A 508 17.71 16.19 -52.51
CA GLU A 508 17.69 17.41 -53.33
C GLU A 508 16.61 17.62 -54.43
N GLY A 509 15.73 18.60 -54.20
CA GLY A 509 15.08 19.35 -55.27
C GLY A 509 13.71 19.92 -54.94
N ALA A 510 13.67 21.06 -54.23
CA ALA A 510 12.45 21.86 -54.10
C ALA A 510 12.14 22.53 -55.45
N ASP A 511 11.16 22.01 -56.18
CA ASP A 511 10.42 22.72 -57.22
C ASP A 511 8.94 22.75 -56.83
N GLU A 512 8.49 23.95 -56.45
CA GLU A 512 7.08 24.29 -56.24
C GLU A 512 6.40 24.36 -57.61
N ASP A 513 5.93 23.22 -58.15
CA ASP A 513 4.83 23.09 -59.11
C ASP A 513 4.82 21.66 -59.68
N ALA A 514 4.25 20.70 -58.95
CA ALA A 514 3.98 19.35 -59.48
C ALA A 514 2.61 18.82 -59.03
N GLU A 515 1.94 18.23 -60.01
CA GLU A 515 0.58 17.69 -60.00
C GLU A 515 0.32 16.67 -58.88
N GLN A 516 -0.97 16.53 -58.54
CA GLN A 516 -1.53 15.56 -57.60
C GLN A 516 -0.80 14.20 -57.64
N PRO A 517 -0.45 13.60 -56.48
CA PRO A 517 0.13 12.27 -56.47
C PRO A 517 -0.88 11.28 -57.07
N GLN A 518 -0.50 10.66 -58.19
CA GLN A 518 -1.20 9.49 -58.71
C GLN A 518 -1.13 8.42 -57.62
N ALA A 519 -2.30 7.89 -57.26
CA ALA A 519 -2.43 6.79 -56.32
C ALA A 519 -1.48 5.65 -56.74
N VAL A 520 -0.47 5.39 -55.91
CA VAL A 520 0.28 4.15 -55.97
C VAL A 520 -0.77 3.06 -55.76
N GLU A 521 -0.94 2.21 -56.77
CA GLU A 521 -1.82 1.05 -56.71
C GLU A 521 -1.19 0.10 -55.68
N GLU A 522 -1.55 0.30 -54.40
CA GLU A 522 -1.15 -0.57 -53.30
C GLU A 522 -1.58 -1.99 -53.63
N GLN A 523 -0.60 -2.88 -53.75
CA GLN A 523 -0.88 -4.30 -53.81
C GLN A 523 -1.64 -4.67 -52.54
N PRO A 524 -2.78 -5.38 -52.63
CA PRO A 524 -3.53 -5.78 -51.46
C PRO A 524 -2.63 -6.62 -50.56
N ALA A 525 -2.66 -6.34 -49.26
CA ALA A 525 -1.95 -7.12 -48.26
C ALA A 525 -2.27 -8.62 -48.44
N PRO A 526 -1.27 -9.51 -48.31
CA PRO A 526 -1.50 -10.95 -48.40
C PRO A 526 -2.55 -11.38 -47.37
N ASP A 527 -3.34 -12.40 -47.75
CA ASP A 527 -4.39 -12.96 -46.91
C ASP A 527 -3.78 -13.54 -45.61
N PRO A 528 -4.24 -13.16 -44.40
CA PRO A 528 -3.73 -13.68 -43.13
C PRO A 528 -3.74 -15.21 -43.04
N GLU A 529 -4.73 -15.87 -43.68
CA GLU A 529 -4.78 -17.33 -43.74
C GLU A 529 -3.63 -17.88 -44.59
N GLN A 530 -3.30 -17.21 -45.71
CA GLN A 530 -2.16 -17.58 -46.54
C GLN A 530 -0.83 -17.36 -45.81
N LEU A 531 -0.67 -16.23 -45.11
CA LEU A 531 0.53 -15.97 -44.30
C LEU A 531 0.73 -17.02 -43.21
N ALA A 532 -0.35 -17.42 -42.53
CA ALA A 532 -0.28 -18.46 -41.51
C ALA A 532 0.05 -19.84 -42.11
N VAL A 533 -0.45 -20.15 -43.31
CA VAL A 533 -0.08 -21.38 -44.06
C VAL A 533 1.37 -21.34 -44.51
N GLU A 534 1.86 -20.20 -45.00
CA GLU A 534 3.26 -20.00 -45.38
C GLU A 534 4.19 -20.14 -44.18
N ARG A 535 3.83 -19.52 -43.04
CA ARG A 535 4.60 -19.65 -41.79
C ARG A 535 4.61 -21.09 -41.28
N GLU A 536 3.47 -21.77 -41.29
CA GLU A 536 3.43 -23.19 -40.93
C GLU A 536 4.36 -24.02 -41.83
N ALA A 537 4.35 -23.77 -43.14
CA ALA A 537 5.24 -24.44 -44.07
C ALA A 537 6.73 -24.14 -43.79
N GLN A 538 7.07 -22.90 -43.43
CA GLN A 538 8.42 -22.51 -43.03
C GLN A 538 8.86 -23.21 -41.74
N LEU A 539 8.00 -23.23 -40.71
CA LEU A 539 8.27 -23.90 -39.43
C LEU A 539 8.42 -25.42 -39.64
N ARG A 540 7.56 -26.04 -40.43
CA ARG A 540 7.67 -27.47 -40.79
C ARG A 540 8.96 -27.76 -41.55
N ALA A 541 9.35 -26.92 -42.51
CA ALA A 541 10.61 -27.07 -43.24
C ALA A 541 11.83 -26.92 -42.31
N ALA A 542 11.78 -26.01 -41.35
CA ALA A 542 12.82 -25.85 -40.33
C ALA A 542 12.91 -27.09 -39.43
N LEU A 543 11.77 -27.67 -39.00
CA LEU A 543 11.75 -28.93 -38.24
C LEU A 543 12.21 -30.15 -39.05
N GLU A 544 11.96 -30.18 -40.36
CA GLU A 544 12.52 -31.22 -41.23
C GLU A 544 14.05 -31.13 -41.31
N ALA A 545 14.60 -29.91 -41.26
CA ALA A 545 16.05 -29.68 -41.28
C ALA A 545 16.70 -30.01 -39.93
N ASP A 546 16.05 -29.67 -38.81
CA ASP A 546 16.47 -30.03 -37.46
C ASP A 546 15.25 -30.38 -36.58
N PRO A 547 14.91 -31.68 -36.43
CA PRO A 547 13.77 -32.11 -35.62
C PRO A 547 13.93 -31.84 -34.12
N THR A 548 15.12 -31.40 -33.69
CA THR A 548 15.45 -31.17 -32.28
C THR A 548 15.48 -29.68 -31.91
N ASP A 549 15.16 -28.80 -32.86
CA ASP A 549 15.05 -27.35 -32.64
C ASP A 549 13.77 -27.03 -31.86
N GLN A 550 13.91 -26.92 -30.53
CA GLN A 550 12.75 -26.73 -29.65
C GLN A 550 12.02 -25.39 -29.87
N PRO A 551 12.69 -24.23 -30.04
CA PRO A 551 11.99 -22.99 -30.37
C PRO A 551 11.10 -23.08 -31.62
N VAL A 552 11.50 -23.84 -32.65
CA VAL A 552 10.65 -24.06 -33.84
C VAL A 552 9.44 -24.94 -33.49
N VAL A 553 9.64 -25.99 -32.68
CA VAL A 553 8.53 -26.81 -32.16
C VAL A 553 7.53 -25.96 -31.36
N VAL A 554 8.04 -25.09 -30.48
CA VAL A 554 7.24 -24.15 -29.68
C VAL A 554 6.45 -23.21 -30.59
N ALA A 555 7.09 -22.58 -31.57
CA ALA A 555 6.42 -21.67 -32.50
C ALA A 555 5.32 -22.38 -33.31
N LEU A 556 5.54 -23.62 -33.73
CA LEU A 556 4.53 -24.42 -34.44
C LEU A 556 3.38 -24.85 -33.52
N ALA A 557 3.69 -25.29 -32.29
CA ALA A 557 2.68 -25.63 -31.29
C ALA A 557 1.82 -24.41 -30.94
N ASP A 558 2.42 -23.24 -30.80
CA ASP A 558 1.69 -22.01 -30.49
C ASP A 558 0.82 -21.55 -31.67
N LEU A 559 1.28 -21.75 -32.92
CA LEU A 559 0.45 -21.55 -34.12
C LEU A 559 -0.76 -22.51 -34.17
N HIS A 560 -0.59 -23.77 -33.77
CA HIS A 560 -1.71 -24.71 -33.65
C HIS A 560 -2.65 -24.30 -32.51
N ARG A 561 -2.10 -23.89 -31.37
CA ARG A 561 -2.85 -23.38 -30.22
C ARG A 561 -3.70 -22.17 -30.59
N SER A 562 -3.15 -21.20 -31.32
CA SER A 562 -3.89 -20.00 -31.76
C SER A 562 -5.03 -20.30 -32.74
N ARG A 563 -4.95 -21.44 -33.45
CA ARG A 563 -6.04 -21.98 -34.29
C ARG A 563 -7.03 -22.86 -33.51
N GLY A 564 -6.88 -22.96 -32.18
CA GLY A 564 -7.69 -23.82 -31.32
C GLY A 564 -7.43 -25.32 -31.50
N GLN A 565 -6.33 -25.70 -32.16
CA GLN A 565 -5.93 -27.09 -32.39
C GLN A 565 -5.12 -27.62 -31.19
N LEU A 566 -5.73 -27.58 -30.01
CA LEU A 566 -5.03 -27.80 -28.73
C LEU A 566 -4.39 -29.19 -28.60
N ASP A 567 -5.06 -30.24 -29.11
CA ASP A 567 -4.51 -31.60 -29.08
C ASP A 567 -3.28 -31.74 -29.99
N GLU A 568 -3.30 -31.10 -31.17
CA GLU A 568 -2.16 -31.10 -32.10
C GLU A 568 -1.01 -30.26 -31.53
N ALA A 569 -1.31 -29.13 -30.89
CA ALA A 569 -0.33 -28.29 -30.21
C ALA A 569 0.37 -29.06 -29.06
N ALA A 570 -0.38 -29.76 -28.22
CA ALA A 570 0.16 -30.59 -27.16
C ALA A 570 1.03 -31.72 -27.73
N ALA A 571 0.52 -32.47 -28.73
CA ALA A 571 1.26 -33.54 -29.38
C ALA A 571 2.57 -33.05 -30.01
N GLN A 572 2.58 -31.84 -30.56
CA GLN A 572 3.77 -31.21 -31.14
C GLN A 572 4.88 -31.00 -30.10
N LEU A 573 4.53 -30.60 -28.87
CA LEU A 573 5.48 -30.44 -27.76
C LEU A 573 5.90 -31.78 -27.16
N GLU A 574 4.98 -32.75 -27.04
CA GLU A 574 5.27 -34.09 -26.48
C GLU A 574 6.37 -34.85 -27.27
N VAL A 575 6.59 -34.52 -28.54
CA VAL A 575 7.69 -35.07 -29.37
C VAL A 575 9.08 -34.74 -28.77
N LEU A 576 9.20 -33.65 -28.01
CA LEU A 576 10.44 -33.26 -27.33
C LEU A 576 10.78 -34.17 -26.14
N GLY A 577 9.86 -35.06 -25.74
CA GLY A 577 10.03 -36.02 -24.66
C GLY A 577 9.34 -35.59 -23.37
N LYS A 578 9.88 -36.01 -22.23
CA LYS A 578 9.35 -35.62 -20.91
C LYS A 578 9.55 -34.10 -20.70
N PRO A 579 8.70 -33.42 -19.91
CA PRO A 579 8.84 -32.00 -19.63
C PRO A 579 10.25 -31.57 -19.20
N GLY A 580 10.96 -32.39 -18.43
CA GLY A 580 12.34 -32.12 -18.02
C GLY A 580 13.41 -32.08 -19.11
N LEU A 581 13.09 -32.49 -20.33
CA LEU A 581 13.95 -32.36 -21.53
C LEU A 581 13.54 -31.16 -22.40
N MET A 582 12.46 -30.46 -22.05
CA MET A 582 11.98 -29.29 -22.75
C MET A 582 12.69 -28.03 -22.22
N THR A 583 12.91 -27.06 -23.09
CA THR A 583 13.30 -25.70 -22.70
C THR A 583 12.19 -25.05 -21.88
N HIS A 584 12.52 -23.93 -21.24
CA HIS A 584 11.54 -23.17 -20.47
C HIS A 584 10.25 -22.87 -21.26
N ASP A 585 10.39 -22.29 -22.44
CA ASP A 585 9.27 -21.84 -23.26
C ASP A 585 8.37 -23.01 -23.69
N ALA A 586 8.96 -24.17 -23.94
CA ALA A 586 8.21 -25.39 -24.25
C ALA A 586 7.42 -25.92 -23.05
N GLN A 587 7.99 -25.90 -21.84
CA GLN A 587 7.26 -26.27 -20.62
C GLN A 587 6.12 -25.29 -20.32
N TYR A 588 6.40 -23.98 -20.41
CA TYR A 588 5.41 -22.94 -20.20
C TYR A 588 4.25 -23.04 -21.20
N LEU A 589 4.55 -23.19 -22.49
CA LEU A 589 3.54 -23.35 -23.52
C LEU A 589 2.73 -24.63 -23.33
N LEU A 590 3.37 -25.75 -22.95
CA LEU A 590 2.66 -26.99 -22.63
C LEU A 590 1.69 -26.79 -21.47
N ALA A 591 2.11 -26.13 -20.37
CA ALA A 591 1.22 -25.82 -19.26
C ALA A 591 0.04 -24.95 -19.69
N SER A 592 0.29 -23.95 -20.54
CA SER A 592 -0.77 -23.10 -21.09
C SER A 592 -1.74 -23.89 -21.97
N ILE A 593 -1.25 -24.82 -22.80
CA ILE A 593 -2.10 -25.69 -23.62
C ILE A 593 -2.93 -26.63 -22.74
N GLU A 594 -2.34 -27.23 -21.71
CA GLU A 594 -3.07 -28.10 -20.78
C GLU A 594 -4.16 -27.35 -20.02
N ARG A 595 -3.89 -26.09 -19.61
CA ARG A 595 -4.92 -25.20 -19.07
C ARG A 595 -6.04 -24.98 -20.09
N ASP A 596 -5.70 -24.62 -21.33
CA ASP A 596 -6.68 -24.35 -22.41
C ASP A 596 -7.51 -25.61 -22.77
N ARG A 597 -6.96 -26.82 -22.60
CA ARG A 597 -7.67 -28.11 -22.74
C ARG A 597 -8.59 -28.43 -21.57
N GLY A 598 -8.56 -27.62 -20.50
CA GLY A 598 -9.28 -27.87 -19.26
C GLY A 598 -8.60 -28.87 -18.33
N HIS A 599 -7.36 -29.27 -18.61
CA HIS A 599 -6.54 -30.13 -17.75
C HIS A 599 -5.82 -29.30 -16.66
N VAL A 600 -6.62 -28.54 -15.90
CA VAL A 600 -6.15 -27.55 -14.92
C VAL A 600 -5.17 -28.12 -13.90
N GLU A 601 -5.38 -29.37 -13.43
CA GLU A 601 -4.47 -30.03 -12.49
C GLU A 601 -3.11 -30.39 -13.10
N GLN A 602 -3.07 -30.73 -14.40
CA GLN A 602 -1.81 -31.02 -15.09
C GLN A 602 -1.01 -29.75 -15.35
N ALA A 603 -1.70 -28.68 -15.76
CA ALA A 603 -1.10 -27.35 -15.88
C ALA A 603 -0.55 -26.86 -14.54
N ALA A 604 -1.31 -26.98 -13.45
CA ALA A 604 -0.88 -26.62 -12.11
C ALA A 604 0.38 -27.39 -11.69
N ALA A 605 0.38 -28.72 -11.83
CA ALA A 605 1.52 -29.54 -11.46
C ALA A 605 2.79 -29.18 -12.26
N LEU A 606 2.64 -28.90 -13.56
CA LEU A 606 3.77 -28.49 -14.40
C LEU A 606 4.33 -27.14 -13.95
N LEU A 607 3.47 -26.14 -13.73
CA LEU A 607 3.87 -24.79 -13.33
C LEU A 607 4.42 -24.74 -11.90
N GLU A 608 3.83 -25.48 -10.95
CA GLU A 608 4.33 -25.63 -9.58
C GLU A 608 5.75 -26.21 -9.60
N GLN A 609 5.99 -27.23 -10.43
CA GLN A 609 7.32 -27.81 -10.58
C GLN A 609 8.31 -26.83 -11.22
N MET A 610 7.91 -26.11 -12.27
CA MET A 610 8.75 -25.07 -12.89
C MET A 610 9.13 -23.99 -11.88
N LEU A 611 8.15 -23.48 -11.14
CA LEU A 611 8.32 -22.46 -10.11
C LEU A 611 9.28 -22.93 -9.02
N ARG A 612 9.02 -24.10 -8.44
CA ARG A 612 9.86 -24.74 -7.42
C ARG A 612 11.31 -24.88 -7.86
N ASN A 613 11.54 -25.34 -9.09
CA ASN A 613 12.87 -25.58 -9.63
C ASN A 613 13.67 -24.27 -9.86
N ARG A 614 13.01 -23.22 -10.36
CA ARG A 614 13.71 -22.03 -10.89
C ARG A 614 13.64 -20.81 -9.98
N LEU A 615 12.62 -20.68 -9.15
CA LEU A 615 12.46 -19.55 -8.23
C LEU A 615 13.69 -19.34 -7.33
N PRO A 616 14.30 -20.40 -6.73
CA PRO A 616 15.52 -20.21 -5.96
C PRO A 616 16.68 -19.63 -6.79
N ALA A 617 16.83 -20.06 -8.05
CA ALA A 617 17.87 -19.56 -8.95
C ALA A 617 17.70 -18.09 -9.29
N PHE A 618 16.47 -17.71 -9.60
CA PHE A 618 16.10 -16.33 -9.82
C PHE A 618 16.37 -15.45 -8.59
N MET A 619 15.97 -15.92 -7.39
CA MET A 619 16.20 -15.21 -6.13
C MET A 619 17.70 -15.06 -5.81
N ASP A 620 18.51 -16.09 -6.08
CA ASP A 620 19.96 -16.06 -5.90
C ASP A 620 20.63 -15.06 -6.86
N ALA A 621 20.27 -15.13 -8.14
CA ALA A 621 20.78 -14.22 -9.18
C ALA A 621 20.48 -12.76 -8.84
N ARG A 622 19.25 -12.50 -8.39
CA ARG A 622 18.81 -11.18 -7.94
C ARG A 622 19.59 -10.73 -6.71
N ARG A 623 19.68 -11.55 -5.67
CA ARG A 623 20.43 -11.20 -4.44
C ARG A 623 21.88 -10.85 -4.77
N ALA A 624 22.50 -11.60 -5.68
CA ALA A 624 23.86 -11.33 -6.14
C ALA A 624 23.95 -9.98 -6.89
N PHE A 625 23.00 -9.69 -7.79
CA PHE A 625 22.90 -8.41 -8.50
C PHE A 625 22.69 -7.23 -7.53
N ASP A 626 21.71 -7.32 -6.62
CA ASP A 626 21.37 -6.29 -5.64
C ASP A 626 22.52 -6.02 -4.65
N THR A 627 23.20 -7.08 -4.20
CA THR A 627 24.37 -6.95 -3.34
C THR A 627 25.50 -6.23 -4.07
N GLU A 628 25.74 -6.58 -5.34
CA GLU A 628 26.82 -5.98 -6.11
C GLU A 628 26.52 -4.52 -6.50
N ILE A 629 25.29 -4.20 -6.90
CA ILE A 629 24.91 -2.82 -7.23
C ILE A 629 25.00 -1.92 -6.00
N THR A 630 24.50 -2.38 -4.84
CA THR A 630 24.59 -1.63 -3.57
C THR A 630 26.04 -1.41 -3.17
N ARG A 631 26.86 -2.47 -3.21
CA ARG A 631 28.30 -2.40 -2.92
C ARG A 631 29.02 -1.41 -3.85
N LEU A 632 28.68 -1.40 -5.14
CA LEU A 632 29.26 -0.46 -6.11
C LEU A 632 28.78 0.98 -5.86
N GLN A 633 27.49 1.19 -5.59
CA GLN A 633 26.94 2.50 -5.24
C GLN A 633 27.62 3.07 -4.00
N ASP A 634 27.74 2.31 -2.91
CA ASP A 634 28.42 2.75 -1.68
C ASP A 634 29.89 3.13 -1.94
N GLN A 635 30.59 2.34 -2.76
CA GLN A 635 31.97 2.63 -3.15
C GLN A 635 32.07 3.90 -4.01
N LEU A 636 31.14 4.11 -4.93
CA LEU A 636 31.10 5.29 -5.80
C LEU A 636 30.71 6.54 -5.00
N ILE A 637 29.76 6.44 -4.07
CA ILE A 637 29.40 7.51 -3.12
C ILE A 637 30.61 7.87 -2.27
N ALA A 638 31.25 6.91 -1.60
CA ALA A 638 32.44 7.15 -0.78
C ALA A 638 33.59 7.76 -1.61
N ARG A 639 33.76 7.33 -2.86
CA ARG A 639 34.73 7.91 -3.81
C ARG A 639 34.37 9.36 -4.17
N ALA A 640 33.09 9.66 -4.37
CA ALA A 640 32.60 11.00 -4.64
C ALA A 640 32.80 11.95 -3.45
N GLU A 641 32.50 11.49 -2.24
CA GLU A 641 32.72 12.23 -0.98
C GLU A 641 34.19 12.57 -0.74
N GLN A 642 35.10 11.67 -1.15
CA GLN A 642 36.54 11.90 -1.12
C GLN A 642 37.04 12.85 -2.23
N GLY A 643 36.15 13.36 -3.08
CA GLY A 643 36.46 14.26 -4.19
C GLY A 643 37.11 13.58 -5.40
N ASN A 644 37.11 12.24 -5.45
CA ASN A 644 37.75 11.41 -6.47
C ASN A 644 36.82 11.16 -7.67
N ILE A 645 36.26 12.25 -8.20
CA ILE A 645 35.31 12.24 -9.33
C ILE A 645 36.06 12.62 -10.63
N PRO A 646 35.80 11.97 -11.77
CA PRO A 646 36.42 12.34 -13.04
C PRO A 646 36.21 13.81 -13.40
N ALA A 647 37.24 14.45 -13.98
CA ALA A 647 37.25 15.89 -14.24
C ALA A 647 36.07 16.37 -15.10
N GLN A 648 35.56 15.51 -16.00
CA GLN A 648 34.44 15.79 -16.89
C GLN A 648 33.09 15.99 -16.15
N HIS A 649 32.89 15.34 -14.99
CA HIS A 649 31.67 15.50 -14.18
C HIS A 649 31.85 16.52 -13.05
N LYS A 650 33.10 16.74 -12.60
CA LYS A 650 33.42 17.60 -11.45
C LYS A 650 32.87 19.02 -11.57
N ALA A 651 32.90 19.63 -12.75
CA ALA A 651 32.38 20.98 -12.96
C ALA A 651 30.85 21.07 -12.83
N LYS A 652 30.12 20.02 -13.26
CA LYS A 652 28.64 19.96 -13.15
C LYS A 652 28.17 19.56 -11.75
N LEU A 653 28.94 18.71 -11.07
CA LEU A 653 28.69 18.27 -9.69
C LEU A 653 28.95 19.37 -8.65
N LEU A 654 29.85 20.30 -8.94
CA LEU A 654 30.12 21.49 -8.12
C LEU A 654 29.26 22.71 -8.53
N SER A 655 28.23 22.49 -9.33
CA SER A 655 27.25 23.53 -9.68
C SER A 655 26.57 24.06 -8.41
N GLU A 656 26.37 25.38 -8.33
CA GLU A 656 25.57 25.99 -7.25
C GLU A 656 24.07 25.66 -7.36
N ASN A 657 23.64 25.16 -8.52
CA ASN A 657 22.28 24.64 -8.72
C ASN A 657 22.21 23.16 -8.31
N GLU A 658 21.44 22.87 -7.26
CA GLU A 658 21.29 21.54 -6.65
C GLU A 658 20.69 20.51 -7.62
N ASP A 659 19.72 20.89 -8.45
CA ASP A 659 19.10 19.99 -9.43
C ASP A 659 20.10 19.58 -10.51
N VAL A 660 20.95 20.52 -10.95
CA VAL A 660 22.03 20.27 -11.91
C VAL A 660 23.09 19.35 -11.29
N ALA A 661 23.46 19.59 -10.03
CA ALA A 661 24.41 18.74 -9.32
C ALA A 661 23.86 17.32 -9.12
N ARG A 662 22.58 17.19 -8.73
CA ARG A 662 21.89 15.90 -8.55
C ARG A 662 21.78 15.12 -9.87
N ALA A 663 21.32 15.77 -10.94
CA ALA A 663 21.25 15.14 -12.26
C ALA A 663 22.64 14.71 -12.78
N ALA A 664 23.68 15.53 -12.55
CA ALA A 664 25.04 15.19 -12.91
C ALA A 664 25.61 14.02 -12.08
N PHE A 665 25.21 13.91 -10.80
CA PHE A 665 25.55 12.78 -9.94
C PHE A 665 24.89 11.49 -10.42
N SER A 666 23.58 11.51 -10.65
CA SER A 666 22.85 10.35 -11.16
C SER A 666 23.41 9.87 -12.49
N ALA A 667 23.67 10.79 -13.43
CA ALA A 667 24.27 10.43 -14.72
C ALA A 667 25.66 9.81 -14.60
N TRP A 668 26.52 10.36 -13.73
CA TRP A 668 27.85 9.80 -13.47
C TRP A 668 27.77 8.42 -12.79
N LEU A 669 26.87 8.27 -11.81
CA LEU A 669 26.65 7.01 -11.12
C LEU A 669 26.18 5.92 -12.09
N SER A 670 25.21 6.22 -12.95
CA SER A 670 24.75 5.31 -14.00
C SER A 670 25.87 4.90 -14.95
N GLU A 671 26.67 5.86 -15.45
CA GLU A 671 27.80 5.56 -16.36
C GLU A 671 28.86 4.66 -15.71
N GLU A 672 29.17 4.84 -14.41
CA GLU A 672 30.12 3.98 -13.69
C GLU A 672 29.52 2.59 -13.39
N LEU A 673 28.22 2.49 -13.13
CA LEU A 673 27.53 1.20 -12.97
C LEU A 673 27.53 0.41 -14.28
N GLU A 674 27.23 1.05 -15.41
CA GLU A 674 27.27 0.44 -16.75
C GLU A 674 28.68 -0.06 -17.14
N ARG A 675 29.75 0.55 -16.60
CA ARG A 675 31.13 0.11 -16.83
C ARG A 675 31.51 -1.17 -16.09
N SER A 676 30.72 -1.61 -15.11
CA SER A 676 31.02 -2.80 -14.31
C SER A 676 30.67 -4.07 -15.08
N GLY A 677 31.67 -4.72 -15.69
CA GLY A 677 31.46 -6.00 -16.38
C GLY A 677 30.91 -7.12 -15.47
N LYS A 678 31.21 -7.07 -14.16
CA LYS A 678 30.61 -7.99 -13.17
C LYS A 678 29.11 -7.71 -13.01
N LEU A 679 28.71 -6.44 -12.94
CA LEU A 679 27.31 -6.07 -12.83
C LEU A 679 26.52 -6.47 -14.08
N THR A 680 27.09 -6.27 -15.28
CA THR A 680 26.50 -6.76 -16.53
C THR A 680 26.31 -8.28 -16.51
N THR A 681 27.31 -9.04 -16.06
CA THR A 681 27.20 -10.50 -15.97
C THR A 681 26.09 -10.93 -15.01
N LEU A 682 25.95 -10.26 -13.85
CA LEU A 682 24.89 -10.54 -12.89
C LEU A 682 23.51 -10.08 -13.40
N GLN A 683 23.45 -9.00 -14.18
CA GLN A 683 22.24 -8.52 -14.83
C GLN A 683 21.76 -9.52 -15.89
N ASP A 684 22.66 -10.01 -16.74
CA ASP A 684 22.36 -11.02 -17.76
C ASP A 684 21.88 -12.32 -17.10
N GLU A 685 22.49 -12.73 -15.99
CA GLU A 685 22.04 -13.86 -15.18
C GLU A 685 20.63 -13.63 -14.63
N TYR A 686 20.40 -12.48 -13.99
CA TYR A 686 19.11 -12.11 -13.43
C TYR A 686 18.01 -12.08 -14.50
N GLN A 687 18.27 -11.45 -15.65
CA GLN A 687 17.34 -11.41 -16.78
C GLN A 687 17.05 -12.80 -17.34
N ARG A 688 18.06 -13.67 -17.45
CA ARG A 688 17.87 -15.05 -17.90
C ARG A 688 16.92 -15.83 -16.99
N GLN A 689 16.99 -15.62 -15.68
CA GLN A 689 16.13 -16.30 -14.70
C GLN A 689 14.75 -15.62 -14.54
N SER A 690 14.53 -14.45 -15.15
CA SER A 690 13.27 -13.68 -15.01
C SER A 690 12.09 -14.30 -15.77
N ASP A 691 12.35 -15.29 -16.63
CA ASP A 691 11.35 -16.08 -17.36
C ASP A 691 10.36 -16.81 -16.43
N ILE A 692 10.72 -16.95 -15.16
CA ILE A 692 9.88 -17.52 -14.11
C ILE A 692 8.69 -16.63 -13.70
N VAL A 693 8.75 -15.33 -13.95
CA VAL A 693 7.67 -14.40 -13.57
C VAL A 693 6.37 -14.72 -14.32
N PRO A 694 6.35 -14.87 -15.66
CA PRO A 694 5.20 -15.38 -16.39
C PRO A 694 4.65 -16.73 -15.89
N VAL A 695 5.52 -17.66 -15.47
CA VAL A 695 5.12 -18.97 -14.91
C VAL A 695 4.33 -18.78 -13.62
N ALA A 696 4.81 -17.92 -12.72
CA ALA A 696 4.12 -17.63 -11.46
C ALA A 696 2.76 -16.97 -11.68
N ILE A 697 2.68 -16.03 -12.63
CA ILE A 697 1.40 -15.39 -12.99
C ILE A 697 0.42 -16.44 -13.52
N LEU A 698 0.86 -17.30 -14.45
CA LEU A 698 0.00 -18.35 -15.00
C LEU A 698 -0.42 -19.37 -13.92
N LEU A 699 0.49 -19.75 -13.03
CA LEU A 699 0.16 -20.63 -11.90
C LEU A 699 -0.88 -20.01 -10.98
N GLY A 700 -0.71 -18.75 -10.61
CA GLY A 700 -1.68 -18.02 -9.80
C GLY A 700 -3.06 -18.00 -10.49
N THR A 701 -3.12 -17.76 -11.80
CA THR A 701 -4.37 -17.84 -12.58
C THR A 701 -4.98 -19.25 -12.56
N VAL A 702 -4.18 -20.30 -12.77
CA VAL A 702 -4.63 -21.70 -12.69
C VAL A 702 -5.16 -22.04 -11.29
N GLN A 703 -4.53 -21.55 -10.23
CA GLN A 703 -4.99 -21.75 -8.85
C GLN A 703 -6.33 -21.05 -8.58
N LEU A 704 -6.55 -19.85 -9.13
CA LEU A 704 -7.86 -19.17 -9.10
C LEU A 704 -8.95 -19.99 -9.81
N GLU A 705 -8.63 -20.59 -10.96
CA GLU A 705 -9.56 -21.48 -11.68
C GLU A 705 -9.91 -22.73 -10.87
N ARG A 706 -8.92 -23.35 -10.20
CA ARG A 706 -9.16 -24.47 -9.28
C ARG A 706 -10.06 -24.05 -8.11
N ALA A 707 -9.76 -22.91 -7.48
CA ALA A 707 -10.50 -22.37 -6.34
C ALA A 707 -11.99 -22.15 -6.66
N ARG A 708 -12.32 -21.78 -7.89
CA ARG A 708 -13.72 -21.60 -8.35
C ARG A 708 -14.55 -22.87 -8.27
N THR A 709 -13.95 -24.02 -8.59
CA THR A 709 -14.64 -25.32 -8.55
C THR A 709 -14.61 -25.96 -7.16
N ALA A 710 -13.70 -25.51 -6.30
CA ALA A 710 -13.60 -25.92 -4.91
C ALA A 710 -14.63 -25.21 -4.01
N THR A 711 -14.87 -25.78 -2.83
CA THR A 711 -15.78 -25.22 -1.82
C THR A 711 -15.17 -25.32 -0.43
N GLY A 712 -15.55 -24.43 0.48
CA GLY A 712 -15.09 -24.45 1.87
C GLY A 712 -13.57 -24.27 2.00
N GLU A 713 -12.95 -25.02 2.91
CA GLU A 713 -11.52 -24.92 3.24
C GLU A 713 -10.60 -25.13 2.03
N GLN A 714 -10.92 -26.07 1.14
CA GLN A 714 -10.12 -26.30 -0.07
C GLN A 714 -10.08 -25.07 -0.98
N ARG A 715 -11.21 -24.34 -1.09
CA ARG A 715 -11.25 -23.09 -1.86
C ARG A 715 -10.37 -22.03 -1.21
N GLU A 716 -10.45 -21.87 0.10
CA GLU A 716 -9.61 -20.92 0.85
C GLU A 716 -8.12 -21.24 0.66
N GLN A 717 -7.71 -22.50 0.79
CA GLN A 717 -6.33 -22.95 0.55
C GLN A 717 -5.84 -22.63 -0.87
N LEU A 718 -6.67 -22.81 -1.89
CA LEU A 718 -6.31 -22.50 -3.28
C LEU A 718 -6.21 -20.98 -3.51
N LEU A 719 -7.08 -20.18 -2.89
CA LEU A 719 -7.01 -18.72 -2.95
C LEU A 719 -5.76 -18.19 -2.25
N ASP A 720 -5.40 -18.77 -1.10
CA ASP A 720 -4.18 -18.41 -0.36
C ASP A 720 -2.93 -18.85 -1.13
N SER A 721 -2.96 -20.01 -1.78
CA SER A 721 -1.88 -20.47 -2.67
C SER A 721 -1.69 -19.53 -3.86
N ALA A 722 -2.80 -19.10 -4.50
CA ALA A 722 -2.76 -18.11 -5.57
C ALA A 722 -2.12 -16.81 -5.10
N GLN A 723 -2.57 -16.28 -3.96
CA GLN A 723 -2.01 -15.06 -3.38
C GLN A 723 -0.52 -15.23 -3.07
N SER A 724 -0.13 -16.32 -2.41
CA SER A 724 1.27 -16.59 -2.07
C SER A 724 2.15 -16.62 -3.31
N THR A 725 1.70 -17.28 -4.38
CA THR A 725 2.38 -17.32 -5.67
C THR A 725 2.63 -15.91 -6.22
N PHE A 726 1.63 -15.02 -6.22
CA PHE A 726 1.83 -13.64 -6.67
C PHE A 726 2.73 -12.82 -5.73
N LEU A 727 2.60 -13.00 -4.42
CA LEU A 727 3.39 -12.26 -3.44
C LEU A 727 4.86 -12.69 -3.40
N SER A 728 5.17 -13.92 -3.79
CA SER A 728 6.55 -14.44 -3.83
C SER A 728 7.47 -13.59 -4.73
N PHE A 729 6.91 -12.82 -5.67
CA PHE A 729 7.64 -11.91 -6.56
C PHE A 729 7.52 -10.43 -6.20
N ARG A 730 6.84 -10.09 -5.10
CA ARG A 730 6.59 -8.69 -4.71
C ARG A 730 7.85 -7.85 -4.59
N SER A 731 8.90 -8.45 -4.06
CA SER A 731 10.17 -7.75 -3.87
C SER A 731 10.80 -7.36 -5.20
N GLU A 732 10.63 -8.14 -6.27
CA GLU A 732 11.17 -7.88 -7.63
C GLU A 732 10.35 -6.85 -8.38
N ALA A 733 9.05 -7.09 -8.37
CA ALA A 733 8.14 -6.49 -9.33
C ALA A 733 7.33 -5.37 -8.68
N GLY A 734 7.40 -5.20 -7.35
CA GLY A 734 6.74 -4.11 -6.61
C GLY A 734 7.21 -2.70 -6.93
N GLY A 735 8.18 -2.52 -7.84
CA GLY A 735 8.48 -1.22 -8.46
C GLY A 735 8.01 -1.10 -9.92
N LEU A 736 7.48 -2.17 -10.50
CA LEU A 736 7.00 -2.23 -11.88
C LEU A 736 5.49 -1.99 -11.92
N PRO A 737 5.00 -1.08 -12.79
CA PRO A 737 3.56 -0.86 -12.95
C PRO A 737 2.75 -2.14 -13.25
N ASP A 738 3.26 -3.01 -14.12
CA ASP A 738 2.55 -4.23 -14.52
C ASP A 738 2.32 -5.21 -13.37
N TYR A 739 3.19 -5.18 -12.36
CA TYR A 739 3.02 -5.98 -11.16
C TYR A 739 1.85 -5.48 -10.31
N HIS A 740 1.80 -4.18 -10.03
CA HIS A 740 0.71 -3.59 -9.26
C HIS A 740 -0.62 -3.74 -9.99
N LEU A 741 -0.62 -3.62 -11.33
CA LEU A 741 -1.80 -3.92 -12.15
C LEU A 741 -2.24 -5.37 -11.95
N SER A 742 -1.33 -6.32 -12.17
CA SER A 742 -1.64 -7.76 -12.10
C SER A 742 -2.10 -8.17 -10.71
N LEU A 743 -1.38 -7.74 -9.66
CA LEU A 743 -1.72 -8.01 -8.28
C LEU A 743 -3.05 -7.36 -7.87
N GLY A 744 -3.30 -6.12 -8.30
CA GLY A 744 -4.56 -5.42 -8.10
C GLY A 744 -5.74 -6.19 -8.71
N GLN A 745 -5.59 -6.66 -9.96
CA GLN A 745 -6.58 -7.52 -10.62
C GLN A 745 -6.80 -8.83 -9.86
N VAL A 746 -5.73 -9.49 -9.41
CA VAL A 746 -5.84 -10.71 -8.59
C VAL A 746 -6.59 -10.44 -7.30
N PHE A 747 -6.28 -9.37 -6.57
CA PHE A 747 -6.99 -9.04 -5.34
C PHE A 747 -8.47 -8.80 -5.58
N PHE A 748 -8.87 -8.18 -6.69
CA PHE A 748 -10.29 -8.10 -7.07
C PHE A 748 -10.91 -9.48 -7.32
N ARG A 749 -10.21 -10.37 -8.04
CA ARG A 749 -10.65 -11.76 -8.27
C ARG A 749 -10.83 -12.54 -6.96
N LEU A 750 -9.98 -12.25 -5.96
CA LEU A 750 -10.04 -12.81 -4.60
C LEU A 750 -11.11 -12.15 -3.70
N GLY A 751 -11.79 -11.10 -4.16
CA GLY A 751 -12.73 -10.31 -3.34
C GLY A 751 -12.06 -9.41 -2.29
N LYS A 752 -10.74 -9.21 -2.39
CA LYS A 752 -9.94 -8.37 -1.48
C LYS A 752 -9.86 -6.93 -2.01
N THR A 753 -11.03 -6.30 -2.19
CA THR A 753 -11.17 -5.00 -2.86
C THR A 753 -10.30 -3.88 -2.28
N GLU A 754 -10.13 -3.81 -0.96
CA GLU A 754 -9.29 -2.78 -0.32
C GLU A 754 -7.81 -2.93 -0.71
N GLN A 755 -7.31 -4.17 -0.74
CA GLN A 755 -5.93 -4.46 -1.15
C GLN A 755 -5.76 -4.19 -2.64
N ALA A 756 -6.74 -4.56 -3.45
CA ALA A 756 -6.75 -4.25 -4.88
C ALA A 756 -6.67 -2.74 -5.14
N GLN A 757 -7.50 -1.96 -4.43
CA GLN A 757 -7.50 -0.50 -4.52
C GLN A 757 -6.16 0.10 -4.08
N ALA A 758 -5.50 -0.46 -3.06
CA ALA A 758 -4.17 -0.02 -2.66
C ALA A 758 -3.12 -0.23 -3.77
N GLU A 759 -3.14 -1.39 -4.45
CA GLU A 759 -2.24 -1.65 -5.58
C GLU A 759 -2.53 -0.74 -6.78
N PHE A 760 -3.80 -0.49 -7.11
CA PHE A 760 -4.15 0.50 -8.14
C PHE A 760 -3.80 1.94 -7.73
N GLN A 761 -3.91 2.28 -6.44
CA GLN A 761 -3.51 3.60 -5.95
C GLN A 761 -2.01 3.83 -6.13
N HIS A 762 -1.17 2.81 -5.94
CA HIS A 762 0.26 2.90 -6.25
C HIS A 762 0.52 3.30 -7.72
N LEU A 763 -0.29 2.84 -8.66
CA LEU A 763 -0.23 3.26 -10.06
C LEU A 763 -0.73 4.69 -10.27
N LEU A 764 -1.79 5.08 -9.56
CA LEU A 764 -2.37 6.42 -9.67
C LEU A 764 -1.48 7.51 -9.05
N ASP A 765 -0.67 7.16 -8.05
CA ASP A 765 0.30 8.04 -7.41
C ASP A 765 1.53 8.33 -8.31
N ASP A 766 1.78 7.51 -9.34
CA ASP A 766 2.79 7.79 -10.35
C ASP A 766 2.33 8.96 -11.25
N PRO A 767 3.12 10.03 -11.42
CA PRO A 767 2.73 11.19 -12.22
C PRO A 767 2.75 10.92 -13.74
N ALA A 768 3.25 9.78 -14.21
CA ALA A 768 3.29 9.44 -15.62
C ALA A 768 1.88 9.09 -16.14
N PRO A 769 1.35 9.83 -17.13
CA PRO A 769 0.00 9.60 -17.67
C PRO A 769 -0.23 8.16 -18.14
N GLY A 770 0.79 7.53 -18.73
CA GLY A 770 0.72 6.13 -19.19
C GLY A 770 0.48 5.13 -18.05
N VAL A 771 1.08 5.36 -16.87
CA VAL A 771 0.93 4.48 -15.69
C VAL A 771 -0.46 4.65 -15.07
N GLN A 772 -0.97 5.89 -15.00
CA GLN A 772 -2.33 6.15 -14.52
C GLN A 772 -3.39 5.56 -15.46
N LEU A 773 -3.17 5.63 -16.78
CA LEU A 773 -4.05 4.99 -17.77
C LEU A 773 -3.94 3.46 -17.75
N LEU A 774 -2.81 2.89 -17.33
CA LEU A 774 -2.68 1.46 -17.07
C LEU A 774 -3.61 1.03 -15.92
N ALA A 775 -3.70 1.83 -14.84
CA ALA A 775 -4.67 1.60 -13.77
C ALA A 775 -6.11 1.67 -14.29
N ALA A 776 -6.43 2.67 -15.12
CA ALA A 776 -7.74 2.79 -15.76
C ALA A 776 -8.07 1.57 -16.64
N ALA A 777 -7.10 1.06 -17.40
CA ALA A 777 -7.24 -0.18 -18.18
C ALA A 777 -7.52 -1.38 -17.29
N GLY A 778 -6.83 -1.49 -16.15
CA GLY A 778 -7.09 -2.51 -15.13
C GLY A 778 -8.52 -2.46 -14.59
N TYR A 779 -8.99 -1.27 -14.19
CA TYR A 779 -10.38 -1.09 -13.73
C TYR A 779 -11.39 -1.46 -14.82
N ARG A 780 -11.18 -1.03 -16.06
CA ARG A 780 -12.02 -1.40 -17.20
C ARG A 780 -12.08 -2.91 -17.40
N ALA A 781 -10.95 -3.60 -17.36
CA ALA A 781 -10.88 -5.07 -17.52
C ALA A 781 -11.58 -5.84 -16.39
N LEU A 782 -11.73 -5.21 -15.22
CA LEU A 782 -12.45 -5.75 -14.06
C LEU A 782 -13.95 -5.38 -14.04
N GLY A 783 -14.40 -4.57 -15.00
CA GLY A 783 -15.78 -4.09 -15.07
C GLY A 783 -16.08 -2.81 -14.31
N GLN A 784 -15.07 -2.14 -13.74
CA GLN A 784 -15.22 -0.88 -12.99
C GLN A 784 -15.15 0.31 -13.96
N PHE A 785 -16.16 0.44 -14.82
CA PHE A 785 -16.12 1.34 -15.98
C PHE A 785 -16.13 2.81 -15.57
N GLU A 786 -16.90 3.17 -14.55
CA GLU A 786 -16.97 4.55 -14.06
C GLU A 786 -15.64 5.02 -13.48
N GLN A 787 -14.98 4.17 -12.69
CA GLN A 787 -13.68 4.52 -12.12
C GLN A 787 -12.62 4.67 -13.21
N ALA A 788 -12.61 3.79 -14.22
CA ALA A 788 -11.74 3.93 -15.38
C ALA A 788 -12.00 5.24 -16.15
N ARG A 789 -13.26 5.65 -16.24
CA ARG A 789 -13.71 6.89 -16.90
C ARG A 789 -13.20 8.12 -16.18
N GLU A 790 -13.43 8.21 -14.87
CA GLU A 790 -12.98 9.30 -14.00
C GLU A 790 -11.46 9.46 -14.03
N ILE A 791 -10.71 8.34 -13.97
CA ILE A 791 -9.24 8.37 -14.06
C ILE A 791 -8.83 8.95 -15.42
N SER A 792 -9.36 8.45 -16.53
CA SER A 792 -8.97 8.93 -17.86
C SER A 792 -9.31 10.41 -18.10
N GLU A 793 -10.42 10.91 -17.56
CA GLU A 793 -10.74 12.34 -17.59
C GLU A 793 -9.76 13.16 -16.76
N THR A 794 -9.44 12.69 -15.54
CA THR A 794 -8.47 13.33 -14.66
C THR A 794 -7.09 13.42 -15.31
N VAL A 795 -6.63 12.34 -15.95
CA VAL A 795 -5.35 12.31 -16.68
C VAL A 795 -5.39 13.32 -17.84
N TYR A 796 -6.48 13.39 -18.61
CA TYR A 796 -6.61 14.37 -19.70
C TYR A 796 -6.53 15.82 -19.21
N GLU A 797 -7.17 16.11 -18.08
CA GLU A 797 -7.21 17.46 -17.49
C GLU A 797 -5.86 17.88 -16.90
N THR A 798 -5.19 16.95 -16.21
CA THR A 798 -3.98 17.23 -15.41
C THR A 798 -2.66 17.04 -16.16
N SER A 799 -2.62 16.23 -17.23
CA SER A 799 -1.41 16.01 -18.03
C SER A 799 -0.85 17.32 -18.59
N ALA A 800 0.45 17.54 -18.39
CA ALA A 800 1.12 18.76 -18.86
C ALA A 800 1.50 18.69 -20.36
N ASP A 801 1.76 17.49 -20.87
CA ASP A 801 2.15 17.24 -22.26
C ASP A 801 0.98 16.77 -23.13
N GLN A 802 1.07 17.04 -24.44
CA GLN A 802 0.05 16.64 -25.41
C GLN A 802 -0.06 15.11 -25.61
N PRO A 803 1.04 14.34 -25.66
CA PRO A 803 0.97 12.88 -25.73
C PRO A 803 0.10 12.25 -24.63
N GLY A 804 0.29 12.63 -23.35
CA GLY A 804 -0.54 12.16 -22.24
C GLY A 804 -2.02 12.49 -22.42
N LYS A 805 -2.35 13.71 -22.85
CA LYS A 805 -3.73 14.10 -23.18
C LYS A 805 -4.31 13.28 -24.33
N HIS A 806 -3.54 13.07 -25.39
CA HIS A 806 -4.01 12.29 -26.53
C HIS A 806 -4.29 10.84 -26.13
N GLN A 807 -3.41 10.21 -25.34
CA GLN A 807 -3.62 8.85 -24.83
C GLN A 807 -4.87 8.77 -23.95
N ALA A 808 -5.05 9.72 -23.03
CA ALA A 808 -6.21 9.78 -22.16
C ALA A 808 -7.53 9.98 -22.92
N ALA A 809 -7.53 10.85 -23.95
CA ALA A 809 -8.70 11.06 -24.81
C ALA A 809 -9.07 9.80 -25.61
N VAL A 810 -8.06 9.08 -26.13
CA VAL A 810 -8.27 7.80 -26.82
C VAL A 810 -8.88 6.76 -25.87
N PHE A 811 -8.30 6.60 -24.68
CA PHE A 811 -8.81 5.67 -23.69
C PHE A 811 -10.24 6.03 -23.26
N ARG A 812 -10.51 7.31 -23.00
CA ARG A 812 -11.83 7.80 -22.61
C ARG A 812 -12.90 7.55 -23.69
N SER A 813 -12.52 7.54 -24.97
CA SER A 813 -13.43 7.20 -26.07
C SER A 813 -13.89 5.74 -26.05
N LEU A 814 -13.11 4.82 -25.47
CA LEU A 814 -13.48 3.41 -25.28
C LEU A 814 -14.54 3.21 -24.19
N LEU A 815 -14.74 4.24 -23.36
CA LEU A 815 -15.68 4.29 -22.25
C LEU A 815 -16.84 5.26 -22.54
N ALA A 816 -17.01 5.67 -23.79
CA ALA A 816 -18.07 6.57 -24.20
C ALA A 816 -19.43 5.87 -24.10
N HIS A 817 -20.43 6.61 -23.65
CA HIS A 817 -21.79 6.12 -23.48
C HIS A 817 -22.59 6.15 -24.78
N ASP A 818 -22.21 7.03 -25.72
CA ASP A 818 -22.83 7.15 -27.02
C ASP A 818 -21.82 7.49 -28.13
N ILE A 819 -22.30 7.46 -29.38
CA ILE A 819 -21.51 7.69 -30.60
C ILE A 819 -20.94 9.12 -30.64
N ASP A 820 -21.68 10.11 -30.13
CA ASP A 820 -21.33 11.52 -30.23
C ASP A 820 -20.27 11.89 -29.18
N GLU A 821 -20.35 11.34 -27.97
CA GLU A 821 -19.30 11.37 -26.96
C GLU A 821 -18.04 10.64 -27.43
N ARG A 822 -18.17 9.43 -28.01
CA ARG A 822 -17.03 8.69 -28.60
C ARG A 822 -16.32 9.54 -29.64
N ARG A 823 -17.09 10.19 -30.54
CA ARG A 823 -16.55 11.11 -31.55
C ARG A 823 -15.81 12.28 -30.92
N MET A 824 -16.41 12.93 -29.92
CA MET A 824 -15.83 14.08 -29.25
C MET A 824 -14.46 13.75 -28.65
N TRP A 825 -14.34 12.62 -27.94
CA TRP A 825 -13.08 12.21 -27.33
C TRP A 825 -12.04 11.77 -28.37
N LEU A 826 -12.43 11.03 -29.40
CA LEU A 826 -11.52 10.70 -30.50
C LEU A 826 -10.98 11.96 -31.20
N GLN A 827 -11.79 13.00 -31.38
CA GLN A 827 -11.37 14.28 -31.95
C GLN A 827 -10.37 15.06 -31.06
N ARG A 828 -10.36 14.79 -29.75
CA ARG A 828 -9.37 15.31 -28.81
C ARG A 828 -8.07 14.49 -28.79
N GLY A 829 -8.09 13.27 -29.34
CA GLY A 829 -6.90 12.44 -29.53
C GLY A 829 -6.00 12.90 -30.67
N ASN A 830 -4.85 12.26 -30.83
CA ASN A 830 -3.92 12.55 -31.92
C ASN A 830 -4.53 12.14 -33.27
N GLN A 831 -4.96 13.11 -34.08
CA GLN A 831 -5.59 12.83 -35.38
C GLN A 831 -4.65 12.21 -36.43
N GLN A 832 -3.33 12.19 -36.19
CA GLN A 832 -2.37 11.52 -37.07
C GLN A 832 -2.21 10.03 -36.73
N ASP A 833 -2.63 9.63 -35.54
CA ASP A 833 -2.56 8.24 -35.09
C ASP A 833 -3.48 7.35 -35.94
N GLU A 834 -2.97 6.19 -36.34
CA GLU A 834 -3.69 5.26 -37.24
C GLU A 834 -4.95 4.70 -36.56
N TYR A 835 -4.88 4.39 -35.27
CA TYR A 835 -5.99 3.89 -34.49
C TYR A 835 -7.09 4.94 -34.34
N VAL A 836 -6.73 6.20 -34.07
CA VAL A 836 -7.70 7.32 -33.97
C VAL A 836 -8.44 7.54 -35.29
N ARG A 837 -7.72 7.56 -36.42
CA ARG A 837 -8.34 7.72 -37.75
C ARG A 837 -9.29 6.57 -38.07
N THR A 838 -8.87 5.34 -37.80
CA THR A 838 -9.70 4.14 -38.00
C THR A 838 -10.95 4.17 -37.11
N SER A 839 -10.81 4.57 -35.84
CA SER A 839 -11.93 4.71 -34.90
C SER A 839 -12.91 5.81 -35.29
N LEU A 840 -12.44 6.92 -35.90
CA LEU A 840 -13.33 7.96 -36.41
C LEU A 840 -14.13 7.50 -37.64
N LEU A 841 -13.55 6.65 -38.48
CA LEU A 841 -14.28 5.99 -39.59
C LEU A 841 -15.33 5.02 -39.06
N ASP A 842 -15.03 4.28 -37.98
CA ASP A 842 -15.99 3.40 -37.30
C ASP A 842 -17.18 4.19 -36.75
N VAL A 843 -16.91 5.32 -36.08
CA VAL A 843 -17.94 6.26 -35.60
C VAL A 843 -18.76 6.88 -36.75
N GLU A 844 -18.16 7.11 -37.91
CA GLU A 844 -18.89 7.55 -39.11
C GLU A 844 -19.82 6.44 -39.63
N ALA A 845 -19.36 5.19 -39.63
CA ALA A 845 -20.14 4.03 -40.03
C ALA A 845 -21.33 3.80 -39.07
N ASP A 846 -21.11 3.91 -37.76
CA ASP A 846 -22.16 3.86 -36.74
C ASP A 846 -23.21 4.95 -36.95
N ALA A 847 -22.79 6.19 -37.23
CA ALA A 847 -23.71 7.28 -37.53
C ALA A 847 -24.52 7.02 -38.81
N LEU A 848 -23.90 6.50 -39.87
CA LEU A 848 -24.60 6.12 -41.10
C LEU A 848 -25.62 5.00 -40.85
N ARG A 849 -25.29 4.03 -39.99
CA ARG A 849 -26.20 2.95 -39.59
C ARG A 849 -27.38 3.50 -38.77
N ARG A 850 -27.12 4.36 -37.79
CA ARG A 850 -28.14 5.09 -37.00
C ARG A 850 -29.08 5.89 -37.89
N ASP A 851 -28.57 6.46 -38.99
CA ASP A 851 -29.33 7.19 -40.01
C ASP A 851 -30.05 6.29 -41.05
N GLY A 852 -29.96 4.96 -40.92
CA GLY A 852 -30.62 4.02 -41.85
C GLY A 852 -29.91 3.85 -43.19
N LYS A 853 -28.71 4.41 -43.36
CA LYS A 853 -27.90 4.34 -44.58
C LYS A 853 -27.05 3.06 -44.61
N PHE A 854 -27.67 1.90 -44.40
CA PHE A 854 -26.99 0.62 -44.18
C PHE A 854 -25.96 0.24 -45.26
N ALA A 855 -26.23 0.52 -46.53
CA ALA A 855 -25.28 0.23 -47.60
C ALA A 855 -24.02 1.12 -47.55
N ALA A 856 -24.17 2.39 -47.16
CA ALA A 856 -23.04 3.29 -46.95
C ALA A 856 -22.28 2.91 -45.67
N ALA A 857 -23.01 2.53 -44.61
CA ALA A 857 -22.44 2.02 -43.37
C ALA A 857 -21.62 0.74 -43.60
N ASP A 858 -22.14 -0.27 -44.29
CA ASP A 858 -21.38 -1.49 -44.62
C ASP A 858 -20.11 -1.19 -45.40
N LYS A 859 -20.17 -0.28 -46.39
CA LYS A 859 -18.97 0.12 -47.14
C LYS A 859 -17.91 0.72 -46.21
N LYS A 860 -18.32 1.57 -45.26
CA LYS A 860 -17.41 2.17 -44.28
C LYS A 860 -16.88 1.15 -43.27
N TYR A 861 -17.72 0.27 -42.75
CA TYR A 861 -17.25 -0.82 -41.90
C TYR A 861 -16.32 -1.80 -42.64
N ALA A 862 -16.50 -2.01 -43.94
CA ALA A 862 -15.56 -2.83 -44.74
C ALA A 862 -14.17 -2.17 -44.83
N GLU A 863 -14.12 -0.85 -44.96
CA GLU A 863 -12.89 -0.06 -44.91
C GLU A 863 -12.23 -0.16 -43.53
N VAL A 864 -13.00 0.07 -42.45
CA VAL A 864 -12.55 -0.08 -41.06
C VAL A 864 -12.02 -1.48 -40.77
N TYR A 865 -12.75 -2.51 -41.19
CA TYR A 865 -12.35 -3.91 -41.05
C TYR A 865 -11.00 -4.18 -41.73
N SER A 866 -10.80 -3.67 -42.95
CA SER A 866 -9.55 -3.87 -43.69
C SER A 866 -8.36 -3.23 -42.95
N LEU A 867 -8.56 -2.05 -42.35
CA LEU A 867 -7.55 -1.38 -41.53
C LEU A 867 -7.23 -2.17 -40.25
N TYR A 868 -8.25 -2.59 -39.49
CA TYR A 868 -8.01 -3.40 -38.29
C TYR A 868 -7.42 -4.77 -38.60
N ALA A 869 -7.84 -5.44 -39.68
CA ALA A 869 -7.26 -6.70 -40.11
C ALA A 869 -5.78 -6.57 -40.46
N ALA A 870 -5.38 -5.50 -41.18
CA ALA A 870 -3.98 -5.22 -41.46
C ALA A 870 -3.17 -4.82 -40.20
N GLN A 871 -3.81 -4.22 -39.20
CA GLN A 871 -3.18 -3.91 -37.92
C GLN A 871 -3.04 -5.13 -37.01
N ALA A 872 -3.92 -6.14 -37.13
CA ALA A 872 -3.92 -7.33 -36.30
C ALA A 872 -2.60 -8.13 -36.38
N GLU A 873 -1.87 -8.00 -37.50
CA GLU A 873 -0.53 -8.58 -37.65
C GLU A 873 0.53 -7.93 -36.75
N ARG A 874 0.30 -6.69 -36.30
CA ARG A 874 1.24 -5.87 -35.52
C ARG A 874 0.74 -5.55 -34.11
N GLN A 875 -0.56 -5.65 -33.89
CA GLN A 875 -1.25 -5.23 -32.67
C GLN A 875 -2.38 -6.21 -32.34
N HIS A 876 -2.18 -7.03 -31.32
CA HIS A 876 -3.11 -8.09 -30.91
C HIS A 876 -4.54 -7.60 -30.67
N GLY A 877 -4.71 -6.41 -30.07
CA GLY A 877 -6.02 -5.80 -29.83
C GLY A 877 -6.85 -5.53 -31.10
N SER A 878 -6.22 -5.49 -32.28
CA SER A 878 -6.91 -5.22 -33.53
C SER A 878 -7.71 -6.43 -34.04
N PHE A 879 -7.40 -7.67 -33.61
CA PHE A 879 -8.27 -8.83 -33.87
C PHE A 879 -9.66 -8.64 -33.25
N ASN A 880 -9.71 -8.21 -31.98
CA ASN A 880 -10.95 -7.90 -31.28
C ASN A 880 -11.76 -6.82 -32.02
N ASN A 881 -11.11 -5.73 -32.42
CA ASN A 881 -11.78 -4.63 -33.11
C ASN A 881 -12.29 -5.04 -34.50
N ALA A 882 -11.49 -5.78 -35.28
CA ALA A 882 -11.89 -6.31 -36.59
C ALA A 882 -13.13 -7.21 -36.48
N ALA A 883 -13.17 -8.08 -35.47
CA ALA A 883 -14.32 -8.95 -35.20
C ALA A 883 -15.59 -8.15 -34.85
N LEU A 884 -15.49 -7.15 -33.97
CA LEU A 884 -16.63 -6.28 -33.64
C LEU A 884 -17.14 -5.52 -34.86
N THR A 885 -16.22 -5.03 -35.72
CA THR A 885 -16.60 -4.40 -37.00
C THR A 885 -17.36 -5.36 -37.91
N LEU A 886 -16.98 -6.65 -37.97
CA LEU A 886 -17.73 -7.65 -38.74
C LEU A 886 -19.14 -7.89 -38.19
N VAL A 887 -19.32 -7.91 -36.87
CA VAL A 887 -20.67 -7.97 -36.28
C VAL A 887 -21.50 -6.73 -36.69
N ALA A 888 -20.88 -5.54 -36.72
CA ALA A 888 -21.55 -4.33 -37.22
C ALA A 888 -21.89 -4.41 -38.72
N ARG A 889 -21.05 -5.06 -39.54
CA ARG A 889 -21.37 -5.38 -40.95
C ARG A 889 -22.54 -6.35 -41.07
N HIS A 890 -22.64 -7.35 -40.20
CA HIS A 890 -23.83 -8.22 -40.16
C HIS A 890 -25.09 -7.40 -39.89
N ALA A 891 -25.06 -6.44 -38.97
CA ALA A 891 -26.20 -5.56 -38.71
C ALA A 891 -26.61 -4.72 -39.94
N CYS A 892 -25.69 -4.45 -40.87
CA CYS A 892 -25.97 -3.74 -42.12
C CYS A 892 -26.44 -4.64 -43.27
N THR A 893 -25.96 -5.89 -43.32
CA THR A 893 -26.10 -6.78 -44.49
C THR A 893 -27.01 -7.98 -44.25
N GLY A 894 -27.03 -8.52 -43.02
CA GLY A 894 -27.66 -9.78 -42.66
C GLY A 894 -26.93 -11.01 -43.19
N GLU A 895 -25.65 -10.89 -43.58
CA GLU A 895 -24.83 -12.00 -44.08
C GLU A 895 -24.12 -12.73 -42.93
N LEU A 896 -24.49 -14.00 -42.72
CA LEU A 896 -24.02 -14.82 -41.61
C LEU A 896 -22.49 -14.98 -41.57
N ARG A 897 -21.84 -15.00 -42.74
CA ARG A 897 -20.37 -15.15 -42.83
C ARG A 897 -19.64 -14.11 -42.00
N HIS A 898 -20.17 -12.89 -41.86
CA HIS A 898 -19.52 -11.87 -41.05
C HIS A 898 -19.46 -12.26 -39.58
N VAL A 899 -20.49 -12.95 -39.07
CA VAL A 899 -20.50 -13.46 -37.70
C VAL A 899 -19.56 -14.66 -37.58
N ASP A 900 -19.53 -15.56 -38.57
CA ASP A 900 -18.58 -16.68 -38.60
C ASP A 900 -17.12 -16.18 -38.60
N ASP A 901 -16.80 -15.21 -39.45
CA ASP A 901 -15.48 -14.57 -39.53
C ASP A 901 -15.14 -13.84 -38.22
N ALA A 902 -16.12 -13.20 -37.58
CA ALA A 902 -15.94 -12.55 -36.28
C ALA A 902 -15.61 -13.56 -35.16
N VAL A 903 -16.26 -14.73 -35.15
CA VAL A 903 -15.93 -15.82 -34.20
C VAL A 903 -14.49 -16.27 -34.40
N ALA A 904 -14.04 -16.46 -35.64
CA ALA A 904 -12.68 -16.89 -35.93
C ALA A 904 -11.62 -15.88 -35.46
N LEU A 905 -11.85 -14.57 -35.70
CA LEU A 905 -10.95 -13.52 -35.24
C LEU A 905 -10.94 -13.39 -33.72
N MET A 906 -12.09 -13.54 -33.05
CA MET A 906 -12.14 -13.53 -31.58
C MET A 906 -11.44 -14.74 -30.96
N GLN A 907 -11.46 -15.89 -31.61
CA GLN A 907 -10.67 -17.04 -31.17
C GLN A 907 -9.17 -16.72 -31.17
N GLY A 908 -8.67 -16.07 -32.23
CA GLY A 908 -7.30 -15.58 -32.29
C GLY A 908 -7.00 -14.55 -31.18
N ALA A 909 -7.89 -13.57 -30.99
CA ALA A 909 -7.74 -12.57 -29.93
C ALA A 909 -7.67 -13.20 -28.52
N VAL A 910 -8.50 -14.22 -28.24
CA VAL A 910 -8.48 -14.94 -26.96
C VAL A 910 -7.25 -15.83 -26.82
N ALA A 911 -6.73 -16.40 -27.90
CA ALA A 911 -5.48 -17.15 -27.83
C ALA A 911 -4.29 -16.24 -27.48
N ASP A 912 -4.27 -15.02 -28.04
CA ASP A 912 -3.25 -14.01 -27.78
C ASP A 912 -3.38 -13.38 -26.39
N SER A 913 -4.59 -13.21 -25.88
CA SER A 913 -4.87 -12.55 -24.61
C SER A 913 -5.94 -13.29 -23.79
N PRO A 914 -5.64 -14.52 -23.32
CA PRO A 914 -6.63 -15.42 -22.70
C PRO A 914 -7.14 -14.94 -21.34
N ASP A 915 -6.46 -13.97 -20.75
CA ASP A 915 -6.75 -13.39 -19.42
C ASP A 915 -7.26 -11.94 -19.49
N ASP A 916 -7.51 -11.40 -20.69
CA ASP A 916 -8.13 -10.09 -20.87
C ASP A 916 -9.66 -10.20 -20.80
N GLY A 917 -10.24 -9.64 -19.73
CA GLY A 917 -11.69 -9.64 -19.50
C GLY A 917 -12.50 -8.96 -20.61
N ILE A 918 -11.93 -7.95 -21.29
CA ILE A 918 -12.60 -7.26 -22.41
C ILE A 918 -12.66 -8.17 -23.63
N VAL A 919 -11.54 -8.80 -23.99
CA VAL A 919 -11.49 -9.73 -25.14
C VAL A 919 -12.40 -10.93 -24.91
N LEU A 920 -12.36 -11.53 -23.71
CA LEU A 920 -13.25 -12.64 -23.35
C LEU A 920 -14.72 -12.25 -23.36
N GLY A 921 -15.08 -11.06 -22.83
CA GLY A 921 -16.46 -10.59 -22.85
C GLY A 921 -16.99 -10.34 -24.25
N ASN A 922 -16.18 -9.76 -25.12
CA ASN A 922 -16.55 -9.56 -26.52
C ASN A 922 -16.68 -10.91 -27.25
N TYR A 923 -15.74 -11.84 -27.03
CA TYR A 923 -15.83 -13.19 -27.61
C TYR A 923 -17.07 -13.94 -27.16
N ALA A 924 -17.38 -13.93 -25.86
CA ALA A 924 -18.57 -14.56 -25.32
C ALA A 924 -19.86 -13.95 -25.92
N THR A 925 -19.90 -12.63 -26.10
CA THR A 925 -21.02 -11.94 -26.76
C THR A 925 -21.17 -12.35 -28.23
N VAL A 926 -20.07 -12.47 -28.97
CA VAL A 926 -20.07 -12.90 -30.37
C VAL A 926 -20.50 -14.38 -30.49
N LEU A 927 -20.02 -15.24 -29.59
CA LEU A 927 -20.44 -16.64 -29.51
C LEU A 927 -21.92 -16.79 -29.19
N ASP A 928 -22.41 -16.05 -28.19
CA ASP A 928 -23.82 -16.01 -27.82
C ASP A 928 -24.67 -15.62 -29.02
N PHE A 929 -24.30 -14.53 -29.69
CA PHE A 929 -25.03 -14.06 -30.86
C PHE A 929 -25.05 -15.12 -31.96
N ARG A 930 -23.89 -15.74 -32.26
CA ARG A 930 -23.80 -16.76 -33.31
C ARG A 930 -24.59 -18.03 -32.97
N ALA A 931 -24.56 -18.47 -31.72
CA ALA A 931 -25.27 -19.65 -31.24
C ALA A 931 -26.79 -19.43 -31.26
N GLN A 932 -27.25 -18.30 -30.72
CA GLN A 932 -28.66 -17.92 -30.77
C GLN A 932 -29.16 -17.75 -32.21
N LEU A 933 -28.34 -17.19 -33.10
CA LEU A 933 -28.68 -17.03 -34.51
C LEU A 933 -28.81 -18.40 -35.21
N GLU A 934 -27.95 -19.38 -34.88
CA GLU A 934 -28.08 -20.76 -35.36
C GLU A 934 -29.38 -21.41 -34.90
N LEU A 935 -29.69 -21.26 -33.61
CA LEU A 935 -30.91 -21.79 -33.03
C LEU A 935 -32.13 -21.20 -33.73
N LEU A 936 -32.14 -19.88 -33.95
CA LEU A 936 -33.22 -19.22 -34.67
C LEU A 936 -33.32 -19.72 -36.13
N ASP A 937 -32.19 -19.93 -36.82
CA ASP A 937 -32.16 -20.39 -38.22
C ASP A 937 -32.84 -21.76 -38.43
N ARG A 938 -32.86 -22.61 -37.39
CA ARG A 938 -33.59 -23.89 -37.40
C ARG A 938 -35.10 -23.71 -37.57
N PHE A 939 -35.64 -22.62 -37.04
CA PHE A 939 -37.06 -22.31 -37.14
C PHE A 939 -37.36 -21.37 -38.31
N VAL A 940 -36.48 -20.39 -38.53
CA VAL A 940 -36.70 -19.29 -39.47
C VAL A 940 -35.40 -18.94 -40.20
N PRO A 941 -35.34 -19.05 -41.53
CA PRO A 941 -34.17 -18.61 -42.29
C PRO A 941 -33.80 -17.15 -41.97
N THR A 942 -32.61 -16.95 -41.40
CA THR A 942 -32.12 -15.67 -40.88
C THR A 942 -31.38 -14.83 -41.93
N LYS A 943 -30.93 -15.47 -43.01
CA LYS A 943 -30.17 -14.83 -44.08
C LYS A 943 -30.87 -13.59 -44.63
N GLY A 944 -30.19 -12.45 -44.54
CA GLY A 944 -30.64 -11.16 -45.07
C GLY A 944 -31.65 -10.41 -44.21
N LEU A 945 -32.00 -10.90 -43.01
CA LEU A 945 -32.98 -10.24 -42.13
C LEU A 945 -32.41 -9.07 -41.31
N ARG A 946 -31.08 -8.84 -41.31
CA ARG A 946 -30.40 -7.78 -40.55
C ARG A 946 -30.83 -7.73 -39.08
N ILE A 947 -30.84 -8.89 -38.44
CA ILE A 947 -31.28 -9.05 -37.05
C ILE A 947 -30.08 -8.83 -36.11
N SER A 948 -30.29 -8.08 -35.04
CA SER A 948 -29.32 -7.85 -33.96
C SER A 948 -29.41 -8.91 -32.86
N ALA A 949 -28.39 -9.01 -32.00
CA ALA A 949 -28.40 -9.97 -30.90
C ALA A 949 -29.61 -9.83 -29.95
N PRO A 950 -30.02 -8.62 -29.51
CA PRO A 950 -31.22 -8.47 -28.67
C PRO A 950 -32.51 -8.92 -29.37
N GLU A 951 -32.62 -8.71 -30.68
CA GLU A 951 -33.77 -9.15 -31.46
C GLU A 951 -33.81 -10.68 -31.60
N VAL A 952 -32.66 -11.34 -31.80
CA VAL A 952 -32.58 -12.81 -31.79
C VAL A 952 -33.00 -13.36 -30.44
N SER A 953 -32.45 -12.83 -29.34
CA SER A 953 -32.80 -13.26 -27.98
C SER A 953 -34.31 -13.10 -27.73
N SER A 954 -34.90 -11.95 -28.08
CA SER A 954 -36.35 -11.70 -27.99
C SER A 954 -37.19 -12.72 -28.77
N LEU A 955 -36.82 -13.00 -30.02
CA LEU A 955 -37.53 -13.99 -30.84
C LEU A 955 -37.45 -15.41 -30.27
N LEU A 956 -36.29 -15.79 -29.72
CA LEU A 956 -36.16 -17.08 -29.04
C LEU A 956 -37.03 -17.16 -27.79
N VAL A 957 -37.24 -16.06 -27.06
CA VAL A 957 -38.21 -16.01 -25.94
C VAL A 957 -39.65 -16.18 -26.43
N GLU A 958 -40.01 -15.56 -27.55
CA GLU A 958 -41.35 -15.72 -28.12
C GLU A 958 -41.58 -17.16 -28.61
N ILE A 959 -40.58 -17.79 -29.21
CA ILE A 959 -40.61 -19.21 -29.59
C ILE A 959 -40.67 -20.09 -28.33
N SER A 960 -39.92 -19.77 -27.27
CA SER A 960 -39.93 -20.53 -26.00
C SER A 960 -41.26 -20.46 -25.27
N ARG A 961 -42.13 -19.51 -25.63
CA ARG A 961 -43.50 -19.35 -25.10
C ARG A 961 -44.57 -19.85 -26.06
N SER A 962 -44.20 -20.31 -27.25
CA SER A 962 -45.13 -20.80 -28.28
C SER A 962 -45.38 -22.31 -28.17
N SER A 963 -46.10 -22.90 -29.13
CA SER A 963 -46.23 -24.37 -29.20
C SER A 963 -44.93 -25.06 -29.65
N LYS A 964 -43.90 -24.30 -30.04
CA LYS A 964 -42.54 -24.78 -30.33
C LYS A 964 -41.61 -24.85 -29.12
N HIS A 965 -42.10 -24.57 -27.90
CA HIS A 965 -41.31 -24.61 -26.66
C HIS A 965 -40.43 -25.87 -26.55
N ASP A 966 -41.02 -27.07 -26.64
CA ASP A 966 -40.29 -28.33 -26.46
C ASP A 966 -39.24 -28.55 -27.56
N GLU A 967 -39.52 -28.11 -28.80
CA GLU A 967 -38.59 -28.21 -29.93
C GLU A 967 -37.37 -27.29 -29.73
N LEU A 968 -37.61 -26.06 -29.26
CA LEU A 968 -36.54 -25.12 -28.91
C LEU A 968 -35.73 -25.62 -27.70
N LEU A 969 -36.40 -26.08 -26.65
CA LEU A 969 -35.74 -26.60 -25.46
C LEU A 969 -34.78 -27.75 -25.80
N ALA A 970 -35.23 -28.70 -26.62
CA ALA A 970 -34.38 -29.79 -27.11
C ALA A 970 -33.21 -29.28 -27.96
N ALA A 971 -33.43 -28.27 -28.81
CA ALA A 971 -32.38 -27.66 -29.63
C ALA A 971 -31.31 -26.96 -28.76
N VAL A 972 -31.73 -26.19 -27.76
CA VAL A 972 -30.86 -25.49 -26.80
C VAL A 972 -30.05 -26.48 -25.96
N GLN A 973 -30.66 -27.58 -25.52
CA GLN A 973 -29.97 -28.59 -24.70
C GLN A 973 -28.89 -29.36 -25.48
N GLY A 974 -29.04 -29.49 -26.80
CA GLY A 974 -28.10 -30.21 -27.68
C GLY A 974 -27.13 -29.32 -28.45
N ASP A 975 -27.08 -28.00 -28.20
CA ASP A 975 -26.25 -27.07 -28.96
C ASP A 975 -24.80 -27.03 -28.44
N PRO A 976 -23.79 -27.45 -29.23
CA PRO A 976 -22.38 -27.36 -28.84
C PRO A 976 -21.88 -25.92 -28.73
N MET A 977 -22.45 -24.96 -29.47
CA MET A 977 -22.04 -23.55 -29.37
C MET A 977 -22.48 -22.93 -28.05
N ARG A 978 -23.65 -23.31 -27.53
CA ARG A 978 -24.08 -22.94 -26.16
C ARG A 978 -23.05 -23.38 -25.12
N VAL A 979 -22.52 -24.60 -25.22
CA VAL A 979 -21.52 -25.10 -24.26
C VAL A 979 -20.27 -24.21 -24.28
N ARG A 980 -19.77 -23.87 -25.48
CA ARG A 980 -18.62 -22.97 -25.65
C ARG A 980 -18.90 -21.56 -25.11
N ALA A 981 -20.10 -21.04 -25.35
CA ALA A 981 -20.46 -19.71 -24.87
C ALA A 981 -20.58 -19.65 -23.34
N LEU A 982 -21.24 -20.64 -22.73
CA LEU A 982 -21.31 -20.79 -21.27
C LEU A 982 -19.93 -20.97 -20.63
N ASP A 983 -19.04 -21.75 -21.25
CA ASP A 983 -17.65 -21.89 -20.80
C ASP A 983 -16.91 -20.55 -20.82
N THR A 984 -17.04 -19.80 -21.92
CA THR A 984 -16.42 -18.48 -22.07
C THR A 984 -16.96 -17.47 -21.05
N TRP A 985 -18.28 -17.45 -20.80
CA TRP A 985 -18.86 -16.63 -19.73
C TRP A 985 -18.36 -17.01 -18.34
N THR A 986 -18.18 -18.31 -18.11
CA THR A 986 -17.67 -18.83 -16.83
C THR A 986 -16.20 -18.45 -16.63
N ARG A 987 -15.39 -18.45 -17.69
CA ARG A 987 -14.02 -17.89 -17.67
C ARG A 987 -14.03 -16.39 -17.35
N LEU A 988 -14.88 -15.61 -18.03
CA LEU A 988 -15.00 -14.18 -17.75
C LEU A 988 -15.45 -13.90 -16.30
N GLU A 989 -16.41 -14.66 -15.78
CA GLU A 989 -16.83 -14.60 -14.36
C GLU A 989 -15.63 -14.75 -13.41
N THR A 990 -14.60 -15.50 -13.79
CA THR A 990 -13.42 -15.76 -12.94
C THR A 990 -12.44 -14.61 -12.98
N ILE A 991 -12.25 -14.01 -14.16
CA ILE A 991 -11.26 -12.97 -14.40
C ILE A 991 -11.81 -11.60 -13.98
N ALA A 992 -13.12 -11.38 -14.13
CA ALA A 992 -13.82 -10.14 -13.83
C ALA A 992 -15.15 -10.42 -13.07
N PRO A 993 -15.09 -10.94 -11.84
CA PRO A 993 -16.28 -11.38 -11.11
C PRO A 993 -17.27 -10.26 -10.80
N GLN A 994 -16.83 -9.00 -10.82
CA GLN A 994 -17.68 -7.83 -10.57
C GLN A 994 -18.45 -7.33 -11.80
N MET A 995 -18.13 -7.86 -12.99
CA MET A 995 -18.91 -7.57 -14.21
C MET A 995 -20.28 -8.25 -14.14
N THR A 996 -21.35 -7.51 -14.44
CA THR A 996 -22.71 -8.07 -14.49
C THR A 996 -22.95 -8.93 -15.75
N VAL A 997 -22.28 -8.59 -16.85
CA VAL A 997 -22.41 -9.22 -18.17
C VAL A 997 -22.27 -10.76 -18.16
N PRO A 998 -21.21 -11.38 -17.57
CA PRO A 998 -21.07 -12.83 -17.57
C PRO A 998 -22.23 -13.58 -16.90
N TYR A 999 -22.81 -13.00 -15.85
CA TYR A 999 -23.97 -13.59 -15.18
C TYR A 999 -25.24 -13.43 -15.99
N MET A 1000 -25.40 -12.30 -16.69
CA MET A 1000 -26.54 -12.08 -17.58
C MET A 1000 -26.52 -13.08 -18.76
N GLY A 1001 -25.38 -13.24 -19.43
CA GLY A 1001 -25.23 -14.22 -20.52
C GLY A 1001 -25.52 -15.65 -20.07
N GLN A 1002 -24.98 -16.07 -18.91
CA GLN A 1002 -25.31 -17.36 -18.31
C GLN A 1002 -26.80 -17.50 -17.98
N TYR A 1003 -27.41 -16.48 -17.38
CA TYR A 1003 -28.83 -16.48 -17.03
C TYR A 1003 -29.72 -16.64 -18.27
N GLU A 1004 -29.43 -15.93 -19.36
CA GLU A 1004 -30.20 -16.03 -20.60
C GLU A 1004 -30.22 -17.45 -21.15
N TRP A 1005 -29.06 -18.12 -21.18
CA TRP A 1005 -28.96 -19.51 -21.61
C TRP A 1005 -29.67 -20.48 -20.68
N GLN A 1006 -29.51 -20.33 -19.37
CA GLN A 1006 -30.17 -21.20 -18.39
C GLN A 1006 -31.69 -21.03 -18.43
N ARG A 1007 -32.17 -19.81 -18.66
CA ARG A 1007 -33.59 -19.50 -18.84
C ARG A 1007 -34.14 -20.13 -20.13
N LEU A 1008 -33.41 -20.07 -21.25
CA LEU A 1008 -33.80 -20.73 -22.50
C LEU A 1008 -33.78 -22.27 -22.37
N ALA A 1009 -32.87 -22.81 -21.57
CA ALA A 1009 -32.72 -24.25 -21.31
C ALA A 1009 -33.62 -24.78 -20.18
N ASP A 1010 -34.41 -23.91 -19.54
CA ASP A 1010 -35.22 -24.21 -18.35
C ASP A 1010 -34.42 -24.91 -17.21
N ASP A 1011 -33.15 -24.52 -17.03
CA ASP A 1011 -32.23 -25.16 -16.08
C ASP A 1011 -32.17 -24.39 -14.76
N SER A 1012 -33.23 -24.54 -13.94
CA SER A 1012 -33.30 -23.88 -12.62
C SER A 1012 -32.17 -24.30 -11.66
N ALA A 1013 -31.59 -25.49 -11.85
CA ALA A 1013 -30.51 -25.96 -10.99
C ALA A 1013 -29.20 -25.21 -11.30
N ALA A 1014 -28.90 -24.99 -12.58
CA ALA A 1014 -27.79 -24.14 -13.00
C ALA A 1014 -27.99 -22.70 -12.55
N THR A 1015 -29.20 -22.14 -12.65
CA THR A 1015 -29.52 -20.79 -12.17
C THR A 1015 -29.35 -20.64 -10.67
N ALA A 1016 -29.79 -21.61 -9.87
CA ALA A 1016 -29.57 -21.58 -8.43
C ALA A 1016 -28.07 -21.57 -8.08
N LYS A 1017 -27.27 -22.44 -8.71
CA LYS A 1017 -25.81 -22.48 -8.51
C LYS A 1017 -25.11 -21.20 -8.94
N MET A 1018 -25.53 -20.61 -10.06
CA MET A 1018 -25.00 -19.33 -10.53
C MET A 1018 -25.36 -18.20 -9.55
N LEU A 1019 -26.59 -18.15 -9.05
CA LEU A 1019 -27.03 -17.18 -8.05
C LEU A 1019 -26.27 -17.31 -6.73
N GLU A 1020 -25.97 -18.54 -6.29
CA GLU A 1020 -25.12 -18.77 -5.11
C GLU A 1020 -23.73 -18.16 -5.29
N ARG A 1021 -23.09 -18.34 -6.46
CA ARG A 1021 -21.81 -17.70 -6.76
C ARG A 1021 -21.92 -16.19 -6.84
N LEU A 1022 -22.94 -15.68 -7.53
CA LEU A 1022 -23.21 -14.25 -7.66
C LEU A 1022 -23.38 -13.55 -6.29
N ARG A 1023 -24.01 -14.22 -5.32
CA ARG A 1023 -24.16 -13.70 -3.95
C ARG A 1023 -22.85 -13.58 -3.16
N LEU A 1024 -21.82 -14.33 -3.55
CA LEU A 1024 -20.49 -14.24 -2.94
C LEU A 1024 -19.69 -13.07 -3.51
N VAL A 1025 -20.14 -12.47 -4.61
CA VAL A 1025 -19.47 -11.33 -5.25
C VAL A 1025 -19.88 -10.05 -4.54
N GLY A 1026 -18.92 -9.40 -3.88
CA GLY A 1026 -19.10 -8.05 -3.37
C GLY A 1026 -18.80 -7.00 -4.45
N GLY A 1027 -19.61 -5.95 -4.51
CA GLY A 1027 -19.31 -4.74 -5.30
C GLY A 1027 -19.45 -4.91 -6.82
N LEU A 1028 -20.53 -5.54 -7.30
CA LEU A 1028 -20.89 -5.52 -8.72
C LEU A 1028 -20.97 -4.07 -9.23
N ASP A 1029 -20.37 -3.80 -10.38
CA ASP A 1029 -20.54 -2.51 -11.04
C ASP A 1029 -21.87 -2.51 -11.80
N THR A 1030 -22.83 -1.76 -11.26
CA THR A 1030 -24.18 -1.58 -11.82
C THR A 1030 -24.41 -0.15 -12.31
N SER A 1031 -23.36 0.67 -12.39
CA SER A 1031 -23.44 2.10 -12.65
C SER A 1031 -24.04 2.44 -14.02
N ASP A 1032 -23.52 1.83 -15.09
CA ASP A 1032 -24.04 2.02 -16.45
C ASP A 1032 -25.51 1.63 -16.57
N GLY A 1033 -25.88 0.51 -15.97
CA GLY A 1033 -27.26 0.06 -15.93
C GLY A 1033 -28.17 1.02 -15.16
N ALA A 1034 -27.73 1.48 -13.98
CA ALA A 1034 -28.47 2.45 -13.18
C ALA A 1034 -28.68 3.78 -13.91
N ARG A 1035 -27.64 4.27 -14.60
CA ARG A 1035 -27.70 5.48 -15.41
C ARG A 1035 -28.63 5.31 -16.61
N ALA A 1036 -28.48 4.24 -17.39
CA ALA A 1036 -29.36 3.96 -18.52
C ALA A 1036 -30.83 3.83 -18.09
N THR A 1037 -31.11 3.20 -16.95
CA THR A 1037 -32.46 3.16 -16.37
C THR A 1037 -32.94 4.55 -15.96
N ALA A 1038 -32.11 5.37 -15.32
CA ALA A 1038 -32.49 6.74 -14.95
C ALA A 1038 -32.81 7.61 -16.18
N GLU A 1039 -31.95 7.58 -17.20
CA GLU A 1039 -32.12 8.29 -18.48
C GLU A 1039 -33.37 7.82 -19.26
N TYR A 1040 -33.71 6.53 -19.15
CA TYR A 1040 -34.96 6.01 -19.72
C TYR A 1040 -36.20 6.49 -18.95
N VAL A 1041 -36.12 6.51 -17.60
CA VAL A 1041 -37.24 6.92 -16.74
C VAL A 1041 -37.54 8.40 -16.88
N ASP A 1042 -36.52 9.25 -16.95
CA ASP A 1042 -36.70 10.70 -17.12
C ASP A 1042 -36.91 11.13 -18.58
N GLY A 1043 -36.64 10.23 -19.53
CA GLY A 1043 -36.83 10.47 -20.97
C GLY A 1043 -35.70 11.25 -21.64
N THR A 1044 -34.52 11.33 -21.02
CA THR A 1044 -33.33 12.01 -21.56
C THR A 1044 -33.02 11.59 -22.99
N ASN A 1045 -33.16 10.29 -23.31
CA ASN A 1045 -32.81 9.72 -24.61
C ASN A 1045 -34.02 9.46 -25.53
N ASP A 1046 -35.21 10.02 -25.22
CA ASP A 1046 -36.44 9.73 -25.97
C ASP A 1046 -36.32 10.10 -27.46
N GLU A 1047 -35.76 11.26 -27.79
CA GLU A 1047 -35.63 11.71 -29.19
C GLU A 1047 -34.75 10.77 -30.01
N GLN A 1048 -33.59 10.38 -29.46
CA GLN A 1048 -32.68 9.43 -30.10
C GLN A 1048 -33.34 8.05 -30.24
N GLY A 1049 -33.98 7.54 -29.18
CA GLY A 1049 -34.67 6.25 -29.22
C GLY A 1049 -35.78 6.21 -30.27
N LEU A 1050 -36.56 7.29 -30.42
CA LEU A 1050 -37.58 7.41 -31.46
C LEU A 1050 -36.99 7.40 -32.87
N GLN A 1051 -35.86 8.06 -33.08
CA GLN A 1051 -35.15 8.07 -34.37
C GLN A 1051 -34.64 6.66 -34.72
N GLU A 1052 -34.03 5.96 -33.77
CA GLU A 1052 -33.50 4.61 -33.97
C GLU A 1052 -34.62 3.60 -34.27
N LEU A 1053 -35.72 3.64 -33.52
CA LEU A 1053 -36.90 2.80 -33.76
C LEU A 1053 -37.50 3.05 -35.15
N THR A 1054 -37.62 4.33 -35.54
CA THR A 1054 -38.17 4.70 -36.86
C THR A 1054 -37.27 4.20 -37.98
N THR A 1055 -35.95 4.36 -37.83
CA THR A 1055 -34.95 3.86 -38.78
C THR A 1055 -35.03 2.34 -38.94
N ARG A 1056 -35.16 1.58 -37.84
CA ARG A 1056 -35.31 0.12 -37.90
C ARG A 1056 -36.59 -0.30 -38.62
N LEU A 1057 -37.72 0.36 -38.34
CA LEU A 1057 -38.99 0.10 -39.04
C LEU A 1057 -38.88 0.36 -40.56
N GLU A 1058 -38.25 1.47 -40.96
CA GLU A 1058 -38.01 1.76 -42.39
C GLU A 1058 -37.10 0.72 -43.05
N ALA A 1059 -36.06 0.27 -42.34
CA ALA A 1059 -35.14 -0.77 -42.80
C ALA A 1059 -35.87 -2.10 -43.04
N ARG A 1060 -36.74 -2.52 -42.11
CA ARG A 1060 -37.49 -3.77 -42.22
C ARG A 1060 -38.57 -3.71 -43.29
N ALA A 1061 -39.22 -2.56 -43.48
CA ALA A 1061 -40.15 -2.38 -44.59
C ALA A 1061 -39.49 -2.64 -45.96
N ALA A 1062 -38.22 -2.25 -46.13
CA ALA A 1062 -37.45 -2.57 -47.32
C ALA A 1062 -37.10 -4.07 -47.42
N ALA A 1063 -36.75 -4.72 -46.31
CA ALA A 1063 -36.49 -6.16 -46.24
C ALA A 1063 -37.76 -6.98 -46.55
N GLU A 1064 -38.93 -6.54 -46.11
CA GLU A 1064 -40.21 -7.20 -46.37
C GLU A 1064 -40.56 -7.22 -47.87
N GLN A 1065 -40.22 -6.16 -48.61
CA GLN A 1065 -40.41 -6.12 -50.07
C GLN A 1065 -39.58 -7.21 -50.78
N LEU A 1066 -38.36 -7.45 -50.29
CA LEU A 1066 -37.50 -8.54 -50.77
C LEU A 1066 -38.02 -9.91 -50.28
N GLY A 1067 -38.56 -9.94 -49.06
CA GLY A 1067 -39.13 -11.09 -48.37
C GLY A 1067 -40.52 -11.54 -48.83
N LYS A 1068 -41.15 -10.89 -49.82
CA LYS A 1068 -42.42 -11.37 -50.41
C LYS A 1068 -42.33 -12.81 -50.93
N ARG A 1069 -41.12 -13.29 -51.25
CA ARG A 1069 -40.80 -14.67 -51.65
C ARG A 1069 -40.29 -15.55 -50.50
N ALA A 1070 -40.09 -14.99 -49.31
CA ALA A 1070 -39.65 -15.73 -48.13
C ALA A 1070 -40.76 -16.64 -47.59
N LYS A 1071 -40.37 -17.59 -46.74
CA LYS A 1071 -41.31 -18.50 -46.08
C LYS A 1071 -42.25 -17.72 -45.15
N PRO A 1072 -43.47 -18.21 -44.90
CA PRO A 1072 -44.41 -17.59 -43.97
C PRO A 1072 -43.78 -17.25 -42.61
N ALA A 1073 -43.02 -18.18 -42.01
CA ALA A 1073 -42.34 -17.98 -40.74
C ALA A 1073 -41.33 -16.81 -40.75
N THR A 1074 -40.56 -16.64 -41.83
CA THR A 1074 -39.65 -15.50 -42.02
C THR A 1074 -40.39 -14.17 -42.05
N ARG A 1075 -41.52 -14.12 -42.74
CA ARG A 1075 -42.36 -12.92 -42.78
C ARG A 1075 -43.02 -12.66 -41.43
N ALA A 1076 -43.40 -13.71 -40.71
CA ALA A 1076 -43.96 -13.61 -39.37
C ALA A 1076 -42.96 -12.99 -38.39
N VAL A 1077 -41.68 -13.41 -38.44
CA VAL A 1077 -40.61 -12.81 -37.62
C VAL A 1077 -40.40 -11.33 -37.93
N LEU A 1078 -40.39 -10.93 -39.21
CA LEU A 1078 -40.30 -9.50 -39.56
C LEU A 1078 -41.48 -8.70 -38.99
N ARG A 1079 -42.70 -9.25 -39.08
CA ARG A 1079 -43.90 -8.65 -38.52
C ARG A 1079 -43.89 -8.60 -36.99
N GLN A 1080 -43.35 -9.63 -36.33
CA GLN A 1080 -43.15 -9.65 -34.89
C GLN A 1080 -42.20 -8.52 -34.46
N LEU A 1081 -41.06 -8.38 -35.13
CA LEU A 1081 -40.09 -7.33 -34.82
C LEU A 1081 -40.63 -5.91 -35.11
N ASP A 1082 -41.41 -5.74 -36.19
CA ASP A 1082 -42.13 -4.48 -36.44
C ASP A 1082 -43.09 -4.17 -35.30
N GLY A 1083 -43.81 -5.18 -34.81
CA GLY A 1083 -44.68 -5.07 -33.63
C GLY A 1083 -43.91 -4.64 -32.38
N ASP A 1084 -42.76 -5.26 -32.11
CA ASP A 1084 -41.92 -4.93 -30.96
C ASP A 1084 -41.43 -3.48 -31.00
N ASP A 1085 -40.98 -3.01 -32.16
CA ASP A 1085 -40.51 -1.62 -32.31
C ASP A 1085 -41.65 -0.61 -32.24
N LEU A 1086 -42.81 -0.89 -32.85
CA LEU A 1086 -44.00 -0.04 -32.75
C LEU A 1086 -44.52 0.00 -31.31
N TYR A 1087 -44.50 -1.14 -30.60
CA TYR A 1087 -44.86 -1.22 -29.19
C TYR A 1087 -43.93 -0.34 -28.35
N GLN A 1088 -42.61 -0.44 -28.50
CA GLN A 1088 -41.68 0.43 -27.77
C GLN A 1088 -41.84 1.90 -28.16
N ARG A 1089 -42.03 2.21 -29.44
CA ARG A 1089 -42.22 3.58 -29.92
C ARG A 1089 -43.48 4.22 -29.31
N SER A 1090 -44.56 3.44 -29.17
CA SER A 1090 -45.79 3.89 -28.52
C SER A 1090 -45.64 4.20 -27.03
N ARG A 1091 -44.66 3.59 -26.34
CA ARG A 1091 -44.37 3.88 -24.92
C ARG A 1091 -43.56 5.16 -24.74
N ILE A 1092 -42.82 5.57 -25.76
CA ILE A 1092 -42.01 6.79 -25.76
C ILE A 1092 -42.84 7.98 -26.24
N GLN A 1093 -43.63 7.80 -27.31
CA GLN A 1093 -44.49 8.85 -27.87
C GLN A 1093 -45.66 9.24 -26.95
N GLN A 1094 -46.37 10.30 -27.33
CA GLN A 1094 -47.54 10.80 -26.60
C GLN A 1094 -48.76 11.01 -27.51
N GLY A 1095 -49.94 10.92 -26.92
CA GLY A 1095 -51.20 11.29 -27.55
C GLY A 1095 -51.58 10.39 -28.72
N GLU A 1096 -52.11 10.99 -29.80
CA GLU A 1096 -52.60 10.28 -30.98
C GLU A 1096 -51.51 9.47 -31.69
N ALA A 1097 -50.26 9.94 -31.66
CA ALA A 1097 -49.13 9.25 -32.29
C ALA A 1097 -48.81 7.93 -31.55
N ALA A 1098 -48.77 7.97 -30.21
CA ALA A 1098 -48.62 6.78 -29.37
C ALA A 1098 -49.73 5.76 -29.63
N LEU A 1099 -50.99 6.21 -29.69
CA LEU A 1099 -52.13 5.34 -29.97
C LEU A 1099 -52.08 4.73 -31.38
N ALA A 1100 -51.67 5.51 -32.38
CA ALA A 1100 -51.50 5.03 -33.75
C ALA A 1100 -50.44 3.93 -33.82
N ASP A 1101 -49.30 4.12 -33.15
CA ASP A 1101 -48.23 3.13 -33.07
C ASP A 1101 -48.67 1.86 -32.32
N ALA A 1102 -49.37 2.00 -31.19
CA ALA A 1102 -49.87 0.85 -30.44
C ALA A 1102 -50.87 0.01 -31.28
N ARG A 1103 -51.75 0.66 -32.05
CA ARG A 1103 -52.65 -0.03 -32.98
C ARG A 1103 -51.90 -0.70 -34.13
N ALA A 1104 -50.88 -0.04 -34.67
CA ALA A 1104 -50.03 -0.62 -35.70
C ALA A 1104 -49.24 -1.82 -35.16
N ALA A 1105 -48.79 -1.79 -33.91
CA ALA A 1105 -48.15 -2.92 -33.24
C ALA A 1105 -49.11 -4.12 -33.13
N VAL A 1106 -50.35 -3.89 -32.70
CA VAL A 1106 -51.40 -4.94 -32.67
C VAL A 1106 -51.58 -5.57 -34.06
N GLN A 1107 -51.71 -4.76 -35.11
CA GLN A 1107 -51.84 -5.28 -36.47
C GLN A 1107 -50.61 -6.09 -36.91
N ALA A 1108 -49.40 -5.61 -36.62
CA ALA A 1108 -48.17 -6.31 -36.98
C ALA A 1108 -48.08 -7.68 -36.27
N TYR A 1109 -48.43 -7.74 -34.99
CA TYR A 1109 -48.48 -9.02 -34.27
C TYR A 1109 -49.58 -9.96 -34.77
N GLU A 1110 -50.75 -9.44 -35.17
CA GLU A 1110 -51.81 -10.25 -35.80
C GLU A 1110 -51.34 -10.85 -37.12
N ASP A 1111 -50.69 -10.04 -37.97
CA ASP A 1111 -50.10 -10.51 -39.23
C ASP A 1111 -49.05 -11.60 -38.95
N ALA A 1112 -48.21 -11.43 -37.92
CA ALA A 1112 -47.24 -12.43 -37.51
C ALA A 1112 -47.91 -13.75 -37.10
N GLN A 1113 -48.98 -13.68 -36.31
CA GLN A 1113 -49.76 -14.84 -35.87
C GLN A 1113 -50.49 -15.52 -37.04
N GLU A 1114 -51.06 -14.77 -37.98
CA GLU A 1114 -51.68 -15.34 -39.19
C GLU A 1114 -50.65 -16.10 -40.03
N LEU A 1115 -49.43 -15.56 -40.12
CA LEU A 1115 -48.36 -16.14 -40.90
C LEU A 1115 -47.72 -17.38 -40.24
N TRP A 1116 -47.64 -17.43 -38.90
CA TRP A 1116 -46.95 -18.51 -38.18
C TRP A 1116 -47.39 -18.68 -36.71
N ALA A 1117 -48.68 -18.94 -36.48
CA ALA A 1117 -49.28 -19.10 -35.15
C ALA A 1117 -48.60 -20.15 -34.24
N GLU A 1118 -48.02 -21.21 -34.81
CA GLU A 1118 -47.35 -22.25 -34.01
C GLU A 1118 -45.99 -21.80 -33.47
N GLY A 1119 -45.30 -20.87 -34.13
CA GLY A 1119 -43.92 -20.50 -33.78
C GLY A 1119 -43.77 -19.27 -32.90
N LEU A 1120 -44.82 -18.47 -32.73
CA LEU A 1120 -44.77 -17.23 -31.98
C LEU A 1120 -45.85 -17.23 -30.89
N SER A 1121 -45.50 -16.73 -29.71
CA SER A 1121 -46.44 -16.55 -28.61
C SER A 1121 -47.41 -15.40 -28.88
N THR A 1122 -48.60 -15.46 -28.29
CA THR A 1122 -49.58 -14.37 -28.32
C THR A 1122 -49.34 -13.33 -27.23
N SER A 1123 -48.28 -13.47 -26.42
CA SER A 1123 -48.01 -12.60 -25.26
C SER A 1123 -47.76 -11.14 -25.65
N SER A 1124 -46.96 -10.88 -26.69
CA SER A 1124 -46.74 -9.51 -27.18
C SER A 1124 -48.01 -8.86 -27.74
N LEU A 1125 -48.79 -9.60 -28.54
CA LEU A 1125 -50.11 -9.14 -29.02
C LEU A 1125 -51.04 -8.82 -27.85
N ALA A 1126 -51.13 -9.71 -26.87
CA ALA A 1126 -51.97 -9.54 -25.71
C ALA A 1126 -51.52 -8.33 -24.87
N SER A 1127 -50.23 -8.01 -24.82
CA SER A 1127 -49.69 -6.83 -24.12
C SER A 1127 -49.94 -5.53 -24.90
N ALA A 1128 -49.81 -5.55 -26.22
CA ALA A 1128 -50.12 -4.42 -27.09
C ALA A 1128 -51.62 -4.05 -27.04
N LEU A 1129 -52.51 -5.03 -26.96
CA LEU A 1129 -53.95 -4.80 -26.78
C LEU A 1129 -54.28 -4.09 -25.45
N VAL A 1130 -53.58 -4.43 -24.35
CA VAL A 1130 -53.76 -3.69 -23.09
C VAL A 1130 -53.24 -2.26 -23.25
N LEU A 1131 -52.11 -2.06 -23.92
CA LEU A 1131 -51.58 -0.71 -24.16
C LEU A 1131 -52.53 0.14 -25.02
N VAL A 1132 -53.13 -0.41 -26.07
CA VAL A 1132 -54.17 0.27 -26.87
C VAL A 1132 -55.36 0.65 -25.98
N ALA A 1133 -55.85 -0.28 -25.15
CA ALA A 1133 -56.96 0.00 -24.24
C ALA A 1133 -56.63 1.15 -23.26
N VAL A 1134 -55.42 1.15 -22.70
CA VAL A 1134 -54.96 2.22 -21.80
C VAL A 1134 -54.88 3.56 -22.53
N LEU A 1135 -54.29 3.60 -23.73
CA LEU A 1135 -54.15 4.83 -24.52
C LEU A 1135 -55.48 5.38 -25.04
N GLU A 1136 -56.47 4.52 -25.35
CA GLU A 1136 -57.83 4.95 -25.70
C GLU A 1136 -58.56 5.53 -24.50
N ILE A 1137 -58.46 4.88 -23.33
CA ILE A 1137 -59.00 5.42 -22.08
C ILE A 1137 -58.34 6.75 -21.72
N GLU A 1138 -57.03 6.87 -21.94
CA GLU A 1138 -56.28 8.11 -21.73
C GLU A 1138 -56.78 9.24 -22.65
N ALA A 1139 -57.05 8.94 -23.92
CA ALA A 1139 -57.58 9.90 -24.87
C ALA A 1139 -59.00 10.39 -24.48
N GLU A 1140 -59.81 9.53 -23.86
CA GLU A 1140 -61.13 9.88 -23.34
C GLU A 1140 -61.08 10.58 -21.98
N ASP A 1141 -60.10 10.25 -21.15
CA ASP A 1141 -59.91 10.77 -19.79
C ASP A 1141 -58.43 11.08 -19.52
N PRO A 1142 -57.98 12.32 -19.83
CA PRO A 1142 -56.59 12.71 -19.67
C PRO A 1142 -56.08 12.64 -18.22
N SER A 1143 -56.95 12.58 -17.21
CA SER A 1143 -56.52 12.43 -15.80
C SER A 1143 -55.85 11.09 -15.51
N VAL A 1144 -56.07 10.10 -16.39
CA VAL A 1144 -55.41 8.79 -16.37
C VAL A 1144 -53.95 8.89 -16.80
N THR A 1145 -53.61 9.85 -17.67
CA THR A 1145 -52.26 10.06 -18.25
C THR A 1145 -51.20 10.22 -17.16
N GLU A 1146 -51.49 11.08 -16.18
CA GLU A 1146 -50.53 11.44 -15.12
C GLU A 1146 -50.27 10.25 -14.18
N GLN A 1147 -51.27 9.40 -13.95
CA GLN A 1147 -51.16 8.20 -13.11
C GLN A 1147 -50.42 7.06 -13.82
N TRP A 1148 -50.63 6.89 -15.13
CA TRP A 1148 -50.08 5.78 -15.90
C TRP A 1148 -48.66 6.05 -16.41
N ARG A 1149 -48.45 7.16 -17.12
CA ARG A 1149 -47.21 7.38 -17.88
C ARG A 1149 -45.99 7.61 -16.99
N ALA A 1150 -46.16 8.30 -15.87
CA ALA A 1150 -45.09 8.52 -14.90
C ALA A 1150 -44.61 7.20 -14.25
N ARG A 1151 -45.52 6.23 -14.08
CA ARG A 1151 -45.24 4.95 -13.40
C ARG A 1151 -44.75 3.87 -14.36
N VAL A 1152 -45.30 3.78 -15.58
CA VAL A 1152 -44.99 2.68 -16.51
C VAL A 1152 -43.53 2.66 -16.99
N ARG A 1153 -42.85 3.80 -16.98
CA ARG A 1153 -41.42 3.87 -17.29
C ARG A 1153 -40.54 3.37 -16.14
N GLY A 1154 -40.87 3.72 -14.88
CA GLY A 1154 -40.09 3.31 -13.71
C GLY A 1154 -40.44 1.92 -13.16
N ASP A 1155 -41.73 1.64 -12.99
CA ASP A 1155 -42.22 0.41 -12.36
C ASP A 1155 -42.53 -0.70 -13.38
N GLY A 1156 -42.52 -0.37 -14.66
CA GLY A 1156 -42.97 -1.25 -15.71
C GLY A 1156 -44.50 -1.46 -15.68
N PHE A 1157 -44.97 -2.18 -16.68
CA PHE A 1157 -46.41 -2.33 -16.93
C PHE A 1157 -47.12 -3.13 -15.84
N THR A 1158 -46.54 -4.25 -15.41
CA THR A 1158 -47.15 -5.15 -14.41
C THR A 1158 -47.37 -4.46 -13.08
N LEU A 1159 -46.34 -3.81 -12.53
CA LEU A 1159 -46.46 -3.16 -11.22
C LEU A 1159 -47.32 -1.92 -11.26
N THR A 1160 -47.32 -1.17 -12.37
CA THR A 1160 -48.24 -0.05 -12.52
C THR A 1160 -49.69 -0.53 -12.38
N LEU A 1161 -50.05 -1.68 -12.95
CA LEU A 1161 -51.37 -2.28 -12.76
C LEU A 1161 -51.62 -2.79 -11.33
N VAL A 1162 -50.60 -3.37 -10.66
CA VAL A 1162 -50.69 -3.78 -9.25
C VAL A 1162 -51.01 -2.58 -8.35
N ASP A 1163 -50.28 -1.49 -8.52
CA ASP A 1163 -50.43 -0.28 -7.71
C ASP A 1163 -51.78 0.38 -7.95
N LEU A 1164 -52.20 0.52 -9.22
CA LEU A 1164 -53.53 1.02 -9.56
C LEU A 1164 -54.64 0.17 -8.96
N ARG A 1165 -54.40 -1.14 -8.78
CA ARG A 1165 -55.37 -2.06 -8.13
C ARG A 1165 -55.42 -1.87 -6.65
N ALA A 1166 -54.27 -1.76 -6.00
CA ALA A 1166 -54.19 -1.46 -4.57
C ALA A 1166 -54.86 -0.11 -4.24
N GLU A 1167 -54.75 0.87 -5.14
CA GLU A 1167 -55.35 2.20 -5.01
C GLU A 1167 -56.86 2.24 -5.33
N GLY A 1168 -57.44 1.17 -5.89
CA GLY A 1168 -58.82 1.14 -6.36
C GLY A 1168 -59.08 2.14 -7.49
N ALA A 1169 -58.09 2.36 -8.36
CA ALA A 1169 -58.12 3.39 -9.37
C ALA A 1169 -59.28 3.18 -10.37
N PRO A 1170 -60.04 4.25 -10.73
CA PRO A 1170 -61.12 4.17 -11.73
C PRO A 1170 -60.68 3.59 -13.08
N LEU A 1171 -59.40 3.75 -13.43
CA LEU A 1171 -58.79 3.20 -14.63
C LEU A 1171 -59.04 1.69 -14.77
N LEU A 1172 -58.95 0.91 -13.70
CA LEU A 1172 -59.09 -0.55 -13.80
C LEU A 1172 -60.49 -1.01 -14.17
N ASN A 1173 -61.52 -0.31 -13.66
CA ASN A 1173 -62.91 -0.60 -14.03
C ASN A 1173 -63.17 -0.27 -15.50
N LYS A 1174 -62.59 0.85 -15.99
CA LYS A 1174 -62.66 1.21 -17.41
C LYS A 1174 -61.92 0.19 -18.28
N LEU A 1175 -60.72 -0.21 -17.85
CA LEU A 1175 -59.89 -1.19 -18.55
C LEU A 1175 -60.58 -2.55 -18.64
N ALA A 1176 -61.14 -3.05 -17.53
CA ALA A 1176 -61.86 -4.32 -17.51
C ALA A 1176 -63.08 -4.36 -18.45
N ALA A 1177 -63.70 -3.21 -18.74
CA ALA A 1177 -64.83 -3.08 -19.65
C ALA A 1177 -64.41 -2.79 -21.12
N HIS A 1178 -63.13 -2.51 -21.38
CA HIS A 1178 -62.63 -2.10 -22.69
C HIS A 1178 -62.55 -3.28 -23.66
N SER A 1179 -62.97 -3.11 -24.92
CA SER A 1179 -63.04 -4.21 -25.90
C SER A 1179 -61.67 -4.84 -26.17
N GLU A 1180 -60.62 -4.03 -26.37
CA GLU A 1180 -59.27 -4.53 -26.61
C GLU A 1180 -58.69 -5.26 -25.39
N PHE A 1181 -59.03 -4.82 -24.17
CA PHE A 1181 -58.64 -5.55 -22.96
C PHE A 1181 -59.32 -6.92 -22.87
N VAL A 1182 -60.62 -7.00 -23.15
CA VAL A 1182 -61.37 -8.27 -23.21
C VAL A 1182 -60.75 -9.20 -24.24
N ARG A 1183 -60.40 -8.69 -25.42
CA ARG A 1183 -59.71 -9.46 -26.46
C ARG A 1183 -58.35 -9.98 -25.99
N SER A 1184 -57.61 -9.16 -25.25
CA SER A 1184 -56.35 -9.57 -24.64
C SER A 1184 -56.50 -10.72 -23.63
N VAL A 1185 -57.61 -10.74 -22.88
CA VAL A 1185 -57.95 -11.81 -21.94
C VAL A 1185 -58.29 -13.11 -22.69
N GLU A 1186 -59.04 -13.02 -23.79
CA GLU A 1186 -59.39 -14.18 -24.61
C GLU A 1186 -58.14 -14.85 -25.20
N LEU A 1187 -57.17 -14.07 -25.66
CA LEU A 1187 -55.88 -14.59 -26.11
C LEU A 1187 -55.14 -15.33 -24.99
N ARG A 1188 -55.10 -14.76 -23.78
CA ARG A 1188 -54.44 -15.37 -22.60
C ARG A 1188 -55.12 -16.66 -22.16
N ARG A 1189 -56.45 -16.73 -22.24
CA ARG A 1189 -57.21 -17.97 -21.98
C ARG A 1189 -56.85 -19.08 -22.96
N ALA A 1190 -56.64 -18.73 -24.23
CA ALA A 1190 -56.30 -19.69 -25.29
C ALA A 1190 -54.81 -20.06 -25.35
N ALA A 1191 -53.93 -19.26 -24.71
CA ALA A 1191 -52.49 -19.44 -24.82
C ALA A 1191 -51.99 -20.70 -24.07
N PRO A 1192 -50.87 -21.32 -24.49
CA PRO A 1192 -50.26 -22.43 -23.78
C PRO A 1192 -49.81 -22.04 -22.35
N ASP A 1193 -49.74 -22.99 -21.41
CA ASP A 1193 -49.32 -22.66 -20.03
C ASP A 1193 -47.90 -22.08 -19.97
N ALA A 1194 -47.00 -22.52 -20.85
CA ALA A 1194 -45.65 -22.00 -20.98
C ALA A 1194 -45.59 -20.50 -21.33
N SER A 1195 -46.66 -19.93 -21.90
CA SER A 1195 -46.72 -18.52 -22.28
C SER A 1195 -47.23 -17.61 -21.16
N LEU A 1196 -47.72 -18.18 -20.04
CA LEU A 1196 -48.29 -17.40 -18.95
C LEU A 1196 -47.18 -16.77 -18.09
N THR A 1197 -47.44 -15.53 -17.67
CA THR A 1197 -46.52 -14.62 -17.00
C THR A 1197 -47.13 -14.06 -15.72
N PRO A 1198 -46.35 -13.38 -14.86
CA PRO A 1198 -46.88 -12.65 -13.71
C PRO A 1198 -48.00 -11.65 -14.05
N MET A 1199 -47.95 -11.03 -15.23
CA MET A 1199 -49.02 -10.15 -15.69
C MET A 1199 -50.35 -10.90 -15.89
N ASP A 1200 -50.31 -12.16 -16.34
CA ASP A 1200 -51.52 -12.95 -16.58
C ASP A 1200 -52.22 -13.33 -15.28
N LEU A 1201 -51.45 -13.57 -14.22
CA LEU A 1201 -51.99 -13.77 -12.87
C LEU A 1201 -52.72 -12.50 -12.38
N LEU A 1202 -52.11 -11.33 -12.55
CA LEU A 1202 -52.72 -10.06 -12.17
C LEU A 1202 -54.01 -9.79 -12.95
N ILE A 1203 -53.96 -9.99 -14.28
CA ILE A 1203 -55.13 -9.81 -15.15
C ILE A 1203 -56.24 -10.77 -14.73
N ALA A 1204 -55.94 -12.05 -14.48
CA ALA A 1204 -56.92 -13.03 -14.04
C ALA A 1204 -57.60 -12.61 -12.74
N GLU A 1205 -56.85 -12.05 -11.79
CA GLU A 1205 -57.40 -11.53 -10.55
C GLU A 1205 -58.23 -10.25 -10.73
N MET A 1206 -57.87 -9.39 -11.68
CA MET A 1206 -58.64 -8.18 -12.00
C MET A 1206 -60.03 -8.49 -12.57
N ILE A 1207 -60.16 -9.57 -13.35
CA ILE A 1207 -61.43 -9.96 -13.97
C ILE A 1207 -62.15 -11.11 -13.26
N ASP A 1208 -61.65 -11.53 -12.09
CA ASP A 1208 -62.15 -12.68 -11.33
C ASP A 1208 -62.23 -13.99 -12.15
N ASP A 1209 -61.23 -14.23 -13.01
CA ASP A 1209 -61.12 -15.47 -13.79
C ASP A 1209 -60.32 -16.53 -13.03
N GLN A 1210 -61.05 -17.37 -12.30
CA GLN A 1210 -60.47 -18.43 -11.49
C GLN A 1210 -59.69 -19.49 -12.30
N THR A 1211 -60.04 -19.70 -13.57
CA THR A 1211 -59.38 -20.71 -14.40
C THR A 1211 -58.02 -20.20 -14.89
N LEU A 1212 -58.00 -18.97 -15.42
CA LEU A 1212 -56.75 -18.33 -15.84
C LEU A 1212 -55.84 -18.09 -14.63
N ARG A 1213 -56.42 -17.72 -13.48
CA ARG A 1213 -55.67 -17.52 -12.23
C ARG A 1213 -54.95 -18.79 -11.80
N ALA A 1214 -55.64 -19.94 -11.79
CA ALA A 1214 -55.03 -21.21 -11.39
C ALA A 1214 -53.85 -21.60 -12.30
N ARG A 1215 -54.01 -21.46 -13.61
CA ARG A 1215 -52.96 -21.77 -14.60
C ARG A 1215 -51.76 -20.83 -14.49
N ALA A 1216 -52.02 -19.53 -14.37
CA ALA A 1216 -50.95 -18.53 -14.21
C ALA A 1216 -50.22 -18.70 -12.86
N LEU A 1217 -50.93 -19.07 -11.79
CA LEU A 1217 -50.32 -19.37 -10.49
C LEU A 1217 -49.39 -20.59 -10.57
N GLU A 1218 -49.81 -21.67 -11.23
CA GLU A 1218 -49.00 -22.86 -11.42
C GLU A 1218 -47.72 -22.54 -12.21
N GLN A 1219 -47.85 -21.84 -13.34
CA GLN A 1219 -46.71 -21.47 -14.17
C GLN A 1219 -45.76 -20.50 -13.46
N THR A 1220 -46.30 -19.49 -12.77
CA THR A 1220 -45.46 -18.52 -12.03
C THR A 1220 -44.84 -19.12 -10.78
N ALA A 1221 -45.35 -20.22 -10.22
CA ALA A 1221 -44.78 -20.90 -9.05
C ALA A 1221 -43.56 -21.79 -9.39
N ARG A 1222 -43.15 -21.86 -10.65
CA ARG A 1222 -41.95 -22.60 -11.06
C ARG A 1222 -40.69 -21.98 -10.45
N PRO A 1223 -39.72 -22.80 -9.97
CA PRO A 1223 -38.47 -22.30 -9.40
C PRO A 1223 -37.70 -21.35 -10.33
N ALA A 1224 -37.71 -21.60 -11.64
CA ALA A 1224 -37.04 -20.77 -12.64
C ALA A 1224 -37.54 -19.30 -12.62
N VAL A 1225 -38.82 -19.06 -12.33
CA VAL A 1225 -39.40 -17.71 -12.27
C VAL A 1225 -38.88 -16.96 -11.04
N ASP A 1226 -38.93 -17.58 -9.86
CA ASP A 1226 -38.44 -16.97 -8.62
C ASP A 1226 -36.94 -16.70 -8.67
N LEU A 1227 -36.16 -17.69 -9.14
CA LEU A 1227 -34.72 -17.55 -9.32
C LEU A 1227 -34.38 -16.45 -10.33
N GLY A 1228 -35.13 -16.33 -11.43
CA GLY A 1228 -34.93 -15.26 -12.39
C GLY A 1228 -35.09 -13.87 -11.79
N PHE A 1229 -36.12 -13.65 -10.98
CA PHE A 1229 -36.29 -12.39 -10.27
C PHE A 1229 -35.20 -12.14 -9.21
N GLU A 1230 -34.71 -13.19 -8.54
CA GLU A 1230 -33.59 -13.05 -7.59
C GLU A 1230 -32.29 -12.68 -8.31
N VAL A 1231 -31.99 -13.31 -9.45
CA VAL A 1231 -30.83 -12.98 -10.28
C VAL A 1231 -30.91 -11.54 -10.76
N LEU A 1232 -32.04 -11.14 -11.35
CA LEU A 1232 -32.24 -9.76 -11.82
C LEU A 1232 -32.20 -8.74 -10.67
N GLY A 1233 -32.71 -9.08 -9.49
CA GLY A 1233 -32.63 -8.21 -8.31
C GLY A 1233 -31.20 -7.98 -7.81
N VAL A 1234 -30.26 -8.88 -8.12
CA VAL A 1234 -28.83 -8.72 -7.81
C VAL A 1234 -28.07 -8.03 -8.96
N LEU A 1235 -28.34 -8.40 -10.22
CA LEU A 1235 -27.66 -7.84 -11.40
C LEU A 1235 -28.14 -6.43 -11.78
N ALA A 1236 -29.40 -6.12 -11.52
CA ALA A 1236 -30.03 -4.84 -11.81
C ALA A 1236 -30.77 -4.29 -10.57
N PRO A 1237 -30.06 -4.02 -9.45
CA PRO A 1237 -30.67 -3.57 -8.21
C PRO A 1237 -31.35 -2.19 -8.34
N TYR A 1238 -30.95 -1.42 -9.34
CA TYR A 1238 -31.56 -0.15 -9.73
C TYR A 1238 -32.94 -0.32 -10.40
N ASP A 1239 -33.22 -1.49 -10.98
CA ASP A 1239 -34.54 -1.86 -11.49
C ASP A 1239 -35.37 -2.51 -10.36
N THR A 1240 -36.12 -1.67 -9.64
CA THR A 1240 -36.97 -2.16 -8.55
C THR A 1240 -38.13 -3.03 -9.04
N SER A 1241 -38.40 -3.08 -10.36
CA SER A 1241 -39.55 -3.79 -10.90
C SER A 1241 -39.47 -5.29 -10.67
N SER A 1242 -38.28 -5.89 -10.82
CA SER A 1242 -38.06 -7.32 -10.61
C SER A 1242 -38.30 -7.73 -9.15
N THR A 1243 -37.72 -6.98 -8.19
CA THR A 1243 -37.85 -7.25 -6.75
C THR A 1243 -39.28 -7.04 -6.27
N ARG A 1244 -39.95 -5.96 -6.70
CA ARG A 1244 -41.35 -5.69 -6.35
C ARG A 1244 -42.30 -6.71 -6.96
N THR A 1245 -42.06 -7.14 -8.21
CA THR A 1245 -42.87 -8.19 -8.86
C THR A 1245 -42.75 -9.51 -8.12
N ARG A 1246 -41.55 -9.91 -7.70
CA ARG A 1246 -41.35 -11.10 -6.86
C ARG A 1246 -42.07 -10.99 -5.52
N ALA A 1247 -41.96 -9.86 -4.83
CA ALA A 1247 -42.66 -9.65 -3.56
C ALA A 1247 -44.19 -9.76 -3.72
N TRP A 1248 -44.74 -9.18 -4.80
CA TRP A 1248 -46.14 -9.32 -5.15
C TRP A 1248 -46.51 -10.78 -5.44
N LEU A 1249 -45.72 -11.52 -6.22
CA LEU A 1249 -45.96 -12.95 -6.51
C LEU A 1249 -45.99 -13.80 -5.25
N VAL A 1250 -45.04 -13.60 -4.33
CA VAL A 1250 -45.02 -14.30 -3.03
C VAL A 1250 -46.31 -14.02 -2.26
N SER A 1251 -46.78 -12.78 -2.26
CA SER A 1251 -48.05 -12.42 -1.62
C SER A 1251 -49.27 -12.98 -2.34
N ALA A 1252 -49.26 -13.13 -3.66
CA ALA A 1252 -50.38 -13.64 -4.43
C ALA A 1252 -50.54 -15.17 -4.31
N ARG A 1253 -49.44 -15.88 -4.02
CA ARG A 1253 -49.41 -17.33 -3.76
C ARG A 1253 -49.83 -17.71 -2.34
N GLY A 1254 -49.59 -16.83 -1.37
CA GLY A 1254 -50.05 -16.98 0.03
C GLY A 1254 -51.53 -16.68 0.17
#